data_AF-A0A7Z6RE68-F1
#
_entry.id   AF-A0A7Z6RE68-F1
#
_cell.length_a   1.000
_cell.length_b   1.000
_cell.length_c   1.000
_cell.angle_alpha   90.00
_cell.angle_beta   90.00
_cell.angle_gamma   90.00
#
_symmetry.space_group_name_H-M   'P 1'
#
loop_
_entity.id
_entity.type
_entity.pdbx_description
1 polymer ?
#
loop_
_entity_poly.entity_id
_entity_poly.type
_entity_poly.pdbx_seq_one_letter_code
_entity_poly.pdbx_strand_id
1 'polypeptide(L)'
;MLTIHGPDLKPVLFLDNDKQGALNYFNHKWYRKQKTGSSVLEFSVYKKDLLGDSPLSHKYHVLNDQAFVSFVHKGKVQLLNIMKIDEDEKQIDCYCENLNLELLNEYCNAYKATKAMSFEEYLVQFDILSWGALTVGTNEVKDKKLTLEWTSQETKLARLLSIANNFDAEIEFETKLNFNHTFKQLIINIYKEYEEGKSYGVGRDKTDVILRYQKNISGIRKTVDKRQIYNAIRPYGKKTVKGERVISNPVTRKVTKTVGSNRTYLGGDLKYYGHTIKKANVQAIINYAVQYNILPSGIITQLYLESYWGDSAVGRRDNNWAGMTGGAQTRPSGVKVTTGMARPANEGGTYMHYASVDDFLKDYTYLLAKQGIYNVVGKKNIADYTKGLFKVGGAKYDYAAAGYQSYTNLMTNIRNGINKASGNILNTIDTLWQTPVKPITSATTAKRATKTIQAINEATKLKGRRIGSGQCYALSGWYAKKLDGAWIDSSIGGIRGRIGDGMAAALIGTDYNWGAYGWKVDKSPNAGNLKAGGIYNVRANRGAPFYTTGWGHTGIIKSVSKTRVTVLEQNFAGRMYVVENSYEINAFARGLQTVCYPREIAQGMAVNGATTQQVSGGTQISYEEVVQEAQTESYEEEQIIYIDNSIYKEWKDENGKVEYYLKNGFLYAPLSRDRYPSVLTGNETRDNWIRKDMEVETDSQDVLISTALKDLKAHAYPAITYEVDGYVDLELGDVVRIQDDGYEPPLILTARVTEQEISSTNPNSNKTKFSNFVEKESQLATDLISDMLRLYDESIPYEITLATSNGVAFKNGTGESVLTPSLQKNGKDYEAVYFYKNGDSLIDIGPSLIVKASDFNHVLNITVEAYLNEELVASTQISFTDTEDGEKGDDGKSSWTAWANSEDGKVDFSITESKNRRFIGTYTGIEQSTNYLDYKWTDMSANVAVGTQNLLDGTKSFSGSWFTEGAKLETIKISEYPFEFKKWKSGNKISHTIEFDVKAGVTYTFTAAIARENAGRLYFYLYDLFANHITSNTPRETIIENVTRDIQMFKVTFVPLRDGKIKPRFAMLASDAGWFMTGGYMLVKGNKSGDWQESEADKASNLDSKADQELTRAQILALEERTAIARENAIAEAMQHTLSEVETKWKLWYDLNTIDEKQKVANDIAQLFDRTTEFKQLLGEASAKFSFINNETLIGEEGIAIGDKDGKAKLFLSNDSISFVTNGVAQMTLTGDTLTIKNGLFTERIQIGNFVEEVYDRNPLFNVIRAIRNS
;
A
#
# COMPACT_ATOMS: atom_id res chain seq x y z
N MET A 1 -24.46 39.76 0.26
CA MET A 1 -25.31 39.96 1.46
C MET A 1 -24.73 39.16 2.61
N LEU A 2 -24.51 39.80 3.77
CA LEU A 2 -24.13 39.15 5.03
C LEU A 2 -25.31 39.20 6.00
N THR A 3 -25.52 38.14 6.76
CA THR A 3 -26.55 38.08 7.82
C THR A 3 -25.85 38.08 9.17
N ILE A 4 -26.18 39.04 10.02
CA ILE A 4 -25.69 39.14 11.39
C ILE A 4 -26.70 38.47 12.31
N HIS A 5 -26.21 37.61 13.19
CA HIS A 5 -26.98 36.91 14.19
C HIS A 5 -26.60 37.39 15.58
N GLY A 6 -27.59 37.45 16.47
CA GLY A 6 -27.34 37.75 17.88
C GLY A 6 -26.70 36.57 18.63
N PRO A 7 -26.49 36.72 19.95
CA PRO A 7 -25.89 35.68 20.79
C PRO A 7 -26.72 34.39 20.85
N ASP A 8 -28.01 34.46 20.53
CA ASP A 8 -28.93 33.32 20.46
C ASP A 8 -29.01 32.68 19.05
N LEU A 9 -28.08 33.04 18.15
CA LEU A 9 -28.00 32.55 16.76
C LEU A 9 -29.29 32.78 15.96
N LYS A 10 -30.03 33.84 16.30
CA LYS A 10 -31.14 34.35 15.47
C LYS A 10 -30.68 35.54 14.62
N PRO A 11 -31.14 35.66 13.37
CA PRO A 11 -30.86 36.82 12.53
C PRO A 11 -31.37 38.11 13.18
N VAL A 12 -30.50 39.12 13.29
CA VAL A 12 -30.82 40.44 13.85
C VAL A 12 -30.61 41.59 12.86
N LEU A 13 -29.75 41.39 11.84
CA LEU A 13 -29.48 42.40 10.82
C LEU A 13 -29.01 41.77 9.51
N PHE A 14 -29.32 42.41 8.38
CA PHE A 14 -28.77 42.09 7.06
C PHE A 14 -27.89 43.24 6.57
N LEU A 15 -26.66 42.93 6.18
CA LEU A 15 -25.76 43.84 5.48
C LEU A 15 -25.87 43.57 3.98
N ASP A 16 -26.24 44.60 3.22
CA ASP A 16 -26.58 44.47 1.81
C ASP A 16 -26.07 45.70 1.05
N ASN A 17 -25.11 45.49 0.16
CA ASN A 17 -24.48 46.58 -0.59
C ASN A 17 -25.38 47.13 -1.71
N ASP A 18 -26.40 46.37 -2.13
CA ASP A 18 -27.29 46.76 -3.23
C ASP A 18 -28.53 47.52 -2.73
N LYS A 19 -28.73 47.63 -1.41
CA LYS A 19 -29.88 48.31 -0.80
C LYS A 19 -29.48 49.58 -0.09
N GLN A 20 -30.01 50.72 -0.57
CA GLN A 20 -29.72 52.05 -0.05
C GLN A 20 -30.16 52.24 1.43
N GLY A 21 -31.20 51.54 1.87
CA GLY A 21 -31.74 51.59 3.25
C GLY A 21 -31.14 50.57 4.23
N ALA A 22 -30.14 49.78 3.83
CA ALA A 22 -29.46 48.81 4.68
C ALA A 22 -28.05 49.30 5.04
N LEU A 23 -27.41 48.71 6.06
CA LEU A 23 -25.98 48.90 6.25
C LEU A 23 -25.21 48.22 5.10
N ASN A 24 -24.17 48.89 4.63
CA ASN A 24 -23.29 48.40 3.57
C ASN A 24 -21.93 48.05 4.20
N TYR A 25 -21.23 47.11 3.59
CA TYR A 25 -19.92 46.64 4.01
C TYR A 25 -18.88 46.82 2.89
N PHE A 26 -17.63 47.08 3.28
CA PHE A 26 -16.48 47.24 2.38
C PHE A 26 -15.28 46.48 2.94
N ASN A 27 -14.15 46.48 2.22
CA ASN A 27 -12.96 45.69 2.57
C ASN A 27 -13.25 44.22 2.89
N HIS A 28 -14.29 43.65 2.28
CA HIS A 28 -14.68 42.26 2.49
C HIS A 28 -13.54 41.36 2.04
N LYS A 29 -13.01 40.51 2.91
CA LYS A 29 -12.00 39.51 2.59
C LYS A 29 -12.35 38.20 3.26
N TRP A 30 -12.66 37.19 2.44
CA TRP A 30 -12.91 35.84 2.90
C TRP A 30 -11.71 34.97 2.57
N TYR A 31 -11.08 34.40 3.59
CA TYR A 31 -9.86 33.63 3.51
C TYR A 31 -10.09 32.21 4.01
N ARG A 32 -9.70 31.20 3.23
CA ARG A 32 -9.91 29.79 3.58
C ARG A 32 -8.61 29.01 3.42
N LYS A 33 -8.35 28.08 4.34
CA LYS A 33 -7.22 27.14 4.30
C LYS A 33 -7.69 25.69 4.41
N GLN A 34 -7.29 24.86 3.46
CA GLN A 34 -7.62 23.43 3.47
C GLN A 34 -6.97 22.70 4.66
N LYS A 35 -5.69 22.96 4.93
CA LYS A 35 -4.90 22.22 5.95
C LYS A 35 -5.46 22.30 7.37
N THR A 36 -6.06 23.43 7.74
CA THR A 36 -6.61 23.69 9.07
C THR A 36 -8.14 23.58 9.10
N GLY A 37 -8.80 23.51 7.94
CA GLY A 37 -10.25 23.69 7.81
C GLY A 37 -10.74 25.10 8.22
N SER A 38 -9.82 26.04 8.46
CA SER A 38 -10.15 27.38 8.96
C SER A 38 -10.70 28.25 7.84
N SER A 39 -11.73 29.01 8.18
CA SER A 39 -12.38 29.99 7.33
C SER A 39 -12.51 31.29 8.11
N VAL A 40 -11.95 32.37 7.56
CA VAL A 40 -11.87 33.68 8.18
C VAL A 40 -12.54 34.69 7.28
N LEU A 41 -13.41 35.53 7.84
CA LEU A 41 -14.07 36.62 7.14
C LEU A 41 -13.71 37.94 7.83
N GLU A 42 -13.16 38.87 7.07
CA GLU A 42 -12.92 40.25 7.47
C GLU A 42 -13.84 41.18 6.67
N PHE A 43 -14.43 42.17 7.31
CA PHE A 43 -15.18 43.23 6.62
C PHE A 43 -15.30 44.48 7.50
N SER A 44 -15.49 45.62 6.84
CA SER A 44 -15.67 46.92 7.48
C SER A 44 -17.07 47.46 7.22
N VAL A 45 -17.65 48.19 8.18
CA VAL A 45 -18.95 48.85 8.06
C VAL A 45 -18.82 50.30 8.50
N TYR A 46 -19.34 51.24 7.71
CA TYR A 46 -19.41 52.65 8.11
C TYR A 46 -20.55 52.86 9.11
N LYS A 47 -20.28 53.66 10.15
CA LYS A 47 -21.31 54.14 11.07
C LYS A 47 -22.18 55.17 10.36
N LYS A 48 -23.43 54.80 10.10
CA LYS A 48 -24.42 55.68 9.48
C LYS A 48 -25.77 55.54 10.16
N ASP A 49 -26.50 56.64 10.20
CA ASP A 49 -27.87 56.66 10.70
C ASP A 49 -28.81 56.06 9.67
N LEU A 50 -29.61 55.08 10.10
CA LEU A 50 -30.64 54.44 9.31
C LEU A 50 -32.03 54.81 9.82
N LEU A 51 -33.02 54.66 8.94
CA LEU A 51 -34.43 54.84 9.29
C LEU A 51 -34.80 53.88 10.45
N GLY A 52 -35.21 54.46 11.58
CA GLY A 52 -35.56 53.74 12.82
C GLY A 52 -34.46 53.68 13.87
N ASP A 53 -33.29 54.29 13.64
CA ASP A 53 -32.27 54.46 14.67
C ASP A 53 -32.68 55.55 15.69
N SER A 54 -32.12 55.45 16.90
CA SER A 54 -32.25 56.47 17.93
C SER A 54 -30.86 56.90 18.41
N PRO A 55 -30.72 58.09 19.05
CA PRO A 55 -29.43 58.56 19.55
C PRO A 55 -28.68 57.60 20.50
N LEU A 56 -29.40 56.64 21.11
CA LEU A 56 -28.85 55.65 22.04
C LEU A 56 -28.79 54.23 21.47
N SER A 57 -29.36 53.99 20.29
CA SER A 57 -29.46 52.66 19.69
C SER A 57 -29.48 52.78 18.17
N HIS A 58 -28.31 52.52 17.58
CA HIS A 58 -28.16 52.42 16.13
C HIS A 58 -28.11 50.95 15.73
N LYS A 59 -28.62 50.62 14.54
CA LYS A 59 -28.60 49.26 14.01
C LYS A 59 -27.20 48.64 13.92
N TYR A 60 -26.15 49.44 13.75
CA TYR A 60 -24.78 48.92 13.70
C TYR A 60 -24.26 48.39 15.05
N HIS A 61 -24.89 48.71 16.19
CA HIS A 61 -24.49 48.20 17.52
C HIS A 61 -24.64 46.66 17.66
N VAL A 62 -25.37 46.01 16.76
CA VAL A 62 -25.47 44.54 16.73
C VAL A 62 -24.19 43.87 16.23
N LEU A 63 -23.26 44.64 15.63
CA LEU A 63 -21.91 44.20 15.33
C LEU A 63 -21.07 44.32 16.62
N ASN A 64 -21.08 43.27 17.43
CA ASN A 64 -20.36 43.20 18.70
C ASN A 64 -19.68 41.83 18.87
N ASP A 65 -18.91 41.68 19.94
CA ASP A 65 -18.12 40.49 20.29
C ASP A 65 -18.96 39.24 20.66
N GLN A 66 -20.29 39.36 20.66
CA GLN A 66 -21.22 38.27 20.91
C GLN A 66 -22.00 37.85 19.67
N ALA A 67 -21.80 38.53 18.55
CA ALA A 67 -22.55 38.31 17.33
C ALA A 67 -21.85 37.30 16.41
N PHE A 68 -22.64 36.70 15.52
CA PHE A 68 -22.16 35.81 14.47
C PHE A 68 -22.51 36.39 13.11
N VAL A 69 -21.73 36.03 12.08
CA VAL A 69 -21.99 36.41 10.70
C VAL A 69 -22.16 35.16 9.85
N SER A 70 -23.15 35.16 8.96
CA SER A 70 -23.30 34.12 7.97
C SER A 70 -23.54 34.64 6.56
N PHE A 71 -23.13 33.88 5.57
CA PHE A 71 -23.43 34.11 4.17
C PHE A 71 -23.50 32.79 3.41
N VAL A 72 -24.05 32.82 2.19
CA VAL A 72 -24.16 31.64 1.32
C VAL A 72 -23.14 31.76 0.20
N HIS A 73 -22.35 30.71 0.01
CA HIS A 73 -21.42 30.58 -1.12
C HIS A 73 -21.63 29.22 -1.79
N LYS A 74 -21.92 29.23 -3.10
CA LYS A 74 -22.24 28.03 -3.91
C LYS A 74 -23.22 27.06 -3.23
N GLY A 75 -24.27 27.61 -2.62
CA GLY A 75 -25.30 26.84 -1.93
C GLY A 75 -24.93 26.32 -0.53
N LYS A 76 -23.68 26.51 -0.07
CA LYS A 76 -23.25 26.18 1.30
C LYS A 76 -23.33 27.41 2.20
N VAL A 77 -23.84 27.23 3.41
CA VAL A 77 -23.85 28.29 4.42
C VAL A 77 -22.51 28.33 5.13
N GLN A 78 -21.91 29.51 5.19
CA GLN A 78 -20.77 29.83 6.02
C GLN A 78 -21.28 30.57 7.25
N LEU A 79 -20.98 30.08 8.45
CA LEU A 79 -21.29 30.75 9.72
C LEU A 79 -19.98 30.93 10.48
N LEU A 80 -19.70 32.17 10.89
CA LEU A 80 -18.48 32.57 11.57
C LEU A 80 -18.81 33.38 12.82
N ASN A 81 -18.02 33.21 13.87
CA ASN A 81 -18.08 34.01 15.08
C ASN A 81 -17.32 35.32 14.88
N ILE A 82 -17.85 36.46 15.36
CA ILE A 82 -17.08 37.72 15.38
C ILE A 82 -16.10 37.65 16.55
N MET A 83 -14.83 37.44 16.24
CA MET A 83 -13.77 37.18 17.22
C MET A 83 -13.10 38.46 17.73
N LYS A 84 -13.02 39.48 16.86
CA LYS A 84 -12.43 40.78 17.19
C LYS A 84 -13.17 41.89 16.44
N ILE A 85 -13.36 43.01 17.14
CA ILE A 85 -13.82 44.27 16.57
C ILE A 85 -12.76 45.34 16.81
N ASP A 86 -12.48 46.13 15.78
CA ASP A 86 -11.70 47.36 15.83
C ASP A 86 -12.62 48.50 15.38
N GLU A 87 -12.79 49.55 16.18
CA GLU A 87 -13.83 50.57 15.94
C GLU A 87 -13.30 51.96 16.27
N ASP A 88 -13.52 52.91 15.34
CA ASP A 88 -13.24 54.33 15.52
C ASP A 88 -14.55 55.15 15.42
N GLU A 89 -14.50 56.48 15.40
CA GLU A 89 -15.71 57.30 15.30
C GLU A 89 -16.48 57.18 13.97
N LYS A 90 -15.93 56.52 12.95
CA LYS A 90 -16.49 56.44 11.59
C LYS A 90 -16.80 55.03 11.11
N GLN A 91 -16.10 54.01 11.59
CA GLN A 91 -16.24 52.63 11.08
C GLN A 91 -16.05 51.56 12.15
N ILE A 92 -16.51 50.35 11.82
CA ILE A 92 -16.37 49.11 12.59
C ILE A 92 -15.72 48.07 11.68
N ASP A 93 -14.58 47.54 12.08
CA ASP A 93 -13.84 46.47 11.41
C ASP A 93 -14.07 45.14 12.17
N CYS A 94 -14.62 44.15 11.49
CA CYS A 94 -14.96 42.85 12.05
C CYS A 94 -14.01 41.77 11.54
N TYR A 95 -13.37 41.03 12.44
CA TYR A 95 -12.60 39.81 12.15
C TYR A 95 -13.38 38.60 12.65
N CYS A 96 -13.73 37.68 11.76
CA CYS A 96 -14.63 36.57 12.04
C CYS A 96 -14.00 35.22 11.68
N GLU A 97 -14.28 34.16 12.45
CA GLU A 97 -13.73 32.81 12.22
C GLU A 97 -14.80 31.71 12.37
N ASN A 98 -14.74 30.65 11.54
CA ASN A 98 -15.72 29.55 11.52
C ASN A 98 -15.57 28.51 12.64
N LEU A 99 -14.59 28.67 13.52
CA LEU A 99 -14.29 27.72 14.59
C LEU A 99 -14.95 28.16 15.91
N ASN A 100 -15.49 27.19 16.65
CA ASN A 100 -16.03 27.44 17.99
C ASN A 100 -14.87 27.79 18.96
N LEU A 101 -15.11 28.72 19.87
CA LEU A 101 -14.22 29.13 20.96
C LEU A 101 -13.70 27.93 21.77
N GLU A 102 -14.48 26.87 21.90
CA GLU A 102 -14.08 25.61 22.54
C GLU A 102 -12.85 24.96 21.88
N LEU A 103 -12.84 24.89 20.54
CA LEU A 103 -11.72 24.30 19.80
C LEU A 103 -10.48 25.19 19.88
N LEU A 104 -10.68 26.51 19.89
CA LEU A 104 -9.61 27.50 19.88
C LEU A 104 -8.97 27.70 21.26
N ASN A 105 -9.78 27.77 22.32
CA ASN A 105 -9.36 28.25 23.63
C ASN A 105 -9.26 27.15 24.70
N GLU A 106 -9.89 25.99 24.52
CA GLU A 106 -9.72 24.88 25.48
C GLU A 106 -8.52 23.99 25.14
N TYR A 107 -8.02 23.30 26.17
CA TYR A 107 -6.79 22.54 26.11
C TYR A 107 -7.00 21.06 26.40
N CYS A 108 -6.25 20.22 25.69
CA CYS A 108 -6.05 18.82 25.99
C CYS A 108 -4.71 18.64 26.69
N ASN A 109 -4.72 18.03 27.87
CA ASN A 109 -3.49 17.68 28.59
C ASN A 109 -2.69 16.58 27.86
N ALA A 110 -1.46 16.37 28.33
CA ALA A 110 -0.65 15.22 27.94
C ALA A 110 -1.45 13.92 28.17
N TYR A 111 -1.38 13.01 27.20
CA TYR A 111 -2.17 11.79 27.20
C TYR A 111 -1.42 10.66 26.50
N LYS A 112 -1.42 9.47 27.10
CA LYS A 112 -0.87 8.24 26.52
C LYS A 112 -1.97 7.20 26.44
N ALA A 113 -2.32 6.79 25.21
CA ALA A 113 -3.33 5.75 25.00
C ALA A 113 -2.84 4.40 25.56
N THR A 114 -3.70 3.71 26.31
CA THR A 114 -3.41 2.37 26.87
C THR A 114 -3.82 1.22 25.93
N LYS A 115 -4.52 1.55 24.84
CA LYS A 115 -5.01 0.63 23.81
C LYS A 115 -5.10 1.37 22.47
N ALA A 116 -5.16 0.63 21.37
CA ALA A 116 -5.46 1.20 20.06
C ALA A 116 -6.91 1.72 20.02
N MET A 117 -7.10 2.93 19.49
CA MET A 117 -8.39 3.63 19.41
C MET A 117 -8.61 4.18 18.01
N SER A 118 -9.87 4.26 17.54
CA SER A 118 -10.24 4.90 16.28
C SER A 118 -10.19 6.43 16.39
N PHE A 119 -10.30 7.12 15.25
CA PHE A 119 -10.35 8.58 15.19
C PHE A 119 -11.46 9.13 16.10
N GLU A 120 -12.67 8.58 15.99
CA GLU A 120 -13.83 8.98 16.81
C GLU A 120 -13.63 8.69 18.29
N GLU A 121 -13.02 7.53 18.64
CA GLU A 121 -12.70 7.20 20.02
C GLU A 121 -11.75 8.25 20.63
N TYR A 122 -10.78 8.79 19.87
CA TYR A 122 -9.96 9.91 20.33
C TYR A 122 -10.75 11.21 20.49
N LEU A 123 -11.67 11.54 19.57
CA LEU A 123 -12.49 12.74 19.71
C LEU A 123 -13.40 12.68 20.94
N VAL A 124 -13.94 11.50 21.25
CA VAL A 124 -14.70 11.27 22.49
C VAL A 124 -13.78 11.35 23.71
N GLN A 125 -12.59 10.75 23.65
CA GLN A 125 -11.63 10.76 24.76
C GLN A 125 -11.16 12.16 25.17
N PHE A 126 -11.10 13.09 24.21
CA PHE A 126 -10.73 14.49 24.44
C PHE A 126 -11.92 15.42 24.52
N ASP A 127 -13.14 14.89 24.62
CA ASP A 127 -14.36 15.69 24.79
C ASP A 127 -14.61 16.69 23.65
N ILE A 128 -14.04 16.43 22.46
CA ILE A 128 -14.12 17.29 21.28
C ILE A 128 -15.52 17.23 20.66
N LEU A 129 -16.15 16.05 20.63
CA LEU A 129 -17.52 15.90 20.10
C LEU A 129 -18.56 16.50 21.06
N SER A 130 -18.49 16.11 22.34
CA SER A 130 -19.49 16.43 23.35
C SER A 130 -19.53 17.93 23.65
N TRP A 131 -18.36 18.54 23.90
CA TRP A 131 -18.28 19.94 24.34
C TRP A 131 -18.00 20.91 23.19
N GLY A 132 -17.42 20.44 22.08
CA GLY A 132 -17.26 21.25 20.86
C GLY A 132 -18.54 21.43 20.04
N ALA A 133 -19.66 20.81 20.44
CA ALA A 133 -20.92 20.74 19.69
C ALA A 133 -20.73 20.23 18.24
N LEU A 134 -19.74 19.37 18.04
CA LEU A 134 -19.38 18.78 16.76
C LEU A 134 -20.07 17.45 16.57
N THR A 135 -20.62 17.22 15.38
CA THR A 135 -21.08 15.90 14.96
C THR A 135 -20.19 15.38 13.84
N VAL A 136 -19.79 14.12 13.93
CA VAL A 136 -19.05 13.46 12.84
C VAL A 136 -20.02 13.23 11.68
N GLY A 137 -19.66 13.75 10.51
CA GLY A 137 -20.36 13.51 9.25
C GLY A 137 -19.74 12.31 8.53
N THR A 138 -19.12 12.56 7.38
CA THR A 138 -18.35 11.54 6.67
C THR A 138 -17.13 11.12 7.49
N ASN A 139 -16.82 9.82 7.54
CA ASN A 139 -15.59 9.30 8.16
C ASN A 139 -15.02 8.14 7.36
N GLU A 140 -14.03 8.42 6.52
CA GLU A 140 -13.38 7.46 5.63
C GLU A 140 -12.26 6.64 6.31
N VAL A 141 -11.85 7.03 7.52
CA VAL A 141 -10.79 6.37 8.31
C VAL A 141 -11.33 5.64 9.54
N LYS A 142 -12.65 5.40 9.60
CA LYS A 142 -13.36 4.79 10.74
C LYS A 142 -12.78 3.44 11.19
N ASP A 143 -12.23 2.66 10.26
CA ASP A 143 -11.73 1.30 10.52
C ASP A 143 -10.27 1.30 11.04
N LYS A 144 -9.54 2.42 10.87
CA LYS A 144 -8.16 2.55 11.34
C LYS A 144 -8.16 2.77 12.85
N LYS A 145 -7.26 2.08 13.57
CA LYS A 145 -7.06 2.27 15.02
C LYS A 145 -5.57 2.40 15.34
N LEU A 146 -5.21 3.41 16.12
CA LEU A 146 -3.83 3.73 16.49
C LEU A 146 -3.69 3.91 18.00
N THR A 147 -2.49 3.64 18.52
CA THR A 147 -2.11 3.95 19.91
C THR A 147 -1.21 5.18 19.88
N LEU A 148 -1.74 6.34 20.29
CA LEU A 148 -1.07 7.64 20.19
C LEU A 148 -0.68 8.17 21.58
N GLU A 149 0.33 9.03 21.61
CA GLU A 149 0.85 9.68 22.81
C GLU A 149 1.16 11.15 22.53
N TRP A 150 0.81 12.01 23.49
CA TRP A 150 1.14 13.42 23.52
C TRP A 150 1.77 13.75 24.87
N THR A 151 2.95 14.35 24.85
CA THR A 151 3.75 14.63 26.05
C THR A 151 3.50 16.02 26.63
N SER A 152 2.85 16.90 25.87
CA SER A 152 2.55 18.29 26.25
C SER A 152 1.05 18.59 26.18
N GLN A 153 0.68 19.73 26.78
CA GLN A 153 -0.66 20.31 26.67
C GLN A 153 -0.76 21.13 25.37
N GLU A 154 -1.86 20.99 24.64
CA GLU A 154 -2.14 21.75 23.41
C GLU A 154 -3.63 22.08 23.30
N THR A 155 -4.02 23.01 22.42
CA THR A 155 -5.44 23.35 22.25
C THR A 155 -6.23 22.18 21.64
N LYS A 156 -7.55 22.14 21.85
CA LYS A 156 -8.41 21.10 21.25
C LYS A 156 -8.29 21.06 19.72
N LEU A 157 -8.17 22.21 19.06
CA LEU A 157 -7.90 22.29 17.61
C LEU A 157 -6.56 21.67 17.25
N ALA A 158 -5.48 22.01 17.97
CA ALA A 158 -4.15 21.44 17.71
C ALA A 158 -4.15 19.92 17.91
N ARG A 159 -4.80 19.44 18.97
CA ARG A 159 -5.00 18.00 19.24
C ARG A 159 -5.79 17.34 18.11
N LEU A 160 -6.88 17.95 17.64
CA LEU A 160 -7.69 17.44 16.52
C LEU A 160 -6.87 17.32 15.23
N LEU A 161 -6.12 18.37 14.87
CA LEU A 161 -5.25 18.35 13.68
C LEU A 161 -4.13 17.31 13.82
N SER A 162 -3.56 17.17 15.02
CA SER A 162 -2.57 16.14 15.34
C SER A 162 -3.13 14.73 15.18
N ILE A 163 -4.37 14.49 15.65
CA ILE A 163 -5.08 13.22 15.41
C ILE A 163 -5.27 13.01 13.91
N ALA A 164 -5.77 14.00 13.17
CA ALA A 164 -5.98 13.87 11.73
C ALA A 164 -4.71 13.49 10.97
N ASN A 165 -3.60 14.16 11.27
CA ASN A 165 -2.29 13.85 10.68
C ASN A 165 -1.82 12.43 10.99
N ASN A 166 -1.98 11.95 12.23
CA ASN A 166 -1.58 10.59 12.60
C ASN A 166 -2.45 9.52 11.91
N PHE A 167 -3.71 9.84 11.63
CA PHE A 167 -4.63 8.95 10.95
C PHE A 167 -4.47 8.99 9.42
N ASP A 168 -3.56 9.80 8.87
CA ASP A 168 -3.45 10.10 7.43
C ASP A 168 -4.81 10.55 6.90
N ALA A 169 -5.38 11.57 7.54
CA ALA A 169 -6.73 12.08 7.29
C ALA A 169 -6.76 13.60 7.18
N GLU A 170 -7.75 14.10 6.46
CA GLU A 170 -8.06 15.52 6.29
C GLU A 170 -9.45 15.84 6.84
N ILE A 171 -9.68 17.08 7.27
CA ILE A 171 -10.92 17.49 7.91
C ILE A 171 -11.57 18.70 7.20
N GLU A 172 -12.90 18.70 7.13
CA GLU A 172 -13.72 19.83 6.66
C GLU A 172 -14.79 20.13 7.70
N PHE A 173 -14.96 21.41 8.05
CA PHE A 173 -16.06 21.87 8.90
C PHE A 173 -17.23 22.35 8.03
N GLU A 174 -18.43 21.86 8.31
CA GLU A 174 -19.67 22.25 7.62
C GLU A 174 -20.72 22.69 8.63
N THR A 175 -21.26 23.90 8.45
CA THR A 175 -22.38 24.39 9.27
C THR A 175 -23.69 24.23 8.54
N LYS A 176 -24.69 23.67 9.22
CA LYS A 176 -26.09 23.64 8.75
C LYS A 176 -26.95 24.59 9.56
N LEU A 177 -27.78 25.36 8.87
CA LEU A 177 -28.84 26.17 9.45
C LEU A 177 -30.21 25.55 9.12
N ASN A 178 -31.21 25.91 9.92
CA ASN A 178 -32.62 25.67 9.60
C ASN A 178 -33.11 26.65 8.52
N PHE A 179 -34.28 26.40 7.94
CA PHE A 179 -34.88 27.28 6.91
C PHE A 179 -35.12 28.72 7.42
N ASN A 180 -35.33 28.89 8.73
CA ASN A 180 -35.45 30.20 9.38
C ASN A 180 -34.09 30.83 9.77
N HIS A 181 -32.98 30.34 9.20
CA HIS A 181 -31.61 30.78 9.45
C HIS A 181 -31.10 30.60 10.89
N THR A 182 -31.80 29.86 11.75
CA THR A 182 -31.28 29.49 13.08
C THR A 182 -30.26 28.34 12.97
N PHE A 183 -29.31 28.28 13.90
CA PHE A 183 -28.31 27.21 13.94
C PHE A 183 -28.95 25.82 14.08
N LYS A 184 -28.47 24.84 13.30
CA LYS A 184 -28.92 23.45 13.34
C LYS A 184 -27.82 22.52 13.84
N GLN A 185 -26.63 22.56 13.22
CA GLN A 185 -25.55 21.63 13.53
C GLN A 185 -24.20 22.12 12.96
N LEU A 186 -23.11 21.83 13.67
CA LEU A 186 -21.74 21.93 13.18
C LEU A 186 -21.19 20.52 12.95
N ILE A 187 -20.79 20.22 11.72
CA ILE A 187 -20.38 18.90 11.27
C ILE A 187 -18.87 18.92 10.99
N ILE A 188 -18.17 17.88 11.43
CA ILE A 188 -16.80 17.58 10.99
C ILE A 188 -16.83 16.38 10.05
N ASN A 189 -16.42 16.60 8.81
CA ASN A 189 -16.19 15.54 7.83
C ASN A 189 -14.71 15.15 7.85
N ILE A 190 -14.43 13.84 7.86
CA ILE A 190 -13.11 13.25 7.97
C ILE A 190 -12.87 12.39 6.71
N TYR A 191 -11.96 12.84 5.86
CA TYR A 191 -11.59 12.18 4.62
C TYR A 191 -10.20 11.56 4.77
N LYS A 192 -9.86 10.57 3.94
CA LYS A 192 -8.47 10.10 3.84
C LYS A 192 -7.58 11.23 3.32
N GLU A 193 -6.30 11.23 3.67
CA GLU A 193 -5.34 12.17 3.08
C GLU A 193 -5.33 12.03 1.55
N TYR A 194 -5.12 13.16 0.86
CA TYR A 194 -5.00 13.15 -0.60
C TYR A 194 -3.81 12.28 -1.04
N GLU A 195 -4.09 11.34 -1.93
CA GLU A 195 -3.11 10.52 -2.62
C GLU A 195 -3.56 10.37 -4.08
N GLU A 196 -2.75 10.87 -5.01
CA GLU A 196 -3.11 10.88 -6.43
C GLU A 196 -3.53 9.49 -6.93
N GLY A 197 -4.66 9.41 -7.64
CA GLY A 197 -5.21 8.16 -8.18
C GLY A 197 -5.79 7.18 -7.13
N LYS A 198 -5.77 7.53 -5.84
CA LYS A 198 -6.24 6.66 -4.75
C LYS A 198 -7.23 7.33 -3.80
N SER A 199 -7.02 8.60 -3.48
CA SER A 199 -7.84 9.37 -2.54
C SER A 199 -7.79 10.86 -2.90
N TYR A 200 -8.95 11.50 -2.98
CA TYR A 200 -9.06 12.92 -3.28
C TYR A 200 -9.04 13.82 -2.03
N GLY A 201 -9.10 13.22 -0.85
CA GLY A 201 -9.25 13.93 0.42
C GLY A 201 -10.44 14.90 0.42
N VAL A 202 -10.29 16.05 1.06
CA VAL A 202 -11.27 17.14 0.96
C VAL A 202 -11.27 17.68 -0.49
N GLY A 203 -12.44 17.86 -1.10
CA GLY A 203 -12.57 18.39 -2.46
C GLY A 203 -12.92 17.31 -3.48
N ARG A 204 -12.75 17.62 -4.78
CA ARG A 204 -13.10 16.71 -5.88
C ARG A 204 -12.01 16.66 -6.95
N ASP A 205 -12.00 15.57 -7.71
CA ASP A 205 -11.30 15.55 -8.99
C ASP A 205 -11.99 16.51 -9.96
N LYS A 206 -11.24 17.50 -10.42
CA LYS A 206 -11.61 18.45 -11.48
C LYS A 206 -10.49 18.58 -12.51
N THR A 207 -9.79 17.47 -12.78
CA THR A 207 -8.74 17.43 -13.80
C THR A 207 -9.27 17.70 -15.22
N ASP A 208 -10.58 17.61 -15.42
CA ASP A 208 -11.30 18.10 -16.60
C ASP A 208 -11.22 19.64 -16.76
N VAL A 209 -11.03 20.38 -15.66
CA VAL A 209 -10.80 21.82 -15.68
C VAL A 209 -9.33 22.11 -15.95
N ILE A 210 -9.03 22.57 -17.17
CA ILE A 210 -7.67 22.94 -17.59
C ILE A 210 -7.44 24.45 -17.42
N LEU A 211 -6.55 24.82 -16.50
CA LEU A 211 -6.11 26.20 -16.29
C LEU A 211 -4.94 26.52 -17.21
N ARG A 212 -5.13 27.47 -18.13
CA ARG A 212 -4.11 27.83 -19.13
C ARG A 212 -3.42 29.17 -18.82
N TYR A 213 -2.10 29.20 -19.04
CA TYR A 213 -1.31 30.43 -19.00
C TYR A 213 -1.91 31.51 -19.94
N GLN A 214 -1.96 32.75 -19.46
CA GLN A 214 -2.60 33.92 -20.10
C GLN A 214 -4.13 33.85 -20.30
N LYS A 215 -4.80 32.77 -19.87
CA LYS A 215 -6.27 32.68 -19.81
C LYS A 215 -6.77 32.73 -18.37
N ASN A 216 -6.42 31.72 -17.58
CA ASN A 216 -6.92 31.55 -16.21
C ASN A 216 -5.87 31.96 -15.16
N ILE A 217 -4.59 31.87 -15.53
CA ILE A 217 -3.45 32.16 -14.66
C ILE A 217 -2.50 33.13 -15.38
N SER A 218 -1.89 34.04 -14.62
CA SER A 218 -1.00 35.07 -15.16
C SER A 218 0.45 34.62 -15.27
N GLY A 219 0.83 33.52 -14.63
CA GLY A 219 2.18 32.96 -14.71
C GLY A 219 2.39 31.80 -13.75
N ILE A 220 3.35 30.93 -14.11
CA ILE A 220 3.85 29.86 -13.26
C ILE A 220 5.34 30.05 -13.05
N ARG A 221 5.78 30.06 -11.79
CA ARG A 221 7.19 30.03 -11.43
C ARG A 221 7.57 28.66 -10.90
N LYS A 222 8.36 27.90 -11.67
CA LYS A 222 8.99 26.65 -11.23
C LYS A 222 10.34 26.94 -10.56
N THR A 223 10.50 26.52 -9.31
CA THR A 223 11.79 26.58 -8.60
C THR A 223 12.25 25.15 -8.31
N VAL A 224 13.51 24.84 -8.62
CA VAL A 224 14.15 23.55 -8.33
C VAL A 224 15.28 23.78 -7.33
N ASP A 225 15.16 23.25 -6.12
CA ASP A 225 16.14 23.42 -5.05
C ASP A 225 16.74 22.08 -4.59
N LYS A 226 18.05 21.93 -4.79
CA LYS A 226 18.80 20.74 -4.37
C LYS A 226 19.54 20.88 -3.03
N ARG A 227 19.44 22.02 -2.35
CA ARG A 227 20.23 22.32 -1.14
C ARG A 227 19.87 21.46 0.07
N GLN A 228 18.70 20.83 0.06
CA GLN A 228 18.17 20.03 1.16
C GLN A 228 18.08 18.53 0.82
N ILE A 229 18.77 18.06 -0.24
CA ILE A 229 18.71 16.65 -0.63
C ILE A 229 19.50 15.77 0.35
N TYR A 230 18.90 14.64 0.74
CA TYR A 230 19.59 13.52 1.37
C TYR A 230 18.97 12.21 0.91
N ASN A 231 19.82 11.21 0.69
CA ASN A 231 19.43 9.93 0.10
C ASN A 231 19.71 8.75 1.04
N ALA A 232 20.10 9.03 2.29
CA ALA A 232 20.09 8.07 3.38
C ALA A 232 19.64 8.75 4.69
N ILE A 233 18.78 8.07 5.46
CA ILE A 233 18.38 8.51 6.81
C ILE A 233 18.74 7.45 7.83
N ARG A 234 19.33 7.89 8.94
CA ARG A 234 19.42 7.10 10.17
C ARG A 234 18.45 7.66 11.20
N PRO A 235 17.26 7.06 11.38
CA PRO A 235 16.36 7.53 12.41
C PRO A 235 16.76 6.99 13.78
N TYR A 236 16.56 7.82 14.79
CA TYR A 236 16.73 7.44 16.17
C TYR A 236 15.66 8.09 17.06
N GLY A 237 15.23 7.34 18.06
CA GLY A 237 14.26 7.75 19.05
C GLY A 237 14.90 8.16 20.37
N LYS A 238 14.17 8.89 21.20
CA LYS A 238 14.58 9.21 22.57
C LYS A 238 13.66 8.55 23.58
N LYS A 239 14.26 8.03 24.64
CA LYS A 239 13.56 7.51 25.80
C LYS A 239 14.20 8.01 27.06
N THR A 240 13.44 8.73 27.88
CA THR A 240 13.92 9.22 29.17
C THR A 240 14.05 8.06 30.14
N VAL A 241 15.28 7.82 30.60
CA VAL A 241 15.59 6.87 31.67
C VAL A 241 16.09 7.68 32.86
N LYS A 242 15.49 7.48 34.03
CA LYS A 242 15.88 8.18 35.26
C LYS A 242 16.92 7.36 36.02
N GLY A 243 17.99 8.00 36.46
CA GLY A 243 19.08 7.40 37.23
C GLY A 243 19.65 8.34 38.30
N GLU A 244 20.62 7.87 39.08
CA GLU A 244 21.37 8.67 40.05
C GLU A 244 22.88 8.51 39.79
N ARG A 245 23.64 9.63 39.74
CA ARG A 245 25.10 9.64 39.50
C ARG A 245 25.81 10.47 40.57
N VAL A 246 27.06 10.12 40.86
CA VAL A 246 27.84 10.66 41.97
C VAL A 246 28.66 11.91 41.58
N ILE A 247 28.65 12.97 42.39
CA ILE A 247 29.29 14.29 42.17
C ILE A 247 30.39 14.71 43.18
N SER A 248 30.78 13.92 44.20
CA SER A 248 31.94 14.26 45.06
C SER A 248 32.64 13.07 45.75
N ASN A 249 33.94 13.16 46.05
CA ASN A 249 34.72 12.11 46.73
C ASN A 249 34.17 11.69 48.12
N PRO A 250 34.40 10.43 48.54
CA PRO A 250 33.48 9.77 49.45
C PRO A 250 33.83 9.87 50.94
N VAL A 251 32.82 10.01 51.81
CA VAL A 251 32.95 9.87 53.27
C VAL A 251 32.50 8.46 53.70
N THR A 252 33.24 7.83 54.60
CA THR A 252 33.08 6.42 54.97
C THR A 252 32.00 6.23 56.05
N ARG A 253 30.95 5.44 55.79
CA ARG A 253 29.95 5.03 56.78
C ARG A 253 29.65 3.53 56.69
N LYS A 254 29.54 2.87 57.85
CA LYS A 254 29.19 1.43 57.96
C LYS A 254 27.68 1.26 57.85
N VAL A 255 27.21 0.43 56.92
CA VAL A 255 25.77 0.11 56.78
C VAL A 255 25.58 -1.41 56.64
N THR A 256 24.62 -1.95 57.37
CA THR A 256 24.21 -3.36 57.31
C THR A 256 23.15 -3.53 56.24
N LYS A 257 23.39 -4.36 55.21
CA LYS A 257 22.39 -4.69 54.19
C LYS A 257 21.94 -6.15 54.32
N THR A 258 20.62 -6.34 54.20
CA THR A 258 19.97 -7.66 54.17
C THR A 258 19.40 -7.86 52.78
N VAL A 259 19.81 -8.92 52.08
CA VAL A 259 19.32 -9.23 50.72
C VAL A 259 18.65 -10.60 50.74
N GLY A 260 17.42 -10.70 50.22
CA GLY A 260 16.71 -11.97 50.06
C GLY A 260 16.92 -12.56 48.67
N SER A 261 17.40 -13.80 48.57
CA SER A 261 17.56 -14.52 47.29
C SER A 261 16.25 -15.24 46.92
N ASN A 262 15.39 -14.61 46.11
CA ASN A 262 14.16 -15.24 45.59
C ASN A 262 14.40 -16.13 44.34
N ARG A 263 15.65 -16.48 44.00
CA ARG A 263 15.98 -17.30 42.82
C ARG A 263 15.91 -18.79 43.14
N THR A 264 14.72 -19.38 43.06
CA THR A 264 14.54 -20.82 43.32
C THR A 264 14.87 -21.65 42.08
N TYR A 265 15.83 -22.57 42.21
CA TYR A 265 16.18 -23.57 41.21
C TYR A 265 15.16 -24.71 41.25
N LEU A 266 14.35 -24.79 40.18
CA LEU A 266 13.30 -25.79 40.05
C LEU A 266 13.81 -27.10 39.43
N GLY A 267 15.04 -27.13 38.90
CA GLY A 267 15.66 -28.34 38.38
C GLY A 267 16.02 -29.35 39.47
N GLY A 268 16.27 -30.58 39.03
CA GLY A 268 16.78 -31.67 39.88
C GLY A 268 18.30 -31.65 40.02
N ASP A 269 18.85 -32.75 40.54
CA ASP A 269 20.30 -33.01 40.53
C ASP A 269 20.83 -32.92 39.08
N LEU A 270 21.96 -32.25 38.87
CA LEU A 270 22.60 -32.19 37.54
C LEU A 270 23.56 -33.36 37.40
N LYS A 271 23.49 -34.04 36.25
CA LYS A 271 24.33 -35.20 35.93
C LYS A 271 25.08 -34.96 34.64
N TYR A 272 26.38 -35.23 34.62
CA TYR A 272 27.20 -35.13 33.43
C TYR A 272 28.38 -36.11 33.53
N TYR A 273 28.56 -36.96 32.51
CA TYR A 273 29.59 -38.02 32.45
C TYR A 273 29.75 -38.84 33.74
N GLY A 274 28.65 -39.32 34.31
CA GLY A 274 28.66 -40.19 35.50
C GLY A 274 28.80 -39.46 36.84
N HIS A 275 29.04 -38.14 36.83
CA HIS A 275 29.17 -37.31 38.03
C HIS A 275 27.89 -36.52 38.29
N THR A 276 27.59 -36.25 39.57
CA THR A 276 26.34 -35.61 39.98
C THR A 276 26.57 -34.47 40.97
N ILE A 277 26.07 -33.27 40.67
CA ILE A 277 25.93 -32.19 41.66
C ILE A 277 24.49 -32.15 42.18
N LYS A 278 24.35 -32.15 43.50
CA LYS A 278 23.05 -32.13 44.18
C LYS A 278 22.31 -30.81 43.95
N LYS A 279 20.99 -30.89 43.83
CA LYS A 279 20.10 -29.73 43.72
C LYS A 279 20.39 -28.65 44.77
N ALA A 280 20.65 -29.08 46.02
CA ALA A 280 20.96 -28.17 47.12
C ALA A 280 22.23 -27.34 46.86
N ASN A 281 23.28 -27.95 46.31
CA ASN A 281 24.54 -27.27 46.02
C ASN A 281 24.40 -26.35 44.79
N VAL A 282 23.59 -26.75 43.78
CA VAL A 282 23.24 -25.88 42.65
C VAL A 282 22.48 -24.63 43.15
N GLN A 283 21.54 -24.82 44.08
CA GLN A 283 20.82 -23.71 44.71
C GLN A 283 21.75 -22.81 45.53
N ALA A 284 22.69 -23.39 46.28
CA ALA A 284 23.69 -22.63 47.04
C ALA A 284 24.58 -21.78 46.12
N ILE A 285 25.06 -22.34 45.00
CA ILE A 285 25.84 -21.61 43.99
C ILE A 285 25.02 -20.44 43.41
N ILE A 286 23.74 -20.63 43.10
CA ILE A 286 22.87 -19.54 42.62
C ILE A 286 22.72 -18.45 43.67
N ASN A 287 22.57 -18.80 44.96
CA ASN A 287 22.44 -17.83 46.03
C ASN A 287 23.71 -16.95 46.14
N TYR A 288 24.89 -17.56 46.13
CA TYR A 288 26.16 -16.82 46.17
C TYR A 288 26.42 -16.03 44.87
N ALA A 289 26.07 -16.60 43.71
CA ALA A 289 26.15 -15.91 42.42
C ALA A 289 25.28 -14.64 42.38
N VAL A 290 24.09 -14.68 42.99
CA VAL A 290 23.23 -13.50 43.18
C VAL A 290 23.86 -12.54 44.18
N GLN A 291 24.32 -13.03 45.34
CA GLN A 291 24.92 -12.20 46.39
C GLN A 291 26.15 -11.42 45.88
N TYR A 292 26.95 -12.04 45.03
CA TYR A 292 28.22 -11.48 44.58
C TYR A 292 28.21 -11.01 43.12
N ASN A 293 27.07 -11.09 42.43
CA ASN A 293 26.93 -10.77 41.01
C ASN A 293 27.96 -11.49 40.13
N ILE A 294 28.09 -12.82 40.30
CA ILE A 294 28.99 -13.68 39.51
C ILE A 294 28.16 -14.65 38.68
N LEU A 295 28.61 -14.98 37.46
CA LEU A 295 27.92 -15.93 36.58
C LEU A 295 27.81 -17.34 37.21
N PRO A 296 26.59 -17.85 37.50
CA PRO A 296 26.44 -19.16 38.13
C PRO A 296 26.88 -20.32 37.23
N SER A 297 26.61 -20.27 35.91
CA SER A 297 27.12 -21.32 35.01
C SER A 297 28.65 -21.33 34.95
N GLY A 298 29.31 -20.19 35.15
CA GLY A 298 30.76 -20.09 35.28
C GLY A 298 31.28 -20.91 36.45
N ILE A 299 30.70 -20.72 37.64
CA ILE A 299 31.07 -21.46 38.86
C ILE A 299 30.76 -22.96 38.70
N ILE A 300 29.58 -23.33 38.21
CA ILE A 300 29.17 -24.75 38.05
C ILE A 300 30.12 -25.48 37.09
N THR A 301 30.47 -24.84 35.97
CA THR A 301 31.39 -25.41 34.96
C THR A 301 32.80 -25.53 35.53
N GLN A 302 33.26 -24.52 36.27
CA GLN A 302 34.58 -24.52 36.89
C GLN A 302 34.73 -25.62 37.94
N LEU A 303 33.76 -25.79 38.84
CA LEU A 303 33.80 -26.86 39.84
C LEU A 303 33.69 -28.26 39.22
N TYR A 304 33.07 -28.40 38.05
CA TYR A 304 33.12 -29.65 37.28
C TYR A 304 34.53 -29.91 36.75
N LEU A 305 35.16 -28.91 36.15
CA LEU A 305 36.52 -29.04 35.60
C LEU A 305 37.54 -29.39 36.70
N GLU A 306 37.43 -28.76 37.86
CA GLU A 306 38.42 -28.90 38.94
C GLU A 306 38.28 -30.17 39.77
N SER A 307 37.05 -30.70 39.92
CA SER A 307 36.83 -31.82 40.84
C SER A 307 35.73 -32.79 40.44
N TYR A 308 35.15 -32.66 39.25
CA TYR A 308 33.94 -33.38 38.85
C TYR A 308 32.79 -33.20 39.86
N TRP A 309 32.59 -31.95 40.32
CA TRP A 309 31.63 -31.61 41.37
C TRP A 309 31.85 -32.35 42.69
N GLY A 310 33.12 -32.42 43.11
CA GLY A 310 33.52 -33.00 44.39
C GLY A 310 33.88 -34.48 44.36
N ASP A 311 33.85 -35.13 43.20
CA ASP A 311 34.21 -36.55 43.04
C ASP A 311 35.72 -36.83 43.01
N SER A 312 36.56 -35.80 42.90
CA SER A 312 38.01 -35.95 43.05
C SER A 312 38.41 -36.37 44.47
N ALA A 313 39.61 -36.93 44.63
CA ALA A 313 40.12 -37.33 45.95
C ALA A 313 40.14 -36.16 46.95
N VAL A 314 40.48 -34.95 46.47
CA VAL A 314 40.47 -33.70 47.26
C VAL A 314 39.03 -33.26 47.55
N GLY A 315 38.14 -33.34 46.55
CA GLY A 315 36.73 -32.98 46.69
C GLY A 315 36.00 -33.81 47.75
N ARG A 316 36.25 -35.14 47.78
CA ARG A 316 35.61 -36.06 48.75
C ARG A 316 36.20 -35.98 50.14
N ARG A 317 37.53 -35.84 50.26
CA ARG A 317 38.21 -35.90 51.56
C ARG A 317 38.23 -34.55 52.27
N ASP A 318 38.39 -33.47 51.52
CA ASP A 318 38.63 -32.14 52.07
C ASP A 318 37.49 -31.14 51.81
N ASN A 319 36.38 -31.59 51.20
CA ASN A 319 35.27 -30.74 50.76
C ASN A 319 35.73 -29.57 49.88
N ASN A 320 36.85 -29.71 49.17
CA ASN A 320 37.51 -28.64 48.44
C ASN A 320 37.42 -28.91 46.94
N TRP A 321 36.44 -28.28 46.28
CA TRP A 321 36.07 -28.61 44.90
C TRP A 321 36.80 -27.77 43.85
N ALA A 322 37.58 -26.78 44.28
CA ALA A 322 38.34 -25.87 43.42
C ALA A 322 39.86 -25.99 43.61
N GLY A 323 40.34 -26.93 44.44
CA GLY A 323 41.76 -27.15 44.68
C GLY A 323 42.44 -26.04 45.49
N MET A 324 41.70 -25.33 46.36
CA MET A 324 42.26 -24.22 47.14
C MET A 324 43.39 -24.67 48.07
N THR A 325 44.52 -23.97 48.03
CA THR A 325 45.76 -24.39 48.70
C THR A 325 46.09 -23.54 49.91
N GLY A 326 46.56 -24.17 50.99
CA GLY A 326 47.06 -23.52 52.20
C GLY A 326 46.91 -24.41 53.45
N GLY A 327 47.45 -23.93 54.56
CA GLY A 327 47.33 -24.59 55.88
C GLY A 327 46.14 -24.07 56.69
N ALA A 328 45.98 -24.63 57.89
CA ALA A 328 44.94 -24.23 58.84
C ALA A 328 44.94 -22.72 59.12
N GLN A 329 43.81 -22.05 58.86
CA GLN A 329 43.67 -20.61 59.01
C GLN A 329 42.20 -20.19 59.06
N THR A 330 41.93 -18.96 59.51
CA THR A 330 40.63 -18.32 59.29
C THR A 330 40.71 -17.50 58.00
N ARG A 331 39.85 -17.81 57.04
CA ARG A 331 39.83 -17.18 55.72
C ARG A 331 39.13 -15.82 55.78
N PRO A 332 39.40 -14.91 54.83
CA PRO A 332 38.73 -13.61 54.76
C PRO A 332 37.19 -13.66 54.67
N SER A 333 36.60 -14.79 54.26
CA SER A 333 35.15 -15.04 54.29
C SER A 333 34.59 -15.36 55.69
N GLY A 334 35.46 -15.47 56.71
CA GLY A 334 35.15 -15.92 58.06
C GLY A 334 35.14 -17.44 58.23
N VAL A 335 35.35 -18.21 57.16
CA VAL A 335 35.40 -19.69 57.20
C VAL A 335 36.71 -20.14 57.83
N LYS A 336 36.64 -21.06 58.79
CA LYS A 336 37.81 -21.71 59.38
C LYS A 336 38.12 -22.97 58.57
N VAL A 337 39.34 -23.04 58.06
CA VAL A 337 39.84 -24.22 57.34
C VAL A 337 40.94 -24.89 58.16
N THR A 338 41.02 -26.21 58.09
CA THR A 338 42.14 -27.00 58.63
C THR A 338 43.06 -27.46 57.51
N THR A 339 44.20 -28.06 57.86
CA THR A 339 45.14 -28.61 56.88
C THR A 339 44.58 -29.89 56.27
N GLY A 340 44.42 -29.92 54.95
CA GLY A 340 43.94 -31.07 54.17
C GLY A 340 45.05 -31.93 53.59
N MET A 341 44.82 -32.56 52.43
CA MET A 341 45.82 -33.42 51.79
C MET A 341 47.09 -32.67 51.41
N ALA A 342 48.22 -33.38 51.48
CA ALA A 342 49.44 -32.94 50.82
C ALA A 342 49.18 -32.82 49.31
N ARG A 343 49.67 -31.73 48.73
CA ARG A 343 49.69 -31.57 47.28
C ARG A 343 50.72 -32.52 46.66
N PRO A 344 50.65 -32.78 45.34
CA PRO A 344 51.69 -33.51 44.64
C PRO A 344 53.10 -32.99 44.99
N ALA A 345 54.06 -33.91 45.11
CA ALA A 345 55.39 -33.60 45.66
C ALA A 345 56.15 -32.50 44.88
N ASN A 346 55.84 -32.35 43.59
CA ASN A 346 56.38 -31.33 42.69
C ASN A 346 55.77 -29.92 42.88
N GLU A 347 54.63 -29.79 43.56
CA GLU A 347 53.95 -28.50 43.77
C GLU A 347 54.16 -27.92 45.17
N GLY A 348 54.43 -28.78 46.16
CA GLY A 348 54.65 -28.38 47.55
C GLY A 348 53.41 -27.83 48.27
N GLY A 349 53.35 -28.04 49.58
CA GLY A 349 52.26 -27.53 50.45
C GLY A 349 51.04 -28.46 50.56
N THR A 350 49.93 -27.92 51.05
CA THR A 350 48.71 -28.67 51.38
C THR A 350 47.48 -28.03 50.76
N TYR A 351 46.45 -28.84 50.49
CA TYR A 351 45.10 -28.34 50.23
C TYR A 351 44.43 -27.89 51.53
N MET A 352 43.49 -26.96 51.42
CA MET A 352 42.62 -26.58 52.54
C MET A 352 41.54 -27.66 52.74
N HIS A 353 41.27 -27.98 54.01
CA HIS A 353 40.16 -28.83 54.42
C HIS A 353 39.01 -27.98 54.99
N TYR A 354 37.83 -28.13 54.40
CA TYR A 354 36.61 -27.46 54.82
C TYR A 354 35.72 -28.41 55.62
N ALA A 355 35.09 -27.90 56.69
CA ALA A 355 34.17 -28.70 57.51
C ALA A 355 32.93 -29.16 56.72
N SER A 356 32.54 -28.41 55.69
CA SER A 356 31.42 -28.73 54.82
C SER A 356 31.60 -28.17 53.40
N VAL A 357 30.84 -28.70 52.44
CA VAL A 357 30.77 -28.14 51.08
C VAL A 357 30.17 -26.72 51.08
N ASP A 358 29.28 -26.41 52.02
CA ASP A 358 28.72 -25.06 52.17
C ASP A 358 29.78 -24.05 52.60
N ASP A 359 30.65 -24.43 53.55
CA ASP A 359 31.80 -23.60 53.96
C ASP A 359 32.77 -23.36 52.81
N PHE A 360 33.01 -24.39 51.99
CA PHE A 360 33.81 -24.26 50.78
C PHE A 360 33.16 -23.29 49.76
N LEU A 361 31.88 -23.47 49.44
CA LEU A 361 31.16 -22.63 48.48
C LEU A 361 31.13 -21.17 48.94
N LYS A 362 30.98 -20.94 50.24
CA LYS A 362 31.08 -19.61 50.85
C LYS A 362 32.46 -18.98 50.68
N ASP A 363 33.54 -19.69 51.01
CA ASP A 363 34.90 -19.12 50.89
C ASP A 363 35.31 -18.93 49.43
N TYR A 364 35.01 -19.89 48.57
CA TYR A 364 35.38 -19.86 47.17
C TYR A 364 34.69 -18.74 46.39
N THR A 365 33.39 -18.54 46.59
CA THR A 365 32.68 -17.44 45.94
C THR A 365 33.09 -16.07 46.49
N TYR A 366 33.45 -15.98 47.78
CA TYR A 366 34.04 -14.77 48.36
C TYR A 366 35.42 -14.46 47.76
N LEU A 367 36.27 -15.46 47.53
CA LEU A 367 37.56 -15.32 46.84
C LEU A 367 37.38 -14.73 45.43
N LEU A 368 36.43 -15.28 44.66
CA LEU A 368 36.12 -14.81 43.31
C LEU A 368 35.57 -13.37 43.29
N ALA A 369 34.83 -12.96 44.32
CA ALA A 369 34.07 -11.72 44.33
C ALA A 369 34.72 -10.53 45.06
N LYS A 370 35.28 -10.78 46.24
CA LYS A 370 35.57 -9.75 47.25
C LYS A 370 37.04 -9.62 47.61
N GLN A 371 37.85 -10.64 47.36
CA GLN A 371 39.30 -10.56 47.65
C GLN A 371 40.10 -9.78 46.60
N GLY A 372 39.47 -9.35 45.50
CA GLY A 372 40.11 -8.53 44.46
C GLY A 372 41.18 -9.27 43.65
N ILE A 373 41.15 -10.61 43.66
CA ILE A 373 42.13 -11.44 42.95
C ILE A 373 41.70 -11.71 41.51
N TYR A 374 40.41 -11.95 41.27
CA TYR A 374 39.85 -12.28 39.97
C TYR A 374 38.85 -11.21 39.49
N ASN A 375 38.70 -11.05 38.18
CA ASN A 375 37.84 -10.05 37.54
C ASN A 375 36.59 -10.69 36.92
N VAL A 376 35.82 -11.43 37.73
CA VAL A 376 34.67 -12.23 37.25
C VAL A 376 33.30 -11.65 37.62
N VAL A 377 33.28 -10.62 38.47
CA VAL A 377 32.04 -9.93 38.89
C VAL A 377 31.41 -9.19 37.70
N GLY A 378 30.11 -9.37 37.51
CA GLY A 378 29.31 -8.73 36.45
C GLY A 378 29.49 -9.33 35.05
N LYS A 379 30.33 -10.34 34.86
CA LYS A 379 30.52 -11.01 33.56
C LYS A 379 29.29 -11.86 33.24
N LYS A 380 28.70 -11.67 32.06
CA LYS A 380 27.40 -12.26 31.70
C LYS A 380 27.47 -13.55 30.88
N ASN A 381 28.63 -13.89 30.35
CA ASN A 381 28.82 -15.09 29.53
C ASN A 381 30.09 -15.85 29.96
N ILE A 382 30.17 -17.12 29.55
CA ILE A 382 31.25 -18.03 29.96
C ILE A 382 32.64 -17.58 29.48
N ALA A 383 32.72 -16.91 28.33
CA ALA A 383 33.98 -16.45 27.76
C ALA A 383 34.56 -15.31 28.60
N ASP A 384 33.75 -14.30 28.92
CA ASP A 384 34.16 -13.16 29.75
C ASP A 384 34.44 -13.57 31.19
N TYR A 385 33.63 -14.48 31.74
CA TYR A 385 33.89 -15.07 33.05
C TYR A 385 35.24 -15.78 33.06
N THR A 386 35.50 -16.64 32.07
CA THR A 386 36.74 -17.41 32.01
C THR A 386 37.95 -16.50 31.78
N LYS A 387 37.82 -15.47 30.94
CA LYS A 387 38.87 -14.47 30.73
C LYS A 387 39.22 -13.75 32.03
N GLY A 388 38.20 -13.40 32.83
CA GLY A 388 38.34 -12.75 34.14
C GLY A 388 39.03 -13.57 35.23
N LEU A 389 39.25 -14.88 35.02
CA LEU A 389 40.04 -15.75 35.90
C LEU A 389 41.56 -15.63 35.66
N PHE A 390 41.97 -14.95 34.57
CA PHE A 390 43.35 -14.85 34.14
C PHE A 390 43.77 -13.39 34.00
N LYS A 391 45.08 -13.12 34.03
CA LYS A 391 45.64 -11.77 33.88
C LYS A 391 45.17 -11.08 32.60
N VAL A 392 44.96 -11.84 31.53
CA VAL A 392 44.43 -11.36 30.25
C VAL A 392 43.02 -10.75 30.35
N GLY A 393 42.25 -11.08 31.39
CA GLY A 393 40.96 -10.46 31.70
C GLY A 393 40.99 -9.54 32.91
N GLY A 394 42.18 -9.17 33.42
CA GLY A 394 42.34 -8.25 34.55
C GLY A 394 42.40 -8.91 35.93
N ALA A 395 42.60 -10.24 36.02
CA ALA A 395 42.92 -10.87 37.30
C ALA A 395 44.35 -10.51 37.75
N LYS A 396 44.60 -10.55 39.06
CA LYS A 396 45.94 -10.34 39.63
C LYS A 396 46.86 -11.54 39.37
N TYR A 397 46.29 -12.75 39.36
CA TYR A 397 46.99 -14.01 39.12
C TYR A 397 46.19 -14.88 38.16
N ASP A 398 46.87 -15.74 37.42
CA ASP A 398 46.23 -16.74 36.58
C ASP A 398 45.67 -17.86 37.45
N TYR A 399 44.40 -18.20 37.25
CA TYR A 399 43.72 -19.22 38.06
C TYR A 399 44.37 -20.61 37.93
N ALA A 400 44.83 -20.99 36.74
CA ALA A 400 45.45 -22.28 36.48
C ALA A 400 46.76 -22.13 35.68
N ALA A 401 47.75 -22.97 35.99
CA ALA A 401 49.05 -22.99 35.29
C ALA A 401 48.95 -23.39 33.80
N ALA A 402 47.87 -24.08 33.41
CA ALA A 402 47.59 -24.47 32.03
C ALA A 402 47.35 -23.26 31.08
N GLY A 403 47.18 -22.05 31.63
CA GLY A 403 46.99 -20.82 30.89
C GLY A 403 45.58 -20.64 30.32
N TYR A 404 45.24 -19.39 30.00
CA TYR A 404 43.89 -18.98 29.57
C TYR A 404 43.39 -19.76 28.35
N GLN A 405 44.24 -19.96 27.33
CA GLN A 405 43.83 -20.54 26.04
C GLN A 405 43.38 -21.99 26.17
N SER A 406 44.07 -22.79 26.98
CA SER A 406 43.68 -24.18 27.24
C SER A 406 42.41 -24.23 28.11
N TYR A 407 42.36 -23.38 29.13
CA TYR A 407 41.30 -23.36 30.12
C TYR A 407 39.94 -22.89 29.54
N THR A 408 39.94 -21.90 28.65
CA THR A 408 38.71 -21.40 28.00
C THR A 408 38.04 -22.45 27.11
N ASN A 409 38.83 -23.27 26.42
CA ASN A 409 38.32 -24.35 25.59
C ASN A 409 37.65 -25.43 26.45
N LEU A 410 38.28 -25.82 27.55
CA LEU A 410 37.73 -26.80 28.49
C LEU A 410 36.42 -26.30 29.13
N MET A 411 36.41 -25.05 29.62
CA MET A 411 35.21 -24.42 30.19
C MET A 411 34.06 -24.36 29.20
N THR A 412 34.32 -23.93 27.96
CA THR A 412 33.28 -23.84 26.92
C THR A 412 32.73 -25.22 26.56
N ASN A 413 33.61 -26.22 26.37
CA ASN A 413 33.21 -27.58 26.04
C ASN A 413 32.41 -28.25 27.16
N ILE A 414 32.83 -28.09 28.42
CA ILE A 414 32.11 -28.62 29.58
C ILE A 414 30.74 -27.95 29.72
N ARG A 415 30.65 -26.62 29.62
CA ARG A 415 29.38 -25.90 29.71
C ARG A 415 28.40 -26.37 28.63
N ASN A 416 28.87 -26.48 27.39
CA ASN A 416 28.04 -26.93 26.26
C ASN A 416 27.63 -28.39 26.42
N GLY A 417 28.54 -29.25 26.88
CA GLY A 417 28.26 -30.65 27.14
C GLY A 417 27.22 -30.87 28.24
N ILE A 418 27.31 -30.12 29.35
CA ILE A 418 26.30 -30.15 30.42
C ILE A 418 24.95 -29.73 29.86
N ASN A 419 24.87 -28.59 29.14
CA ASN A 419 23.62 -28.13 28.53
C ASN A 419 23.02 -29.16 27.57
N LYS A 420 23.86 -29.82 26.75
CA LYS A 420 23.42 -30.88 25.84
C LYS A 420 22.84 -32.08 26.60
N ALA A 421 23.44 -32.45 27.73
CA ALA A 421 22.98 -33.58 28.55
C ALA A 421 21.76 -33.27 29.45
N SER A 422 21.42 -32.00 29.66
CA SER A 422 20.45 -31.57 30.67
C SER A 422 19.38 -30.59 30.16
N GLY A 423 19.20 -30.50 28.84
CA GLY A 423 18.15 -29.67 28.24
C GLY A 423 18.37 -28.17 28.41
N ASN A 424 19.61 -27.71 28.22
CA ASN A 424 20.02 -26.30 28.34
C ASN A 424 19.83 -25.69 29.75
N ILE A 425 19.97 -26.50 30.80
CA ILE A 425 19.72 -26.06 32.18
C ILE A 425 20.66 -24.93 32.64
N LEU A 426 21.92 -24.87 32.17
CA LEU A 426 22.84 -23.80 32.55
C LEU A 426 22.45 -22.48 31.87
N ASN A 427 21.88 -22.52 30.67
CA ASN A 427 21.27 -21.33 30.07
C ASN A 427 20.09 -20.85 30.92
N THR A 428 19.23 -21.78 31.37
CA THR A 428 18.11 -21.47 32.26
C THR A 428 18.57 -20.86 33.59
N ILE A 429 19.65 -21.39 34.17
CA ILE A 429 20.25 -20.88 35.41
C ILE A 429 20.87 -19.49 35.20
N ASP A 430 21.57 -19.26 34.09
CA ASP A 430 22.11 -17.93 33.76
C ASP A 430 21.00 -16.92 33.51
N THR A 431 19.95 -17.28 32.78
CA THR A 431 18.76 -16.43 32.58
C THR A 431 18.06 -16.13 33.91
N LEU A 432 17.94 -17.12 34.79
CA LEU A 432 17.39 -16.95 36.13
C LEU A 432 18.20 -15.93 36.94
N TRP A 433 19.53 -15.96 36.85
CA TRP A 433 20.44 -15.02 37.51
C TRP A 433 20.43 -13.63 36.86
N GLN A 434 20.44 -13.54 35.53
CA GLN A 434 20.45 -12.27 34.76
C GLN A 434 19.13 -11.53 34.78
N THR A 435 18.03 -12.21 35.10
CA THR A 435 16.76 -11.55 35.34
C THR A 435 17.00 -10.48 36.43
N PRO A 436 16.54 -9.23 36.28
CA PRO A 436 16.70 -8.22 37.31
C PRO A 436 16.10 -8.70 38.62
N VAL A 437 16.88 -8.69 39.71
CA VAL A 437 16.30 -8.84 41.05
C VAL A 437 15.56 -7.54 41.31
N LYS A 438 14.22 -7.57 41.20
CA LYS A 438 13.42 -6.47 41.72
C LYS A 438 13.80 -6.30 43.19
N PRO A 439 14.10 -5.09 43.69
CA PRO A 439 14.19 -4.88 45.14
C PRO A 439 12.92 -5.46 45.75
N ILE A 440 12.99 -6.09 46.93
CA ILE A 440 11.80 -6.70 47.56
C ILE A 440 10.73 -5.61 47.69
N THR A 441 9.88 -5.61 46.69
CA THR A 441 8.62 -4.93 46.52
C THR A 441 7.73 -6.10 46.20
N SER A 442 7.18 -6.65 47.28
CA SER A 442 5.99 -7.48 47.35
C SER A 442 5.41 -7.83 45.97
N ALA A 443 5.75 -9.00 45.43
CA ALA A 443 5.07 -9.48 44.24
C ALA A 443 3.63 -9.88 44.63
N THR A 444 2.68 -9.01 44.30
CA THR A 444 1.25 -9.19 44.54
C THR A 444 0.68 -10.14 43.50
N THR A 445 0.56 -11.44 43.82
CA THR A 445 -0.34 -12.31 43.05
C THR A 445 -1.74 -12.20 43.63
N ALA A 446 -2.64 -11.59 42.86
CA ALA A 446 -4.04 -11.49 43.18
C ALA A 446 -4.73 -12.87 43.20
N LYS A 447 -4.94 -13.47 44.37
CA LYS A 447 -5.76 -14.69 44.50
C LYS A 447 -7.12 -14.38 45.13
N ARG A 448 -8.20 -14.61 44.37
CA ARG A 448 -9.59 -14.52 44.85
C ARG A 448 -9.98 -15.79 45.59
N ALA A 449 -10.66 -15.64 46.73
CA ALA A 449 -11.15 -16.75 47.54
C ALA A 449 -12.42 -17.36 46.93
N THR A 450 -12.27 -18.09 45.80
CA THR A 450 -13.39 -18.49 44.93
C THR A 450 -14.38 -19.41 45.63
N LYS A 451 -13.92 -20.37 46.45
CA LYS A 451 -14.82 -21.26 47.21
C LYS A 451 -15.56 -20.49 48.31
N THR A 452 -14.86 -19.57 48.96
CA THR A 452 -15.41 -18.70 50.01
C THR A 452 -16.46 -17.74 49.44
N ILE A 453 -16.19 -17.14 48.28
CA ILE A 453 -17.14 -16.30 47.52
C ILE A 453 -18.39 -17.11 47.17
N GLN A 454 -18.22 -18.33 46.64
CA GLN A 454 -19.34 -19.19 46.29
C GLN A 454 -20.19 -19.54 47.53
N ALA A 455 -19.57 -19.88 48.66
CA ALA A 455 -20.28 -20.17 49.90
C ALA A 455 -21.04 -18.95 50.46
N ILE A 456 -20.48 -17.73 50.38
CA ILE A 456 -21.17 -16.48 50.80
C ILE A 456 -22.36 -16.19 49.88
N ASN A 457 -22.20 -16.37 48.57
CA ASN A 457 -23.27 -16.15 47.60
C ASN A 457 -24.43 -17.12 47.84
N GLU A 458 -24.13 -18.38 48.14
CA GLU A 458 -25.16 -19.36 48.49
C GLU A 458 -25.80 -19.06 49.86
N ALA A 459 -25.04 -18.66 50.87
CA ALA A 459 -25.60 -18.19 52.14
C ALA A 459 -26.54 -16.99 51.95
N THR A 460 -26.19 -16.06 51.04
CA THR A 460 -27.00 -14.88 50.72
C THR A 460 -28.31 -15.29 50.05
N LYS A 461 -28.31 -16.34 49.20
CA LYS A 461 -29.53 -16.89 48.58
C LYS A 461 -30.48 -17.56 49.58
N LEU A 462 -30.00 -17.89 50.78
CA LEU A 462 -30.82 -18.49 51.84
C LEU A 462 -31.56 -17.44 52.69
N LYS A 463 -31.43 -16.15 52.39
CA LYS A 463 -32.19 -15.07 53.06
C LYS A 463 -33.69 -15.38 53.06
N GLY A 464 -34.33 -15.21 54.22
CA GLY A 464 -35.73 -15.54 54.43
C GLY A 464 -36.02 -17.03 54.69
N ARG A 465 -35.02 -17.92 54.63
CA ARG A 465 -35.18 -19.36 54.89
C ARG A 465 -34.56 -19.75 56.23
N ARG A 466 -35.20 -20.69 56.93
CA ARG A 466 -34.67 -21.31 58.16
C ARG A 466 -33.65 -22.39 57.81
N ILE A 467 -32.47 -22.31 58.41
CA ILE A 467 -31.39 -23.29 58.26
C ILE A 467 -31.21 -24.09 59.56
N GLY A 468 -31.29 -25.43 59.45
CA GLY A 468 -31.19 -26.36 60.57
C GLY A 468 -32.16 -26.07 61.71
N SER A 469 -31.66 -26.03 62.95
CA SER A 469 -32.45 -25.73 64.14
C SER A 469 -33.06 -24.32 64.18
N GLY A 470 -32.70 -23.43 63.23
CA GLY A 470 -33.11 -22.02 63.24
C GLY A 470 -32.34 -21.15 64.22
N GLN A 471 -31.35 -21.70 64.92
CA GLN A 471 -30.45 -20.98 65.83
C GLN A 471 -29.30 -20.30 65.07
N CYS A 472 -28.60 -19.36 65.73
CA CYS A 472 -27.50 -18.60 65.10
C CYS A 472 -26.34 -19.49 64.63
N TYR A 473 -25.95 -20.48 65.43
CA TYR A 473 -24.89 -21.43 65.10
C TYR A 473 -25.26 -22.39 63.96
N ALA A 474 -26.54 -22.51 63.58
CA ALA A 474 -26.95 -23.37 62.47
C ALA A 474 -26.51 -22.80 61.11
N LEU A 475 -26.56 -21.47 60.93
CA LEU A 475 -26.04 -20.82 59.74
C LEU A 475 -24.50 -20.92 59.66
N SER A 476 -23.82 -20.66 60.79
CA SER A 476 -22.35 -20.79 60.88
C SER A 476 -21.88 -22.24 60.66
N GLY A 477 -22.62 -23.23 61.19
CA GLY A 477 -22.33 -24.65 61.01
C GLY A 477 -22.53 -25.13 59.58
N TRP A 478 -23.61 -24.69 58.91
CA TRP A 478 -23.82 -24.94 57.48
C TRP A 478 -22.66 -24.38 56.64
N TYR A 479 -22.26 -23.14 56.91
CA TYR A 479 -21.18 -22.46 56.19
C TYR A 479 -19.81 -23.12 56.42
N ALA A 480 -19.49 -23.49 57.67
CA ALA A 480 -18.26 -24.19 58.00
C ALA A 480 -18.17 -25.57 57.32
N LYS A 481 -19.26 -26.35 57.34
CA LYS A 481 -19.33 -27.67 56.69
C LYS A 481 -19.07 -27.56 55.17
N LYS A 482 -19.62 -26.51 54.53
CA LYS A 482 -19.50 -26.29 53.09
C LYS A 482 -18.08 -25.91 52.62
N LEU A 483 -17.26 -25.41 53.55
CA LEU A 483 -15.87 -25.00 53.31
C LEU A 483 -14.86 -25.96 53.97
N ASP A 484 -15.26 -27.22 54.17
CA ASP A 484 -14.46 -28.30 54.77
C ASP A 484 -13.88 -27.96 56.17
N GLY A 485 -14.58 -27.12 56.93
CA GLY A 485 -14.22 -26.71 58.29
C GLY A 485 -14.76 -27.62 59.39
N ALA A 486 -14.68 -27.14 60.64
CA ALA A 486 -15.23 -27.85 61.80
C ALA A 486 -16.76 -27.97 61.69
N TRP A 487 -17.31 -29.13 62.04
CA TRP A 487 -18.77 -29.33 62.01
C TRP A 487 -19.33 -28.91 63.35
N ILE A 488 -19.82 -27.68 63.39
CA ILE A 488 -20.45 -27.08 64.56
C ILE A 488 -21.73 -27.85 64.84
N ASP A 489 -21.99 -28.15 66.11
CA ASP A 489 -23.19 -28.84 66.60
C ASP A 489 -24.48 -28.04 66.26
N SER A 490 -24.97 -28.24 65.04
CA SER A 490 -25.96 -27.38 64.37
C SER A 490 -27.18 -28.15 63.86
N SER A 491 -27.24 -29.46 64.13
CA SER A 491 -28.24 -30.39 63.59
C SER A 491 -28.22 -30.55 62.06
N ILE A 492 -27.19 -30.03 61.35
CA ILE A 492 -27.04 -30.05 59.88
C ILE A 492 -26.01 -31.09 59.40
N GLY A 493 -25.37 -31.84 60.29
CA GLY A 493 -24.44 -32.88 59.85
C GLY A 493 -23.53 -33.58 60.86
N GLY A 494 -23.85 -33.63 62.15
CA GLY A 494 -22.96 -34.22 63.16
C GLY A 494 -21.86 -33.27 63.66
N ILE A 495 -21.06 -33.73 64.62
CA ILE A 495 -20.03 -32.93 65.30
C ILE A 495 -18.65 -33.39 64.85
N ARG A 496 -17.78 -32.44 64.46
CA ARG A 496 -16.40 -32.74 64.01
C ARG A 496 -15.44 -31.66 64.48
N GLY A 497 -14.37 -32.07 65.17
CA GLY A 497 -13.30 -31.17 65.62
C GLY A 497 -13.60 -30.39 66.90
N ARG A 498 -14.62 -30.75 67.68
CA ARG A 498 -14.90 -30.15 68.99
C ARG A 498 -13.81 -30.54 69.99
N ILE A 499 -13.29 -29.56 70.72
CA ILE A 499 -12.26 -29.70 71.77
C ILE A 499 -12.66 -29.04 73.09
N GLY A 500 -13.77 -28.28 73.11
CA GLY A 500 -14.34 -27.69 74.31
C GLY A 500 -15.85 -27.98 74.45
N ASP A 501 -16.51 -27.21 75.31
CA ASP A 501 -17.92 -27.43 75.66
C ASP A 501 -18.88 -27.21 74.49
N GLY A 502 -18.53 -26.44 73.46
CA GLY A 502 -19.20 -26.42 72.15
C GLY A 502 -20.67 -26.00 72.16
N MET A 503 -21.20 -25.52 73.29
CA MET A 503 -22.61 -25.19 73.52
C MET A 503 -22.94 -23.70 73.33
N ALA A 504 -21.96 -22.79 73.43
CA ALA A 504 -22.18 -21.35 73.33
C ALA A 504 -21.67 -20.75 72.01
N ALA A 505 -22.48 -19.90 71.37
CA ALA A 505 -22.13 -19.22 70.12
C ALA A 505 -20.88 -18.33 70.29
N ALA A 506 -20.71 -17.71 71.46
CA ALA A 506 -19.54 -16.91 71.80
C ALA A 506 -18.21 -17.69 71.76
N LEU A 507 -18.27 -19.00 72.05
CA LEU A 507 -17.11 -19.88 72.24
C LEU A 507 -16.78 -20.75 71.03
N ILE A 508 -17.54 -20.65 69.93
CA ILE A 508 -17.30 -21.43 68.70
C ILE A 508 -15.84 -21.33 68.22
N GLY A 509 -15.20 -20.17 68.36
CA GLY A 509 -13.80 -20.00 67.95
C GLY A 509 -12.78 -20.73 68.84
N THR A 510 -13.10 -21.04 70.08
CA THR A 510 -12.21 -21.74 71.02
C THR A 510 -12.57 -23.20 71.22
N ASP A 511 -13.85 -23.56 71.07
CA ASP A 511 -14.36 -24.89 71.39
C ASP A 511 -14.21 -25.89 70.25
N TYR A 512 -13.74 -25.44 69.08
CA TYR A 512 -13.46 -26.27 67.92
C TYR A 512 -12.02 -26.06 67.43
N ASN A 513 -11.35 -27.15 67.06
CA ASN A 513 -9.99 -27.15 66.52
C ASN A 513 -9.99 -26.74 65.03
N TRP A 514 -10.25 -25.46 64.78
CA TRP A 514 -10.24 -24.87 63.44
C TRP A 514 -8.90 -25.07 62.71
N GLY A 515 -7.78 -25.06 63.44
CA GLY A 515 -6.44 -25.22 62.88
C GLY A 515 -6.23 -26.57 62.17
N ALA A 516 -6.82 -27.66 62.68
CA ALA A 516 -6.76 -28.98 62.05
C ALA A 516 -7.38 -29.02 60.63
N TYR A 517 -8.24 -28.05 60.30
CA TYR A 517 -8.91 -27.93 59.00
C TYR A 517 -8.31 -26.81 58.12
N GLY A 518 -7.19 -26.22 58.54
CA GLY A 518 -6.53 -25.13 57.82
C GLY A 518 -7.25 -23.78 57.95
N TRP A 519 -8.17 -23.64 58.91
CA TRP A 519 -8.82 -22.37 59.25
C TRP A 519 -7.98 -21.60 60.27
N LYS A 520 -8.09 -20.26 60.25
CA LYS A 520 -7.41 -19.38 61.21
C LYS A 520 -8.41 -18.75 62.16
N VAL A 521 -8.19 -18.87 63.47
CA VAL A 521 -8.98 -18.16 64.49
C VAL A 521 -8.27 -16.88 64.88
N ASP A 522 -8.94 -15.75 64.71
CA ASP A 522 -8.55 -14.47 65.29
C ASP A 522 -9.20 -14.33 66.67
N LYS A 523 -8.36 -14.24 67.71
CA LYS A 523 -8.78 -14.08 69.11
C LYS A 523 -8.88 -12.62 69.56
N SER A 524 -8.44 -11.68 68.73
CA SER A 524 -8.44 -10.25 69.03
C SER A 524 -8.92 -9.43 67.81
N PRO A 525 -10.13 -9.69 67.29
CA PRO A 525 -10.65 -8.99 66.12
C PRO A 525 -10.85 -7.49 66.40
N ASN A 526 -10.46 -6.64 65.45
CA ASN A 526 -10.59 -5.19 65.48
C ASN A 526 -10.96 -4.66 64.08
N ALA A 527 -11.40 -3.40 63.99
CA ALA A 527 -11.88 -2.83 62.73
C ALA A 527 -10.85 -2.91 61.58
N GLY A 528 -9.55 -2.86 61.88
CA GLY A 528 -8.48 -2.91 60.88
C GLY A 528 -8.13 -4.31 60.38
N ASN A 529 -8.55 -5.38 61.06
CA ASN A 529 -8.19 -6.75 60.70
C ASN A 529 -9.39 -7.63 60.26
N LEU A 530 -10.60 -7.08 60.25
CA LEU A 530 -11.81 -7.77 59.81
C LEU A 530 -11.80 -8.04 58.30
N LYS A 531 -12.12 -9.28 57.91
CA LYS A 531 -12.21 -9.70 56.51
C LYS A 531 -13.54 -10.38 56.20
N ALA A 532 -14.00 -10.20 54.97
CA ALA A 532 -15.16 -10.92 54.43
C ALA A 532 -14.88 -12.43 54.32
N GLY A 533 -15.89 -13.25 54.59
CA GLY A 533 -15.83 -14.70 54.64
C GLY A 533 -15.52 -15.32 56.01
N GLY A 534 -15.26 -14.52 57.04
CA GLY A 534 -15.10 -15.01 58.41
C GLY A 534 -16.42 -15.35 59.10
N ILE A 535 -16.42 -16.39 59.94
CA ILE A 535 -17.48 -16.63 60.93
C ILE A 535 -17.18 -15.77 62.16
N TYR A 536 -18.04 -14.82 62.50
CA TYR A 536 -17.84 -13.96 63.67
C TYR A 536 -18.60 -14.52 64.87
N ASN A 537 -18.00 -14.44 66.05
CA ASN A 537 -18.59 -14.87 67.31
C ASN A 537 -18.61 -13.68 68.28
N VAL A 538 -19.80 -13.30 68.75
CA VAL A 538 -20.06 -12.18 69.65
C VAL A 538 -20.01 -12.66 71.09
N ARG A 539 -19.44 -11.83 71.98
CA ARG A 539 -19.36 -12.12 73.42
C ARG A 539 -20.77 -12.33 74.02
N ALA A 540 -20.83 -13.14 75.07
CA ALA A 540 -22.04 -13.29 75.89
C ALA A 540 -22.40 -11.97 76.60
N ASN A 541 -23.69 -11.75 76.86
CA ASN A 541 -24.24 -10.59 77.59
C ASN A 541 -23.81 -9.23 77.02
N ARG A 542 -23.71 -9.10 75.69
CA ARG A 542 -23.25 -7.89 75.01
C ARG A 542 -24.42 -7.00 74.60
N GLY A 543 -24.39 -5.72 74.99
CA GLY A 543 -25.37 -4.72 74.55
C GLY A 543 -25.26 -4.34 73.06
N ALA A 544 -25.64 -3.10 72.74
CA ALA A 544 -25.62 -2.60 71.36
C ALA A 544 -24.28 -2.86 70.64
N PRO A 545 -24.28 -3.22 69.33
CA PRO A 545 -25.46 -3.34 68.47
C PRO A 545 -26.09 -4.75 68.41
N PHE A 546 -25.65 -5.70 69.25
CA PHE A 546 -26.04 -7.13 69.13
C PHE A 546 -27.10 -7.60 70.12
N TYR A 547 -27.09 -7.09 71.36
CA TYR A 547 -28.02 -7.48 72.45
C TYR A 547 -28.05 -9.01 72.68
N THR A 548 -26.90 -9.60 72.98
CA THR A 548 -26.74 -11.06 73.18
C THR A 548 -27.06 -11.49 74.62
N THR A 549 -27.55 -12.72 74.77
CA THR A 549 -27.75 -13.38 76.07
C THR A 549 -26.46 -14.08 76.54
N GLY A 550 -26.54 -14.88 77.61
CA GLY A 550 -25.41 -15.68 78.13
C GLY A 550 -24.74 -16.62 77.12
N TRP A 551 -25.38 -16.88 75.97
CA TRP A 551 -24.86 -17.75 74.90
C TRP A 551 -24.04 -17.02 73.83
N GLY A 552 -24.10 -15.69 73.77
CA GLY A 552 -23.51 -14.90 72.68
C GLY A 552 -24.30 -14.97 71.37
N HIS A 553 -23.63 -14.67 70.24
CA HIS A 553 -24.22 -14.73 68.89
C HIS A 553 -23.17 -15.06 67.84
N THR A 554 -23.57 -15.60 66.68
CA THR A 554 -22.65 -15.93 65.58
C THR A 554 -23.29 -15.72 64.22
N GLY A 555 -22.48 -15.43 63.22
CA GLY A 555 -22.90 -15.30 61.83
C GLY A 555 -21.72 -15.23 60.86
N ILE A 556 -21.99 -14.88 59.59
CA ILE A 556 -21.00 -14.85 58.50
C ILE A 556 -20.79 -13.40 58.06
N ILE A 557 -19.53 -12.96 57.98
CA ILE A 557 -19.18 -11.66 57.43
C ILE A 557 -19.30 -11.71 55.91
N LYS A 558 -20.31 -11.05 55.34
CA LYS A 558 -20.55 -10.99 53.89
C LYS A 558 -19.61 -10.01 53.20
N SER A 559 -19.48 -8.81 53.74
CA SER A 559 -18.59 -7.77 53.20
C SER A 559 -18.11 -6.80 54.28
N VAL A 560 -16.95 -6.19 54.05
CA VAL A 560 -16.35 -5.17 54.92
C VAL A 560 -15.96 -3.97 54.04
N SER A 561 -16.37 -2.78 54.44
CA SER A 561 -15.94 -1.49 53.86
C SER A 561 -15.14 -0.69 54.89
N LYS A 562 -14.64 0.50 54.52
CA LYS A 562 -13.91 1.38 55.47
C LYS A 562 -14.75 1.81 56.68
N THR A 563 -16.07 1.79 56.58
CA THR A 563 -16.99 2.34 57.60
C THR A 563 -18.02 1.34 58.10
N ARG A 564 -18.30 0.26 57.35
CA ARG A 564 -19.39 -0.67 57.66
C ARG A 564 -19.01 -2.13 57.44
N VAL A 565 -19.69 -3.03 58.17
CA VAL A 565 -19.63 -4.48 57.98
C VAL A 565 -21.03 -4.99 57.69
N THR A 566 -21.19 -5.76 56.62
CA THR A 566 -22.45 -6.44 56.30
C THR A 566 -22.31 -7.92 56.62
N VAL A 567 -23.29 -8.47 57.33
CA VAL A 567 -23.28 -9.84 57.81
C VAL A 567 -24.54 -10.59 57.43
N LEU A 568 -24.43 -11.92 57.37
CA LEU A 568 -25.55 -12.85 57.30
C LEU A 568 -25.67 -13.54 58.66
N GLU A 569 -26.86 -13.50 59.25
CA GLU A 569 -27.10 -14.04 60.57
C GLU A 569 -28.49 -14.67 60.68
N GLN A 570 -28.67 -15.52 61.68
CA GLN A 570 -29.92 -16.22 61.94
C GLN A 570 -30.21 -16.17 63.44
N ASN A 571 -31.48 -16.18 63.82
CA ASN A 571 -31.94 -15.96 65.19
C ASN A 571 -31.51 -14.62 65.81
N PHE A 572 -31.27 -13.62 64.97
CA PHE A 572 -31.07 -12.24 65.41
C PHE A 572 -32.43 -11.57 65.65
N ALA A 573 -32.62 -10.95 66.81
CA ALA A 573 -33.89 -10.34 67.23
C ALA A 573 -35.11 -11.29 67.11
N GLY A 574 -34.92 -12.60 67.38
CA GLY A 574 -35.99 -13.62 67.32
C GLY A 574 -36.31 -14.16 65.92
N ARG A 575 -35.64 -13.67 64.87
CA ARG A 575 -35.87 -14.13 63.49
C ARG A 575 -35.12 -15.42 63.20
N MET A 576 -35.77 -16.57 63.37
CA MET A 576 -35.18 -17.91 63.16
C MET A 576 -34.90 -18.29 61.69
N TYR A 577 -34.67 -17.30 60.81
CA TYR A 577 -34.32 -17.47 59.41
C TYR A 577 -33.16 -16.53 59.05
N VAL A 578 -32.47 -16.79 57.94
CA VAL A 578 -31.30 -15.99 57.53
C VAL A 578 -31.74 -14.56 57.19
N VAL A 579 -31.13 -13.58 57.85
CA VAL A 579 -31.27 -12.15 57.61
C VAL A 579 -29.91 -11.55 57.28
N GLU A 580 -29.93 -10.41 56.60
CA GLU A 580 -28.74 -9.63 56.28
C GLU A 580 -28.84 -8.30 56.99
N ASN A 581 -27.84 -7.97 57.80
CA ASN A 581 -27.76 -6.71 58.53
C ASN A 581 -26.42 -6.03 58.28
N SER A 582 -26.37 -4.72 58.53
CA SER A 582 -25.17 -3.91 58.35
C SER A 582 -24.91 -3.08 59.60
N TYR A 583 -23.67 -3.08 60.06
CA TYR A 583 -23.21 -2.42 61.28
C TYR A 583 -22.08 -1.44 60.98
N GLU A 584 -21.89 -0.43 61.85
CA GLU A 584 -20.67 0.38 61.84
C GLU A 584 -19.48 -0.49 62.30
N ILE A 585 -18.35 -0.40 61.60
CA ILE A 585 -17.25 -1.37 61.71
C ILE A 585 -16.59 -1.40 63.09
N ASN A 586 -16.40 -0.24 63.74
CA ASN A 586 -15.78 -0.18 65.07
C ASN A 586 -16.71 -0.71 66.16
N ALA A 587 -17.99 -0.36 66.10
CA ALA A 587 -19.02 -0.88 67.00
C ALA A 587 -19.19 -2.40 66.87
N PHE A 588 -19.18 -2.91 65.62
CA PHE A 588 -19.23 -4.35 65.33
C PHE A 588 -18.01 -5.07 65.90
N ALA A 589 -16.80 -4.63 65.58
CA ALA A 589 -15.55 -5.28 65.99
C ALA A 589 -15.38 -5.34 67.51
N ARG A 590 -15.72 -4.26 68.24
CA ARG A 590 -15.67 -4.23 69.71
C ARG A 590 -16.55 -5.30 70.37
N GLY A 591 -17.60 -5.76 69.70
CA GLY A 591 -18.55 -6.78 70.19
C GLY A 591 -18.02 -8.21 70.12
N LEU A 592 -17.00 -8.44 69.31
CA LEU A 592 -16.56 -9.79 68.95
C LEU A 592 -15.67 -10.41 70.03
N GLN A 593 -15.80 -11.73 70.16
CA GLN A 593 -14.93 -12.59 70.95
C GLN A 593 -13.87 -13.23 70.05
N THR A 594 -14.29 -13.80 68.93
CA THR A 594 -13.39 -14.42 67.94
C THR A 594 -13.95 -14.27 66.53
N VAL A 595 -13.07 -14.39 65.52
CA VAL A 595 -13.47 -14.58 64.12
C VAL A 595 -12.72 -15.76 63.53
N CYS A 596 -13.44 -16.72 62.95
CA CYS A 596 -12.86 -17.91 62.31
C CYS A 596 -12.83 -17.73 60.79
N TYR A 597 -11.63 -17.64 60.21
CA TYR A 597 -11.42 -17.43 58.78
C TYR A 597 -11.19 -18.77 58.05
N PRO A 598 -11.90 -19.00 56.92
CA PRO A 598 -11.73 -20.21 56.12
C PRO A 598 -10.37 -20.28 55.46
N ARG A 599 -9.99 -21.49 55.02
CA ARG A 599 -8.67 -21.81 54.47
C ARG A 599 -8.18 -20.81 53.43
N GLU A 600 -9.03 -20.40 52.47
CA GLU A 600 -8.63 -19.43 51.44
C GLU A 600 -8.28 -18.06 52.05
N ILE A 601 -9.03 -17.59 53.04
CA ILE A 601 -8.78 -16.30 53.72
C ILE A 601 -7.58 -16.40 54.67
N ALA A 602 -7.40 -17.54 55.33
CA ALA A 602 -6.20 -17.85 56.12
C ALA A 602 -4.94 -17.89 55.24
N GLN A 603 -5.07 -18.32 53.99
CA GLN A 603 -4.05 -18.29 52.93
C GLN A 603 -3.98 -16.92 52.22
N GLY A 604 -4.47 -15.84 52.83
CA GLY A 604 -4.29 -14.48 52.32
C GLY A 604 -5.12 -14.12 51.07
N MET A 605 -5.97 -15.02 50.59
CA MET A 605 -6.94 -14.70 49.53
C MET A 605 -8.05 -13.80 50.08
N ALA A 606 -8.79 -13.11 49.22
CA ALA A 606 -9.85 -12.21 49.65
C ALA A 606 -11.12 -12.27 48.77
N VAL A 607 -12.25 -11.87 49.37
CA VAL A 607 -13.61 -11.91 48.80
C VAL A 607 -13.95 -10.63 48.02
N ASN A 608 -13.54 -9.46 48.53
CA ASN A 608 -13.94 -8.13 48.00
C ASN A 608 -12.93 -7.52 47.00
N GLY A 609 -11.94 -8.30 46.56
CA GLY A 609 -10.78 -7.84 45.78
C GLY A 609 -9.57 -8.70 46.11
N ALA A 610 -8.54 -8.66 45.28
CA ALA A 610 -7.30 -9.38 45.53
C ALA A 610 -6.54 -8.79 46.72
N THR A 611 -6.07 -9.63 47.65
CA THR A 611 -5.18 -9.18 48.74
C THR A 611 -3.95 -10.09 48.80
N THR A 612 -2.84 -9.47 49.23
CA THR A 612 -1.47 -9.98 49.30
C THR A 612 -1.31 -11.12 50.31
N GLN A 613 -0.74 -12.24 49.86
CA GLN A 613 -0.21 -13.27 50.75
C GLN A 613 1.29 -13.01 50.97
N GLN A 614 1.71 -12.80 52.22
CA GLN A 614 3.12 -12.98 52.58
C GLN A 614 3.40 -14.48 52.67
N VAL A 615 4.37 -14.96 51.90
CA VAL A 615 4.91 -16.30 52.03
C VAL A 615 6.24 -16.18 52.75
N SER A 616 6.29 -16.59 54.02
CA SER A 616 7.54 -16.78 54.75
C SER A 616 8.21 -18.05 54.22
N GLY A 617 9.34 -17.89 53.53
CA GLY A 617 10.10 -19.00 52.98
C GLY A 617 11.29 -18.52 52.18
N GLY A 618 12.28 -17.92 52.84
CA GLY A 618 13.57 -17.58 52.25
C GLY A 618 14.57 -17.19 53.33
N THR A 619 15.72 -17.85 53.37
CA THR A 619 16.79 -17.57 54.33
C THR A 619 17.34 -16.15 54.10
N GLN A 620 17.30 -15.31 55.13
CA GLN A 620 17.98 -14.01 55.14
C GLN A 620 19.49 -14.21 55.31
N ILE A 621 20.29 -13.55 54.48
CA ILE A 621 21.74 -13.41 54.71
C ILE A 621 22.04 -11.92 54.87
N SER A 622 22.65 -11.56 56.00
CA SER A 622 23.13 -10.23 56.35
C SER A 622 24.64 -10.14 56.18
N TYR A 623 25.14 -9.09 55.55
CA TYR A 623 26.58 -8.76 55.57
C TYR A 623 26.80 -7.25 55.81
N GLU A 624 27.94 -6.92 56.41
CA GLU A 624 28.37 -5.55 56.67
C GLU A 624 29.07 -4.97 55.43
N GLU A 625 28.67 -3.79 55.00
CA GLU A 625 29.30 -3.03 53.92
C GLU A 625 29.91 -1.74 54.49
N VAL A 626 31.20 -1.50 54.23
CA VAL A 626 31.83 -0.19 54.43
C VAL A 626 31.53 0.62 53.18
N VAL A 627 30.60 1.57 53.25
CA VAL A 627 30.19 2.38 52.11
C VAL A 627 30.93 3.71 52.14
N GLN A 628 31.58 4.02 51.02
CA GLN A 628 32.12 5.33 50.70
C GLN A 628 31.00 6.10 50.00
N GLU A 629 30.29 6.98 50.70
CA GLU A 629 29.19 7.75 50.13
C GLU A 629 29.72 9.02 49.48
N ALA A 630 29.45 9.09 48.19
CA ALA A 630 29.80 10.15 47.29
C ALA A 630 28.45 10.76 46.85
N GLN A 631 28.25 12.07 47.02
CA GLN A 631 26.94 12.73 46.84
C GLN A 631 26.33 12.34 45.49
N THR A 632 25.11 11.82 45.44
CA THR A 632 24.43 11.55 44.17
C THR A 632 23.47 12.66 43.79
N GLU A 633 23.53 13.03 42.52
CA GLU A 633 22.56 13.84 41.80
C GLU A 633 21.65 12.89 41.01
N SER A 634 20.33 13.10 41.12
CA SER A 634 19.37 12.47 40.21
C SER A 634 19.54 13.06 38.82
N TYR A 635 19.75 12.21 37.83
CA TYR A 635 19.84 12.62 36.44
C TYR A 635 18.74 11.95 35.62
N GLU A 636 18.23 12.68 34.64
CA GLU A 636 17.43 12.13 33.56
C GLU A 636 18.35 12.04 32.35
N GLU A 637 18.54 10.83 31.82
CA GLU A 637 19.34 10.63 30.61
C GLU A 637 18.43 10.12 29.49
N GLU A 638 18.46 10.83 28.37
CA GLU A 638 17.79 10.43 27.15
C GLU A 638 18.59 9.29 26.53
N GLN A 639 18.04 8.08 26.57
CA GLN A 639 18.62 6.96 25.86
C GLN A 639 18.17 7.01 24.40
N ILE A 640 19.15 6.98 23.49
CA ILE A 640 18.90 6.92 22.06
C ILE A 640 18.52 5.49 21.65
N ILE A 641 17.40 5.35 20.96
CA ILE A 641 16.87 4.10 20.41
C ILE A 641 17.11 4.10 18.90
N TYR A 642 17.61 3.00 18.34
CA TYR A 642 17.75 2.83 16.89
C TYR A 642 16.84 1.71 16.40
N ILE A 643 16.56 1.70 15.09
CA ILE A 643 15.96 0.55 14.42
C ILE A 643 16.90 -0.64 14.53
N ASP A 644 16.35 -1.84 14.76
CA ASP A 644 17.13 -3.08 14.81
C ASP A 644 17.86 -3.32 13.47
N ASN A 645 19.18 -3.52 13.54
CA ASN A 645 20.02 -3.71 12.37
C ASN A 645 19.67 -4.94 11.52
N SER A 646 18.95 -5.92 12.09
CA SER A 646 18.52 -7.13 11.39
C SER A 646 17.31 -6.92 10.48
N ILE A 647 16.61 -5.79 10.58
CA ILE A 647 15.40 -5.53 9.79
C ILE A 647 15.78 -5.13 8.36
N TYR A 648 15.16 -5.79 7.39
CA TYR A 648 15.25 -5.48 5.96
C TYR A 648 13.85 -5.25 5.37
N LYS A 649 13.66 -4.15 4.64
CA LYS A 649 12.43 -3.82 3.89
C LYS A 649 12.78 -3.08 2.61
N GLU A 650 11.96 -3.25 1.57
CA GLU A 650 12.11 -2.54 0.29
C GLU A 650 10.80 -1.88 -0.11
N TRP A 651 10.91 -0.76 -0.82
CA TRP A 651 9.82 -0.06 -1.49
C TRP A 651 10.25 0.18 -2.93
N LYS A 652 9.44 -0.28 -3.88
CA LYS A 652 9.75 -0.22 -5.32
C LYS A 652 8.96 0.90 -6.00
N ASP A 653 9.51 1.45 -7.07
CA ASP A 653 8.81 2.38 -7.97
C ASP A 653 7.81 1.64 -8.88
N GLU A 654 7.11 2.39 -9.71
CA GLU A 654 6.10 1.89 -10.66
C GLU A 654 6.68 0.95 -11.71
N ASN A 655 8.00 1.02 -11.95
CA ASN A 655 8.74 0.14 -12.85
C ASN A 655 9.32 -1.10 -12.14
N GLY A 656 8.98 -1.31 -10.86
CA GLY A 656 9.43 -2.44 -10.06
C GLY A 656 10.89 -2.35 -9.59
N LYS A 657 11.56 -1.20 -9.75
CA LYS A 657 12.93 -0.95 -9.29
C LYS A 657 12.92 -0.50 -7.83
N VAL A 658 13.91 -0.92 -7.04
CA VAL A 658 13.99 -0.54 -5.61
C VAL A 658 14.29 0.96 -5.50
N GLU A 659 13.27 1.71 -5.09
CA GLU A 659 13.31 3.16 -4.89
C GLU A 659 13.84 3.50 -3.49
N TYR A 660 13.39 2.75 -2.48
CA TYR A 660 13.86 2.86 -1.10
C TYR A 660 14.11 1.48 -0.48
N TYR A 661 15.07 1.37 0.43
CA TYR A 661 15.22 0.17 1.27
C TYR A 661 15.74 0.49 2.67
N LEU A 662 15.36 -0.35 3.65
CA LEU A 662 15.84 -0.34 5.03
C LEU A 662 16.87 -1.45 5.20
N LYS A 663 18.06 -1.12 5.68
CA LYS A 663 19.11 -2.10 6.01
C LYS A 663 20.03 -1.55 7.09
N ASN A 664 20.45 -2.39 8.04
CA ASN A 664 21.38 -2.00 9.12
C ASN A 664 20.91 -0.76 9.92
N GLY A 665 19.59 -0.59 10.08
CA GLY A 665 19.01 0.56 10.79
C GLY A 665 19.01 1.89 10.01
N PHE A 666 19.30 1.86 8.70
CA PHE A 666 19.25 3.02 7.81
C PHE A 666 18.23 2.83 6.70
N LEU A 667 17.51 3.89 6.34
CA LEU A 667 16.79 3.95 5.08
C LEU A 667 17.67 4.57 3.99
N TYR A 668 17.58 4.03 2.79
CA TYR A 668 18.39 4.38 1.64
C TYR A 668 17.51 4.61 0.41
N ALA A 669 17.86 5.59 -0.41
CA ALA A 669 17.24 5.89 -1.70
C ALA A 669 18.27 5.71 -2.84
N PRO A 670 18.50 4.48 -3.34
CA PRO A 670 19.56 4.19 -4.30
C PRO A 670 19.43 4.95 -5.63
N LEU A 671 18.22 5.20 -6.13
CA LEU A 671 18.03 5.94 -7.38
C LEU A 671 18.35 7.42 -7.24
N SER A 672 18.05 8.00 -6.07
CA SER A 672 18.47 9.34 -5.71
C SER A 672 19.99 9.43 -5.60
N ARG A 673 20.63 8.46 -4.93
CA ARG A 673 22.10 8.37 -4.84
C ARG A 673 22.78 8.38 -6.20
N ASP A 674 22.24 7.61 -7.15
CA ASP A 674 22.83 7.52 -8.51
C ASP A 674 22.71 8.85 -9.28
N ARG A 675 21.68 9.65 -9.02
CA ARG A 675 21.49 10.99 -9.61
C ARG A 675 22.21 12.10 -8.84
N TYR A 676 22.31 11.96 -7.53
CA TYR A 676 22.81 12.97 -6.59
C TYR A 676 23.77 12.32 -5.56
N PRO A 677 24.98 11.91 -5.99
CA PRO A 677 25.96 11.33 -5.08
C PRO A 677 26.55 12.37 -4.11
N SER A 678 27.10 11.91 -2.98
CA SER A 678 27.68 12.75 -1.92
C SER A 678 28.84 13.65 -2.38
N VAL A 679 29.64 13.21 -3.36
CA VAL A 679 30.79 13.94 -3.93
C VAL A 679 30.88 13.64 -5.43
N LEU A 680 30.98 14.67 -6.28
CA LEU A 680 31.23 14.60 -7.73
C LEU A 680 30.58 13.39 -8.44
N THR A 681 31.30 12.26 -8.57
CA THR A 681 30.83 11.03 -9.24
C THR A 681 30.53 9.87 -8.28
N GLY A 682 30.86 10.00 -7.00
CA GLY A 682 30.79 8.93 -6.01
C GLY A 682 31.94 7.92 -6.11
N ASN A 683 32.99 8.21 -6.88
CA ASN A 683 34.17 7.33 -6.94
C ASN A 683 35.31 7.83 -6.04
N GLU A 684 35.20 9.08 -5.60
CA GLU A 684 36.22 9.80 -4.85
C GLU A 684 36.19 9.43 -3.36
N THR A 685 35.05 8.94 -2.87
CA THR A 685 34.88 8.48 -1.49
C THR A 685 34.27 7.09 -1.47
N ARG A 686 34.51 6.32 -0.40
CA ARG A 686 33.88 4.99 -0.21
C ARG A 686 32.40 5.09 0.21
N ASP A 687 31.83 6.29 0.23
CA ASP A 687 30.48 6.58 0.71
C ASP A 687 29.75 7.54 -0.22
N ASN A 688 28.83 7.02 -1.02
CA ASN A 688 28.09 7.80 -2.02
C ASN A 688 26.79 8.38 -1.48
N TRP A 689 26.52 8.18 -0.19
CA TRP A 689 25.26 8.56 0.43
C TRP A 689 25.34 9.94 1.07
N ILE A 690 24.34 10.76 0.81
CA ILE A 690 24.08 12.01 1.52
C ILE A 690 23.20 11.64 2.71
N ARG A 691 23.81 11.58 3.89
CA ARG A 691 23.19 11.09 5.12
C ARG A 691 22.57 12.22 5.95
N LYS A 692 21.37 11.96 6.46
CA LYS A 692 20.73 12.71 7.56
C LYS A 692 20.50 11.81 8.76
N ASP A 693 20.90 12.27 9.95
CA ASP A 693 20.48 11.65 11.21
C ASP A 693 19.19 12.33 11.67
N MET A 694 18.14 11.55 11.88
CA MET A 694 16.80 12.06 12.17
C MET A 694 16.36 11.63 13.57
N GLU A 695 16.07 12.61 14.42
CA GLU A 695 15.47 12.37 15.73
C GLU A 695 13.95 12.30 15.61
N VAL A 696 13.32 11.33 16.28
CA VAL A 696 11.87 11.21 16.40
C VAL A 696 11.52 10.99 17.86
N GLU A 697 10.58 11.74 18.40
CA GLU A 697 10.12 11.63 19.80
C GLU A 697 9.26 10.36 20.01
N THR A 698 9.89 9.19 19.92
CA THR A 698 9.23 7.89 20.08
C THR A 698 10.20 6.81 20.55
N ASP A 699 9.69 5.82 21.30
CA ASP A 699 10.41 4.56 21.56
C ASP A 699 9.95 3.39 20.67
N SER A 700 9.09 3.67 19.67
CA SER A 700 8.56 2.68 18.72
C SER A 700 9.38 2.62 17.42
N GLN A 701 9.88 1.42 17.09
CA GLN A 701 10.62 1.20 15.84
C GLN A 701 9.75 1.37 14.58
N ASP A 702 8.46 1.03 14.62
CA ASP A 702 7.58 1.18 13.46
C ASP A 702 7.33 2.65 13.14
N VAL A 703 7.18 3.49 14.18
CA VAL A 703 7.04 4.95 14.02
C VAL A 703 8.34 5.57 13.49
N LEU A 704 9.51 5.11 13.97
CA LEU A 704 10.80 5.51 13.39
C LEU A 704 10.90 5.18 11.90
N ILE A 705 10.50 3.97 11.49
CA ILE A 705 10.54 3.54 10.09
C ILE A 705 9.58 4.37 9.23
N SER A 706 8.32 4.52 9.63
CA SER A 706 7.32 5.23 8.83
C SER A 706 7.64 6.72 8.69
N THR A 707 8.09 7.36 9.79
CA THR A 707 8.42 8.79 9.83
C THR A 707 9.66 9.09 8.97
N ALA A 708 10.71 8.27 9.11
CA ALA A 708 11.93 8.42 8.33
C ALA A 708 11.71 8.11 6.84
N LEU A 709 10.87 7.13 6.49
CA LEU A 709 10.51 6.89 5.10
C LEU A 709 9.77 8.09 4.48
N LYS A 710 8.83 8.72 5.22
CA LYS A 710 8.12 9.91 4.77
C LYS A 710 9.08 11.08 4.55
N ASP A 711 10.01 11.31 5.48
CA ASP A 711 11.04 12.36 5.37
C ASP A 711 12.01 12.10 4.21
N LEU A 712 12.46 10.85 4.02
CA LEU A 712 13.33 10.46 2.92
C LEU A 712 12.64 10.65 1.57
N LYS A 713 11.37 10.26 1.44
CA LYS A 713 10.58 10.50 0.23
C LYS A 713 10.49 11.98 -0.14
N ALA A 714 10.35 12.85 0.87
CA ALA A 714 10.24 14.29 0.67
C ALA A 714 11.55 14.98 0.25
N HIS A 715 12.71 14.35 0.47
CA HIS A 715 14.02 15.00 0.29
C HIS A 715 15.03 14.18 -0.50
N ALA A 716 14.70 12.96 -0.92
CA ALA A 716 15.55 12.18 -1.80
C ALA A 716 15.74 12.86 -3.16
N TYR A 717 14.83 13.75 -3.56
CA TYR A 717 14.89 14.46 -4.83
C TYR A 717 14.89 15.98 -4.61
N PRO A 718 15.37 16.78 -5.59
CA PRO A 718 15.28 18.23 -5.50
C PRO A 718 13.85 18.66 -5.19
N ALA A 719 13.69 19.59 -4.25
CA ALA A 719 12.40 20.18 -3.97
C ALA A 719 11.99 21.01 -5.19
N ILE A 720 10.93 20.57 -5.87
CA ILE A 720 10.33 21.32 -6.97
C ILE A 720 9.09 22.02 -6.41
N THR A 721 9.08 23.34 -6.46
CA THR A 721 7.94 24.16 -6.02
C THR A 721 7.42 24.98 -7.18
N TYR A 722 6.11 25.10 -7.27
CA TYR A 722 5.44 25.95 -8.26
C TYR A 722 4.68 27.04 -7.52
N GLU A 723 4.84 28.27 -7.98
CA GLU A 723 4.00 29.39 -7.59
C GLU A 723 3.12 29.71 -8.80
N VAL A 724 1.80 29.69 -8.63
CA VAL A 724 0.84 30.02 -9.68
C VAL A 724 0.14 31.30 -9.28
N ASP A 725 0.25 32.33 -10.12
CA ASP A 725 -0.41 33.60 -9.89
C ASP A 725 -1.76 33.63 -10.61
N GLY A 726 -2.82 33.96 -9.88
CA GLY A 726 -4.16 34.14 -10.43
C GLY A 726 -5.28 33.83 -9.42
N TYR A 727 -6.52 34.02 -9.90
CA TYR A 727 -7.73 33.60 -9.20
C TYR A 727 -8.54 32.69 -10.11
N VAL A 728 -8.95 31.56 -9.54
CA VAL A 728 -9.85 30.61 -10.18
C VAL A 728 -10.91 30.19 -9.19
N ASP A 729 -12.18 30.27 -9.61
CA ASP A 729 -13.35 29.99 -8.79
C ASP A 729 -13.60 28.48 -8.59
N LEU A 730 -12.70 27.83 -7.85
CA LEU A 730 -12.76 26.41 -7.48
C LEU A 730 -13.20 26.23 -6.02
N GLU A 731 -13.36 25.01 -5.52
CA GLU A 731 -13.50 24.77 -4.07
C GLU A 731 -12.16 24.35 -3.44
N LEU A 732 -12.03 24.54 -2.13
CA LEU A 732 -10.87 24.04 -1.40
C LEU A 732 -10.74 22.53 -1.58
N GLY A 733 -9.52 22.11 -1.90
CA GLY A 733 -9.16 20.71 -2.09
C GLY A 733 -9.46 20.15 -3.48
N ASP A 734 -10.15 20.91 -4.36
CA ASP A 734 -10.31 20.53 -5.76
C ASP A 734 -8.93 20.35 -6.43
N VAL A 735 -8.81 19.29 -7.22
CA VAL A 735 -7.60 18.96 -8.00
C VAL A 735 -7.86 19.34 -9.45
N VAL A 736 -6.98 20.15 -10.05
CA VAL A 736 -7.14 20.66 -11.42
C VAL A 736 -5.89 20.40 -12.26
N ARG A 737 -6.04 20.46 -13.57
CA ARG A 737 -4.93 20.42 -14.52
C ARG A 737 -4.51 21.85 -14.86
N ILE A 738 -3.21 22.11 -14.83
CA ILE A 738 -2.62 23.39 -15.20
C ILE A 738 -1.71 23.16 -16.39
N GLN A 739 -1.84 23.98 -17.43
CA GLN A 739 -1.02 23.93 -18.63
C GLN A 739 -0.41 25.30 -18.92
N ASP A 740 0.91 25.34 -18.98
CA ASP A 740 1.68 26.52 -19.37
C ASP A 740 2.50 26.22 -20.63
N ASP A 741 1.98 26.70 -21.75
CA ASP A 741 2.59 26.57 -23.08
C ASP A 741 3.81 27.51 -23.27
N GLY A 742 4.16 28.33 -22.27
CA GLY A 742 5.33 29.21 -22.28
C GLY A 742 6.64 28.53 -21.86
N TYR A 743 6.58 27.30 -21.32
CA TYR A 743 7.76 26.46 -21.04
C TYR A 743 8.08 25.58 -22.26
N GLU A 744 9.37 25.29 -22.49
CA GLU A 744 9.83 24.35 -23.53
C GLU A 744 10.56 23.16 -22.88
N PRO A 745 9.99 21.93 -22.88
CA PRO A 745 8.65 21.56 -23.38
C PRO A 745 7.50 22.13 -22.52
N PRO A 746 6.25 22.16 -23.03
CA PRO A 746 5.09 22.66 -22.31
C PRO A 746 4.94 22.05 -20.92
N LEU A 747 4.72 22.90 -19.92
CA LEU A 747 4.61 22.46 -18.53
C LEU A 747 3.16 22.07 -18.24
N ILE A 748 2.94 20.78 -17.99
CA ILE A 748 1.63 20.25 -17.56
C ILE A 748 1.74 19.82 -16.12
N LEU A 749 0.89 20.37 -15.26
CA LEU A 749 0.82 20.05 -13.84
C LEU A 749 -0.58 19.56 -13.51
N THR A 750 -0.68 18.63 -12.57
CA THR A 750 -1.89 18.57 -11.71
C THR A 750 -1.58 19.32 -10.44
N ALA A 751 -2.56 20.05 -9.90
CA ALA A 751 -2.37 20.86 -8.71
C ALA A 751 -3.66 20.90 -7.89
N ARG A 752 -3.52 20.99 -6.57
CA ARG A 752 -4.65 21.00 -5.65
C ARG A 752 -4.83 22.37 -5.02
N VAL A 753 -6.07 22.85 -4.97
CA VAL A 753 -6.41 24.13 -4.33
C VAL A 753 -6.26 24.00 -2.82
N THR A 754 -5.39 24.79 -2.21
CA THR A 754 -5.16 24.73 -0.75
C THR A 754 -5.50 26.00 0.01
N GLU A 755 -5.49 27.16 -0.68
CA GLU A 755 -5.97 28.41 -0.10
C GLU A 755 -6.79 29.19 -1.13
N GLN A 756 -7.79 29.92 -0.63
CA GLN A 756 -8.54 30.89 -1.40
C GLN A 756 -8.69 32.19 -0.62
N GLU A 757 -8.49 33.31 -1.33
CA GLU A 757 -8.84 34.65 -0.87
C GLU A 757 -9.90 35.22 -1.82
N ILE A 758 -11.09 35.54 -1.30
CA ILE A 758 -12.24 36.01 -2.08
C ILE A 758 -12.77 37.30 -1.48
N SER A 759 -12.89 38.33 -2.29
CA SER A 759 -13.48 39.62 -1.97
C SER A 759 -14.61 39.95 -2.93
N SER A 760 -15.83 40.11 -2.43
CA SER A 760 -16.93 40.60 -3.25
C SER A 760 -16.85 42.11 -3.51
N THR A 761 -16.14 42.86 -2.66
CA THR A 761 -16.00 44.32 -2.75
C THR A 761 -14.74 44.74 -3.52
N ASN A 762 -13.75 43.85 -3.65
CA ASN A 762 -12.56 44.05 -4.47
C ASN A 762 -12.16 42.74 -5.20
N PRO A 763 -12.90 42.32 -6.24
CA PRO A 763 -12.65 41.06 -6.94
C PRO A 763 -11.24 40.93 -7.54
N ASN A 764 -10.59 42.05 -7.87
CA ASN A 764 -9.22 42.09 -8.39
C ASN A 764 -8.16 41.65 -7.36
N SER A 765 -8.52 41.61 -6.08
CA SER A 765 -7.63 41.12 -5.01
C SER A 765 -7.74 39.62 -4.76
N ASN A 766 -8.67 38.93 -5.45
CA ASN A 766 -8.88 37.51 -5.26
C ASN A 766 -7.64 36.71 -5.67
N LYS A 767 -7.38 35.63 -4.94
CA LYS A 767 -6.24 34.74 -5.20
C LYS A 767 -6.59 33.29 -4.89
N THR A 768 -6.05 32.39 -5.70
CA THR A 768 -6.10 30.95 -5.45
C THR A 768 -4.67 30.46 -5.29
N LYS A 769 -4.37 29.76 -4.19
CA LYS A 769 -3.08 29.07 -4.03
C LYS A 769 -3.26 27.59 -4.24
N PHE A 770 -2.30 27.03 -4.96
CA PHE A 770 -2.23 25.62 -5.26
C PHE A 770 -1.02 24.99 -4.56
N SER A 771 -1.12 23.70 -4.27
CA SER A 771 0.00 22.86 -3.83
C SER A 771 -0.15 21.46 -4.39
N ASN A 772 0.69 20.53 -3.92
CA ASN A 772 0.66 19.12 -4.35
C ASN A 772 0.82 18.98 -5.86
N PHE A 773 1.68 19.83 -6.43
CA PHE A 773 1.94 19.84 -7.85
C PHE A 773 2.59 18.54 -8.28
N VAL A 774 2.02 17.89 -9.29
CA VAL A 774 2.64 16.76 -9.97
C VAL A 774 2.85 17.16 -11.42
N GLU A 775 4.11 17.27 -11.83
CA GLU A 775 4.47 17.46 -13.23
C GLU A 775 4.10 16.18 -13.99
N LYS A 776 3.22 16.34 -14.97
CA LYS A 776 2.87 15.28 -15.89
C LYS A 776 3.81 15.38 -17.08
N GLU A 777 4.26 14.22 -17.56
CA GLU A 777 4.79 14.17 -18.93
C GLU A 777 3.76 14.78 -19.86
N SER A 778 4.22 15.41 -20.95
CA SER A 778 3.33 16.05 -21.93
C SER A 778 2.46 15.01 -22.62
N GLN A 779 1.42 14.55 -21.91
CA GLN A 779 0.34 13.69 -22.37
C GLN A 779 -0.68 14.56 -23.10
N LEU A 780 -0.22 15.54 -23.87
CA LEU A 780 -1.03 16.36 -24.76
C LEU A 780 -1.89 15.49 -25.70
N ALA A 781 -1.50 14.23 -25.89
CA ALA A 781 -2.25 13.26 -26.66
C ALA A 781 -3.60 12.85 -26.06
N THR A 782 -3.69 12.42 -24.81
CA THR A 782 -4.87 11.66 -24.33
C THR A 782 -6.10 12.55 -24.10
N ASP A 783 -5.89 13.74 -23.53
CA ASP A 783 -6.97 14.70 -23.25
C ASP A 783 -7.37 15.44 -24.53
N LEU A 784 -6.41 15.77 -25.42
CA LEU A 784 -6.72 16.35 -26.73
C LEU A 784 -7.45 15.34 -27.61
N ILE A 785 -7.09 14.05 -27.57
CA ILE A 785 -7.82 12.98 -28.28
C ILE A 785 -9.23 12.82 -27.70
N SER A 786 -9.41 12.91 -26.38
CA SER A 786 -10.74 12.79 -25.75
C SER A 786 -11.63 14.00 -26.02
N ASP A 787 -11.09 15.22 -25.94
CA ASP A 787 -11.79 16.44 -26.33
C ASP A 787 -12.01 16.51 -27.85
N MET A 788 -11.09 16.00 -28.67
CA MET A 788 -11.28 15.88 -30.13
C MET A 788 -12.28 14.81 -30.51
N LEU A 789 -12.37 13.68 -29.80
CA LEU A 789 -13.43 12.67 -29.99
C LEU A 789 -14.78 13.24 -29.57
N ARG A 790 -14.82 13.97 -28.45
CA ARG A 790 -16.02 14.68 -28.00
C ARG A 790 -16.45 15.75 -29.01
N LEU A 791 -15.52 16.55 -29.55
CA LEU A 791 -15.82 17.58 -30.54
C LEU A 791 -16.09 17.01 -31.94
N TYR A 792 -15.49 15.87 -32.29
CA TYR A 792 -15.83 15.08 -33.48
C TYR A 792 -17.27 14.56 -33.35
N ASP A 793 -17.62 13.92 -32.23
CA ASP A 793 -18.98 13.51 -31.94
C ASP A 793 -19.93 14.71 -31.88
N GLU A 794 -19.56 15.84 -31.30
CA GLU A 794 -20.39 17.08 -31.29
C GLU A 794 -20.53 17.71 -32.69
N SER A 795 -19.53 17.55 -33.57
CA SER A 795 -19.55 18.07 -34.96
C SER A 795 -20.32 17.21 -35.95
N ILE A 796 -20.61 15.93 -35.61
CA ILE A 796 -21.46 15.07 -36.42
C ILE A 796 -22.92 15.54 -36.24
N PRO A 797 -23.57 16.08 -37.30
CA PRO A 797 -24.95 16.52 -37.21
C PRO A 797 -25.89 15.33 -36.94
N TYR A 798 -27.00 15.58 -36.24
CA TYR A 798 -28.05 14.58 -36.11
C TYR A 798 -28.71 14.36 -37.48
N GLU A 799 -28.99 13.10 -37.82
CA GLU A 799 -29.67 12.73 -39.06
C GLU A 799 -31.02 12.07 -38.74
N ILE A 800 -32.06 12.45 -39.49
CA ILE A 800 -33.37 11.79 -39.42
C ILE A 800 -33.46 10.78 -40.56
N THR A 801 -33.59 9.51 -40.21
CA THR A 801 -33.95 8.44 -41.15
C THR A 801 -35.46 8.28 -41.16
N LEU A 802 -36.06 8.16 -42.35
CA LEU A 802 -37.52 8.04 -42.51
C LEU A 802 -37.87 6.64 -43.04
N ALA A 803 -38.72 5.93 -42.31
CA ALA A 803 -39.33 4.68 -42.76
C ALA A 803 -40.81 4.92 -43.10
N THR A 804 -41.32 4.24 -44.13
CA THR A 804 -42.75 4.26 -44.49
C THR A 804 -43.28 2.83 -44.56
N SER A 805 -44.46 2.58 -43.99
CA SER A 805 -45.04 1.23 -43.95
C SER A 805 -45.51 0.73 -45.32
N ASN A 806 -46.06 1.62 -46.15
CA ASN A 806 -46.64 1.30 -47.45
C ASN A 806 -46.10 2.20 -48.58
N GLY A 807 -44.89 2.75 -48.41
CA GLY A 807 -44.27 3.67 -49.38
C GLY A 807 -44.86 5.08 -49.37
N VAL A 808 -44.48 5.88 -50.37
CA VAL A 808 -44.86 7.30 -50.50
C VAL A 808 -45.75 7.59 -51.71
N ALA A 809 -46.09 6.58 -52.51
CA ALA A 809 -46.88 6.74 -53.72
C ALA A 809 -48.21 6.00 -53.60
N PHE A 810 -49.30 6.75 -53.72
CA PHE A 810 -50.67 6.26 -53.76
C PHE A 810 -51.23 6.37 -55.17
N LYS A 811 -52.35 5.68 -55.39
CA LYS A 811 -53.08 5.74 -56.67
C LYS A 811 -54.56 5.96 -56.42
N ASN A 812 -55.15 6.81 -57.26
CA ASN A 812 -56.59 7.04 -57.34
C ASN A 812 -57.24 7.31 -55.96
N GLY A 813 -56.61 8.12 -55.11
CA GLY A 813 -57.15 8.49 -53.79
C GLY A 813 -57.27 7.35 -52.78
N THR A 814 -56.61 6.21 -53.02
CA THR A 814 -56.75 5.00 -52.19
C THR A 814 -55.42 4.58 -51.57
N GLY A 815 -55.40 4.36 -50.25
CA GLY A 815 -54.23 3.88 -49.50
C GLY A 815 -53.85 4.77 -48.32
N GLU A 816 -53.10 4.19 -47.38
CA GLU A 816 -52.51 4.90 -46.24
C GLU A 816 -51.10 4.35 -45.96
N SER A 817 -50.22 5.20 -45.45
CA SER A 817 -48.84 4.85 -45.09
C SER A 817 -48.46 5.51 -43.77
N VAL A 818 -47.75 4.79 -42.92
CA VAL A 818 -47.26 5.29 -41.63
C VAL A 818 -45.82 5.75 -41.82
N LEU A 819 -45.59 7.05 -41.65
CA LEU A 819 -44.28 7.67 -41.62
C LEU A 819 -43.69 7.56 -40.21
N THR A 820 -42.55 6.90 -40.09
CA THR A 820 -41.84 6.71 -38.81
C THR A 820 -40.42 7.27 -38.93
N PRO A 821 -40.10 8.37 -38.23
CA PRO A 821 -38.75 8.90 -38.16
C PRO A 821 -37.91 8.22 -37.08
N SER A 822 -36.60 8.08 -37.32
CA SER A 822 -35.59 7.77 -36.29
C SER A 822 -34.44 8.77 -36.35
N LEU A 823 -34.11 9.37 -35.22
CA LEU A 823 -33.01 10.30 -35.04
C LEU A 823 -31.74 9.51 -34.70
N GLN A 824 -30.75 9.59 -35.58
CA GLN A 824 -29.47 8.93 -35.40
C GLN A 824 -28.34 9.94 -35.32
N LYS A 825 -27.33 9.60 -34.52
CA LYS A 825 -26.05 10.30 -34.49
C LYS A 825 -24.94 9.28 -34.29
N ASN A 826 -23.98 9.28 -35.22
CA ASN A 826 -22.88 8.31 -35.25
C ASN A 826 -23.35 6.82 -35.20
N GLY A 827 -24.43 6.50 -35.92
CA GLY A 827 -25.01 5.15 -35.98
C GLY A 827 -25.75 4.69 -34.70
N LYS A 828 -26.03 5.60 -33.77
CA LYS A 828 -26.76 5.33 -32.52
C LYS A 828 -28.09 6.08 -32.52
N ASP A 829 -29.18 5.41 -32.11
CA ASP A 829 -30.52 6.00 -32.03
C ASP A 829 -30.69 6.90 -30.78
N TYR A 830 -31.44 8.00 -30.94
CA TYR A 830 -31.77 8.97 -29.88
C TYR A 830 -33.29 9.16 -29.78
N GLU A 831 -33.82 9.23 -28.57
CA GLU A 831 -35.23 9.55 -28.34
C GLU A 831 -35.48 11.05 -28.49
N ALA A 832 -36.25 11.45 -29.50
CA ALA A 832 -36.61 12.83 -29.78
C ALA A 832 -38.14 12.99 -29.91
N VAL A 833 -38.61 14.23 -29.77
CA VAL A 833 -39.99 14.60 -30.09
C VAL A 833 -40.05 15.05 -31.54
N TYR A 834 -40.90 14.42 -32.36
CA TYR A 834 -41.02 14.73 -33.77
C TYR A 834 -42.24 15.59 -34.07
N PHE A 835 -42.04 16.63 -34.87
CA PHE A 835 -43.07 17.52 -35.38
C PHE A 835 -43.21 17.29 -36.88
N TYR A 836 -44.44 17.13 -37.35
CA TYR A 836 -44.75 16.99 -38.77
C TYR A 836 -45.42 18.26 -39.27
N LYS A 837 -44.87 18.90 -40.30
CA LYS A 837 -45.37 20.16 -40.84
C LYS A 837 -45.58 20.08 -42.35
N ASN A 838 -46.54 20.85 -42.87
CA ASN A 838 -46.66 21.17 -44.30
C ASN A 838 -46.53 22.68 -44.47
N GLY A 839 -45.37 23.13 -44.98
CA GLY A 839 -44.98 24.54 -44.91
C GLY A 839 -44.89 25.01 -43.46
N ASP A 840 -45.54 26.13 -43.14
CA ASP A 840 -45.58 26.69 -41.78
C ASP A 840 -46.68 26.06 -40.88
N SER A 841 -47.51 25.16 -41.44
CA SER A 841 -48.64 24.57 -40.73
C SER A 841 -48.27 23.25 -40.07
N LEU A 842 -48.47 23.15 -38.75
CA LEU A 842 -48.31 21.90 -37.98
C LEU A 842 -49.42 20.91 -38.33
N ILE A 843 -49.03 19.69 -38.70
CA ILE A 843 -49.93 18.55 -38.96
C ILE A 843 -50.16 17.78 -37.65
N ASP A 844 -49.09 17.31 -37.02
CA ASP A 844 -49.16 16.48 -35.81
C ASP A 844 -47.82 16.48 -35.04
N ILE A 845 -47.83 15.99 -33.81
CA ILE A 845 -46.66 15.78 -32.95
C ILE A 845 -46.72 14.37 -32.37
N GLY A 846 -45.70 13.55 -32.64
CA GLY A 846 -45.70 12.18 -32.12
C GLY A 846 -44.65 11.27 -32.77
N PRO A 847 -44.53 10.02 -32.28
CA PRO A 847 -43.50 9.07 -32.74
C PRO A 847 -43.72 8.58 -34.18
N SER A 848 -44.88 8.81 -34.78
CA SER A 848 -45.21 8.45 -36.16
C SER A 848 -46.36 9.30 -36.69
N LEU A 849 -46.48 9.45 -38.01
CA LEU A 849 -47.61 10.12 -38.67
C LEU A 849 -48.30 9.15 -39.66
N ILE A 850 -49.64 9.07 -39.62
CA ILE A 850 -50.42 8.35 -40.63
C ILE A 850 -50.77 9.33 -41.76
N VAL A 851 -50.39 8.99 -42.98
CA VAL A 851 -50.69 9.77 -44.20
C VAL A 851 -51.65 8.98 -45.06
N LYS A 852 -52.83 9.54 -45.36
CA LYS A 852 -53.83 8.91 -46.24
C LYS A 852 -53.88 9.63 -47.58
N ALA A 853 -54.06 8.85 -48.65
CA ALA A 853 -54.20 9.39 -50.01
C ALA A 853 -55.39 10.36 -50.14
N SER A 854 -56.43 10.21 -49.31
CA SER A 854 -57.60 11.09 -49.28
C SER A 854 -57.33 12.49 -48.72
N ASP A 855 -56.22 12.69 -48.02
CA ASP A 855 -56.00 13.88 -47.19
C ASP A 855 -55.26 14.99 -47.95
N PHE A 856 -54.83 14.74 -49.19
CA PHE A 856 -54.10 15.69 -50.02
C PHE A 856 -54.33 15.46 -51.52
N ASN A 857 -54.08 16.48 -52.35
CA ASN A 857 -54.26 16.40 -53.80
C ASN A 857 -52.90 16.40 -54.51
N HIS A 858 -52.63 15.36 -55.31
CA HIS A 858 -51.39 15.11 -56.08
C HIS A 858 -50.09 14.95 -55.28
N VAL A 859 -49.69 15.95 -54.49
CA VAL A 859 -48.43 15.94 -53.72
C VAL A 859 -48.61 16.57 -52.35
N LEU A 860 -48.18 15.87 -51.30
CA LEU A 860 -48.07 16.37 -49.94
C LEU A 860 -46.61 16.35 -49.50
N ASN A 861 -46.07 17.53 -49.21
CA ASN A 861 -44.73 17.68 -48.68
C ASN A 861 -44.79 17.77 -47.16
N ILE A 862 -44.14 16.84 -46.48
CA ILE A 862 -44.08 16.77 -45.03
C ILE A 862 -42.66 17.05 -44.60
N THR A 863 -42.47 18.14 -43.85
CA THR A 863 -41.23 18.43 -43.12
C THR A 863 -41.32 17.74 -41.76
N VAL A 864 -40.34 16.90 -41.46
CA VAL A 864 -40.18 16.22 -40.18
C VAL A 864 -39.05 16.90 -39.42
N GLU A 865 -39.37 17.47 -38.26
CA GLU A 865 -38.41 18.13 -37.38
C GLU A 865 -38.26 17.34 -36.09
N ALA A 866 -37.03 17.11 -35.65
CA ALA A 866 -36.71 16.42 -34.40
C ALA A 866 -36.22 17.44 -33.36
N TYR A 867 -36.79 17.38 -32.16
CA TYR A 867 -36.44 18.23 -31.03
C TYR A 867 -35.89 17.41 -29.86
N LEU A 868 -34.75 17.85 -29.30
CA LEU A 868 -34.17 17.35 -28.06
C LEU A 868 -34.09 18.52 -27.07
N ASN A 869 -34.61 18.34 -25.85
CA ASN A 869 -34.62 19.40 -24.81
C ASN A 869 -35.17 20.76 -25.31
N GLU A 870 -36.24 20.75 -26.10
CA GLU A 870 -36.88 21.94 -26.70
C GLU A 870 -36.07 22.67 -27.79
N GLU A 871 -34.93 22.13 -28.22
CA GLU A 871 -34.10 22.67 -29.31
C GLU A 871 -34.23 21.83 -30.59
N LEU A 872 -34.34 22.49 -31.75
CA LEU A 872 -34.40 21.82 -33.06
C LEU A 872 -33.03 21.26 -33.40
N VAL A 873 -32.90 19.93 -33.48
CA VAL A 873 -31.61 19.26 -33.69
C VAL A 873 -31.42 18.71 -35.11
N ALA A 874 -32.51 18.43 -35.83
CA ALA A 874 -32.48 17.99 -37.23
C ALA A 874 -33.83 18.25 -37.91
N SER A 875 -33.81 18.43 -39.23
CA SER A 875 -35.01 18.56 -40.06
C SER A 875 -34.80 17.88 -41.42
N THR A 876 -35.81 17.18 -41.90
CA THR A 876 -35.81 16.52 -43.21
C THR A 876 -37.19 16.63 -43.87
N GLN A 877 -37.30 16.32 -45.15
CA GLN A 877 -38.55 16.41 -45.89
C GLN A 877 -38.83 15.11 -46.66
N ILE A 878 -40.09 14.72 -46.70
CA ILE A 878 -40.58 13.61 -47.53
C ILE A 878 -41.84 14.05 -48.28
N SER A 879 -41.95 13.62 -49.53
CA SER A 879 -43.09 13.92 -50.38
C SER A 879 -43.92 12.65 -50.59
N PHE A 880 -45.20 12.73 -50.24
CA PHE A 880 -46.18 11.74 -50.63
C PHE A 880 -46.85 12.18 -51.93
N THR A 881 -47.06 11.25 -52.85
CA THR A 881 -47.67 11.51 -54.16
C THR A 881 -48.90 10.63 -54.34
N ASP A 882 -49.96 11.18 -54.91
CA ASP A 882 -51.11 10.41 -55.39
C ASP A 882 -51.27 10.67 -56.89
N THR A 883 -51.22 9.60 -57.68
CA THR A 883 -51.19 9.66 -59.14
C THR A 883 -52.43 9.01 -59.73
N GLU A 884 -53.02 9.67 -60.74
CA GLU A 884 -54.09 9.13 -61.58
C GLU A 884 -53.44 8.46 -62.80
N ASP A 885 -53.89 7.25 -63.15
CA ASP A 885 -53.29 6.48 -64.25
C ASP A 885 -53.56 7.13 -65.62
N GLY A 886 -52.49 7.55 -66.31
CA GLY A 886 -52.42 7.68 -67.77
C GLY A 886 -51.72 6.45 -68.38
N GLU A 887 -52.03 6.12 -69.65
CA GLU A 887 -51.51 4.92 -70.31
C GLU A 887 -49.96 4.85 -70.39
N LYS A 888 -49.47 3.62 -70.24
CA LYS A 888 -48.07 3.16 -70.05
C LYS A 888 -47.20 3.27 -71.32
N GLY A 889 -45.93 3.69 -71.17
CA GLY A 889 -44.87 3.59 -72.19
C GLY A 889 -43.61 2.85 -71.68
N ASP A 890 -42.88 2.17 -72.59
CA ASP A 890 -41.78 1.22 -72.36
C ASP A 890 -40.37 1.82 -72.13
N ASP A 891 -39.53 1.14 -71.31
CA ASP A 891 -38.18 0.58 -71.60
C ASP A 891 -37.17 0.60 -70.42
N GLY A 892 -36.37 -0.48 -70.28
CA GLY A 892 -35.13 -0.49 -69.47
C GLY A 892 -34.34 -1.82 -69.53
N LYS A 893 -33.16 -1.82 -70.19
CA LYS A 893 -32.23 -2.97 -70.30
C LYS A 893 -31.33 -3.13 -69.06
N SER A 894 -30.89 -4.35 -68.75
CA SER A 894 -29.99 -4.68 -67.62
C SER A 894 -28.57 -5.10 -68.08
N SER A 895 -27.59 -5.03 -67.18
CA SER A 895 -26.18 -5.42 -67.45
C SER A 895 -25.87 -6.81 -66.88
N TRP A 896 -25.12 -7.62 -67.62
CA TRP A 896 -24.86 -9.04 -67.36
C TRP A 896 -23.36 -9.37 -67.48
N THR A 897 -22.90 -10.34 -66.68
CA THR A 897 -21.47 -10.71 -66.55
C THR A 897 -21.23 -12.19 -66.92
N ALA A 898 -20.04 -12.51 -67.43
CA ALA A 898 -19.57 -13.88 -67.73
C ALA A 898 -18.06 -14.04 -67.47
N TRP A 899 -17.55 -15.28 -67.47
CA TRP A 899 -16.15 -15.63 -67.19
C TRP A 899 -15.58 -16.64 -68.20
N ALA A 900 -14.28 -16.56 -68.51
CA ALA A 900 -13.59 -17.44 -69.46
C ALA A 900 -12.08 -17.56 -69.15
N ASN A 901 -11.36 -18.46 -69.86
CA ASN A 901 -9.90 -18.64 -69.75
C ASN A 901 -9.11 -18.16 -70.97
N SER A 902 -9.76 -17.56 -71.96
CA SER A 902 -9.12 -16.94 -73.12
C SER A 902 -9.57 -15.50 -73.32
N GLU A 903 -8.71 -14.70 -73.97
CA GLU A 903 -8.91 -13.28 -74.24
C GLU A 903 -10.12 -12.99 -75.15
N ASP A 904 -10.49 -13.96 -75.98
CA ASP A 904 -11.67 -13.91 -76.84
C ASP A 904 -12.93 -14.53 -76.20
N GLY A 905 -12.85 -14.98 -74.93
CA GLY A 905 -13.97 -15.55 -74.19
C GLY A 905 -14.36 -16.98 -74.55
N LYS A 906 -13.71 -17.59 -75.54
CA LYS A 906 -14.11 -18.87 -76.14
C LYS A 906 -13.82 -20.08 -75.27
N VAL A 907 -12.65 -20.09 -74.63
CA VAL A 907 -12.21 -21.21 -73.81
C VAL A 907 -12.90 -21.09 -72.46
N ASP A 908 -13.62 -22.14 -72.07
CA ASP A 908 -14.16 -22.26 -70.72
C ASP A 908 -15.23 -21.22 -70.33
N PHE A 909 -15.97 -20.71 -71.32
CA PHE A 909 -17.04 -19.73 -71.14
C PHE A 909 -18.10 -20.19 -70.12
N SER A 910 -18.42 -19.33 -69.16
CA SER A 910 -19.50 -19.54 -68.21
C SER A 910 -20.17 -18.23 -67.83
N ILE A 911 -21.49 -18.25 -67.74
CA ILE A 911 -22.31 -17.13 -67.25
C ILE A 911 -22.67 -17.26 -65.76
N THR A 912 -22.27 -18.36 -65.11
CA THR A 912 -22.59 -18.65 -63.70
C THR A 912 -21.40 -19.04 -62.84
N GLU A 913 -20.32 -19.58 -63.42
CA GLU A 913 -19.15 -20.08 -62.68
C GLU A 913 -17.92 -19.19 -62.88
N SER A 914 -17.42 -18.63 -61.78
CA SER A 914 -16.31 -17.68 -61.77
C SER A 914 -14.97 -18.28 -61.29
N LYS A 915 -14.98 -19.48 -60.67
CA LYS A 915 -13.76 -20.09 -60.13
C LYS A 915 -12.82 -20.58 -61.24
N ASN A 916 -11.53 -20.32 -61.07
CA ASN A 916 -10.45 -20.71 -62.00
C ASN A 916 -10.59 -20.15 -63.43
N ARG A 917 -11.15 -18.94 -63.56
CA ARG A 917 -11.28 -18.20 -64.82
C ARG A 917 -10.28 -17.04 -64.86
N ARG A 918 -9.69 -16.76 -66.02
CA ARG A 918 -8.65 -15.73 -66.22
C ARG A 918 -9.21 -14.42 -66.79
N PHE A 919 -10.35 -14.45 -67.47
CA PHE A 919 -10.96 -13.29 -68.12
C PHE A 919 -12.40 -13.09 -67.62
N ILE A 920 -12.81 -11.84 -67.47
CA ILE A 920 -14.19 -11.45 -67.13
C ILE A 920 -14.81 -10.65 -68.28
N GLY A 921 -16.06 -10.99 -68.62
CA GLY A 921 -16.82 -10.46 -69.74
C GLY A 921 -18.05 -9.68 -69.27
N THR A 922 -18.38 -8.56 -69.95
CA THR A 922 -19.61 -7.78 -69.67
C THR A 922 -20.46 -7.56 -70.93
N TYR A 923 -21.79 -7.61 -70.78
CA TYR A 923 -22.80 -7.45 -71.83
C TYR A 923 -24.05 -6.71 -71.31
N THR A 924 -24.65 -5.80 -72.07
CA THR A 924 -25.89 -5.09 -71.68
C THR A 924 -27.04 -5.44 -72.62
N GLY A 925 -28.15 -5.97 -72.07
CA GLY A 925 -29.29 -6.47 -72.84
C GLY A 925 -30.54 -6.66 -71.98
N ILE A 926 -31.69 -6.95 -72.63
CA ILE A 926 -32.94 -7.23 -71.91
C ILE A 926 -32.83 -8.56 -71.13
N GLU A 927 -32.12 -9.54 -71.70
CA GLU A 927 -31.84 -10.85 -71.10
C GLU A 927 -30.35 -11.18 -71.22
N GLN A 928 -29.83 -12.09 -70.37
CA GLN A 928 -28.42 -12.49 -70.34
C GLN A 928 -28.07 -13.34 -71.58
N SER A 929 -27.03 -12.94 -72.34
CA SER A 929 -26.59 -13.70 -73.51
C SER A 929 -25.84 -14.98 -73.12
N THR A 930 -26.06 -16.07 -73.86
CA THR A 930 -25.29 -17.32 -73.73
C THR A 930 -24.17 -17.44 -74.77
N ASN A 931 -23.95 -16.40 -75.59
CA ASN A 931 -22.91 -16.38 -76.61
C ASN A 931 -21.70 -15.56 -76.14
N TYR A 932 -20.53 -16.20 -76.06
CA TYR A 932 -19.31 -15.58 -75.55
C TYR A 932 -18.84 -14.37 -76.37
N LEU A 933 -19.21 -14.28 -77.65
CA LEU A 933 -18.85 -13.15 -78.53
C LEU A 933 -19.60 -11.86 -78.20
N ASP A 934 -20.72 -11.93 -77.47
CA ASP A 934 -21.50 -10.75 -77.09
C ASP A 934 -20.88 -10.01 -75.89
N TYR A 935 -19.99 -10.69 -75.17
CA TYR A 935 -19.30 -10.16 -74.01
C TYR A 935 -17.99 -9.48 -74.40
N LYS A 936 -17.70 -8.32 -73.79
CA LYS A 936 -16.39 -7.68 -73.86
C LYS A 936 -15.48 -8.18 -72.74
N TRP A 937 -14.39 -8.86 -73.11
CA TRP A 937 -13.50 -9.60 -72.21
C TRP A 937 -12.29 -8.77 -71.75
N THR A 938 -11.94 -8.91 -70.46
CA THR A 938 -10.79 -8.26 -69.82
C THR A 938 -9.95 -9.29 -69.08
N ASP A 939 -8.61 -9.32 -69.29
CA ASP A 939 -7.67 -10.22 -68.58
C ASP A 939 -7.54 -9.81 -67.11
N MET A 940 -7.77 -10.73 -66.19
CA MET A 940 -7.64 -10.50 -64.74
C MET A 940 -6.20 -10.68 -64.23
N SER A 941 -5.23 -11.05 -65.09
CA SER A 941 -3.87 -11.49 -64.68
C SER A 941 -2.69 -10.82 -65.42
N ALA A 942 -2.92 -9.86 -66.32
CA ALA A 942 -1.84 -9.12 -66.97
C ALA A 942 -1.36 -7.94 -66.10
N ASN A 943 -0.16 -8.08 -65.52
CA ASN A 943 0.71 -7.08 -64.87
C ASN A 943 0.90 -7.11 -63.34
N VAL A 944 1.19 -8.28 -62.75
CA VAL A 944 2.09 -8.33 -61.57
C VAL A 944 2.85 -9.66 -61.54
N ALA A 945 4.19 -9.62 -61.65
CA ALA A 945 5.05 -10.68 -61.14
C ALA A 945 5.80 -10.11 -59.92
N VAL A 946 5.42 -10.55 -58.73
CA VAL A 946 5.98 -10.08 -57.44
C VAL A 946 7.28 -10.82 -57.18
N GLY A 947 8.40 -10.10 -57.27
CA GLY A 947 9.68 -10.55 -56.74
C GLY A 947 10.33 -9.41 -55.97
N THR A 948 10.09 -9.34 -54.67
CA THR A 948 10.77 -8.40 -53.75
C THR A 948 11.95 -9.04 -53.03
N GLN A 949 12.15 -10.35 -53.21
CA GLN A 949 13.19 -11.08 -52.51
C GLN A 949 14.55 -10.87 -53.18
N ASN A 950 15.51 -10.35 -52.41
CA ASN A 950 16.89 -10.25 -52.84
C ASN A 950 17.53 -11.63 -52.92
N LEU A 951 18.13 -11.93 -54.07
CA LEU A 951 18.78 -13.21 -54.37
C LEU A 951 20.28 -13.18 -54.09
N LEU A 952 20.86 -12.01 -53.78
CA LEU A 952 22.27 -11.87 -53.44
C LEU A 952 22.44 -11.88 -51.92
N ASP A 953 23.21 -12.83 -51.42
CA ASP A 953 23.52 -12.94 -49.99
C ASP A 953 24.61 -11.94 -49.58
N GLY A 954 24.66 -11.57 -48.30
CA GLY A 954 25.66 -10.70 -47.71
C GLY A 954 25.61 -9.24 -48.17
N THR A 955 24.54 -8.79 -48.86
CA THR A 955 24.48 -7.45 -49.47
C THR A 955 24.42 -6.30 -48.47
N LYS A 956 24.09 -6.58 -47.20
CA LYS A 956 23.99 -5.55 -46.15
C LYS A 956 25.35 -4.95 -45.80
N SER A 957 26.37 -5.79 -45.71
CA SER A 957 27.72 -5.42 -45.27
C SER A 957 28.82 -5.85 -46.25
N PHE A 958 28.44 -6.47 -47.37
CA PHE A 958 29.33 -7.12 -48.34
C PHE A 958 30.16 -8.23 -47.69
N SER A 959 29.51 -9.12 -46.95
CA SER A 959 30.12 -10.24 -46.20
C SER A 959 29.93 -11.59 -46.89
N GLY A 960 30.81 -12.56 -46.65
CA GLY A 960 30.71 -13.90 -47.24
C GLY A 960 31.42 -13.97 -48.59
N SER A 961 30.73 -14.45 -49.63
CA SER A 961 31.27 -14.70 -50.98
C SER A 961 31.60 -13.44 -51.79
N TRP A 962 31.56 -12.26 -51.18
CA TRP A 962 31.93 -11.00 -51.83
C TRP A 962 33.45 -10.90 -51.98
N PHE A 963 33.88 -10.45 -53.15
CA PHE A 963 35.29 -10.34 -53.49
C PHE A 963 35.62 -8.92 -53.97
N THR A 964 36.83 -8.46 -53.64
CA THR A 964 37.37 -7.18 -54.08
C THR A 964 38.73 -7.37 -54.74
N GLU A 965 38.84 -7.00 -56.01
CA GLU A 965 40.00 -7.29 -56.83
C GLU A 965 40.98 -6.10 -56.89
N GLY A 966 41.89 -6.03 -55.91
CA GLY A 966 42.96 -5.02 -55.90
C GLY A 966 42.51 -3.58 -55.61
N ALA A 967 41.25 -3.37 -55.22
CA ALA A 967 40.74 -2.12 -54.68
C ALA A 967 40.82 -2.12 -53.15
N LYS A 968 41.11 -0.97 -52.55
CA LYS A 968 40.95 -0.73 -51.10
C LYS A 968 39.75 0.18 -50.91
N LEU A 969 38.72 -0.37 -50.28
CA LEU A 969 37.43 0.28 -50.10
C LEU A 969 37.19 0.53 -48.60
N GLU A 970 36.76 1.74 -48.25
CA GLU A 970 36.31 2.09 -46.91
C GLU A 970 34.81 1.84 -46.77
N THR A 971 34.39 1.42 -45.58
CA THR A 971 32.97 1.18 -45.29
C THR A 971 32.35 2.46 -44.75
N ILE A 972 31.26 2.91 -45.36
CA ILE A 972 30.50 4.10 -44.97
C ILE A 972 29.08 3.65 -44.61
N LYS A 973 28.60 4.11 -43.45
CA LYS A 973 27.21 3.92 -43.01
C LYS A 973 26.49 5.24 -43.15
N ILE A 974 25.33 5.22 -43.77
CA ILE A 974 24.48 6.38 -44.02
C ILE A 974 23.13 6.03 -43.42
N SER A 975 22.69 6.81 -42.43
CA SER A 975 21.53 6.51 -41.56
C SER A 975 20.24 6.26 -42.32
N GLU A 976 20.07 6.92 -43.46
CA GLU A 976 18.91 6.82 -44.34
C GLU A 976 18.85 5.46 -45.08
N TYR A 977 19.93 4.66 -45.07
CA TYR A 977 20.02 3.41 -45.80
C TYR A 977 20.29 2.21 -44.87
N PRO A 978 19.55 1.10 -45.00
CA PRO A 978 19.66 -0.07 -44.13
C PRO A 978 20.88 -0.97 -44.43
N PHE A 979 21.79 -0.52 -45.30
CA PHE A 979 22.97 -1.26 -45.76
C PHE A 979 24.21 -0.36 -45.76
N GLU A 980 25.39 -0.98 -45.80
CA GLU A 980 26.67 -0.30 -45.87
C GLU A 980 27.02 0.09 -47.30
N PHE A 981 27.71 1.22 -47.47
CA PHE A 981 28.35 1.61 -48.72
C PHE A 981 29.83 1.23 -48.67
N LYS A 982 30.37 0.75 -49.79
CA LYS A 982 31.81 0.56 -49.98
C LYS A 982 32.32 1.68 -50.88
N LYS A 983 33.07 2.60 -50.27
CA LYS A 983 33.63 3.78 -50.91
C LYS A 983 35.08 3.55 -51.28
N TRP A 984 35.47 3.93 -52.47
CA TRP A 984 36.83 3.76 -52.93
C TRP A 984 37.80 4.68 -52.20
N LYS A 985 38.91 4.11 -51.73
CA LYS A 985 39.98 4.82 -51.01
C LYS A 985 41.31 4.82 -51.78
N SER A 986 41.72 3.67 -52.32
CA SER A 986 42.97 3.53 -53.09
C SER A 986 43.02 2.21 -53.88
N GLY A 987 44.00 2.03 -54.77
CA GLY A 987 44.14 0.82 -55.59
C GLY A 987 43.30 0.86 -56.88
N ASN A 988 42.90 -0.30 -57.39
CA ASN A 988 42.03 -0.38 -58.56
C ASN A 988 40.69 0.32 -58.28
N LYS A 989 40.19 1.10 -59.22
CA LYS A 989 38.92 1.84 -59.08
C LYS A 989 37.73 0.97 -59.47
N ILE A 990 37.49 -0.09 -58.69
CA ILE A 990 36.41 -1.05 -58.89
C ILE A 990 35.65 -1.33 -57.59
N SER A 991 34.38 -1.73 -57.68
CA SER A 991 33.53 -2.07 -56.54
C SER A 991 33.81 -3.49 -56.02
N HIS A 992 33.23 -3.83 -54.87
CA HIS A 992 33.01 -5.23 -54.51
C HIS A 992 32.12 -5.91 -55.56
N THR A 993 32.27 -7.22 -55.71
CA THR A 993 31.50 -8.04 -56.65
C THR A 993 31.19 -9.40 -56.05
N ILE A 994 30.14 -10.04 -56.54
CA ILE A 994 29.70 -11.38 -56.16
C ILE A 994 29.31 -12.15 -57.41
N GLU A 995 29.53 -13.45 -57.42
CA GLU A 995 29.09 -14.31 -58.52
C GLU A 995 27.75 -14.96 -58.17
N PHE A 996 26.82 -14.97 -59.14
CA PHE A 996 25.51 -15.58 -58.95
C PHE A 996 25.09 -16.37 -60.19
N ASP A 997 24.48 -17.54 -59.98
CA ASP A 997 23.97 -18.41 -61.04
C ASP A 997 22.59 -17.94 -61.54
N VAL A 998 22.47 -17.72 -62.84
CA VAL A 998 21.22 -17.31 -63.49
C VAL A 998 20.75 -18.33 -64.52
N LYS A 999 19.45 -18.31 -64.81
CA LYS A 999 18.78 -19.24 -65.72
C LYS A 999 18.34 -18.57 -67.02
N ALA A 1000 18.45 -19.32 -68.13
CA ALA A 1000 18.03 -18.88 -69.45
C ALA A 1000 16.54 -18.49 -69.45
N GLY A 1001 16.19 -17.39 -70.12
CA GLY A 1001 14.80 -16.96 -70.31
C GLY A 1001 14.12 -16.34 -69.08
N VAL A 1002 14.77 -16.30 -67.92
CA VAL A 1002 14.24 -15.65 -66.71
C VAL A 1002 14.61 -14.17 -66.71
N THR A 1003 13.65 -13.28 -66.50
CA THR A 1003 13.92 -11.85 -66.32
C THR A 1003 14.48 -11.59 -64.93
N TYR A 1004 15.61 -10.88 -64.85
CA TYR A 1004 16.20 -10.41 -63.60
C TYR A 1004 16.33 -8.88 -63.61
N THR A 1005 16.11 -8.26 -62.46
CA THR A 1005 16.41 -6.85 -62.23
C THR A 1005 17.49 -6.72 -61.16
N PHE A 1006 18.58 -6.03 -61.48
CA PHE A 1006 19.64 -5.66 -60.55
C PHE A 1006 19.57 -4.17 -60.21
N THR A 1007 19.69 -3.84 -58.93
CA THR A 1007 19.77 -2.47 -58.44
C THR A 1007 20.93 -2.28 -57.47
N ALA A 1008 21.48 -1.06 -57.44
CA ALA A 1008 22.48 -0.65 -56.46
C ALA A 1008 22.43 0.87 -56.24
N ALA A 1009 22.72 1.31 -55.02
CA ALA A 1009 22.93 2.72 -54.71
C ALA A 1009 24.37 3.12 -55.07
N ILE A 1010 24.55 4.20 -55.83
CA ILE A 1010 25.84 4.66 -56.35
C ILE A 1010 26.04 6.16 -56.12
N ALA A 1011 27.28 6.59 -55.90
CA ALA A 1011 27.66 8.00 -55.84
C ALA A 1011 29.14 8.19 -56.21
N ARG A 1012 29.51 9.41 -56.62
CA ARG A 1012 30.87 9.82 -56.99
C ARG A 1012 31.20 11.20 -56.46
N GLU A 1013 32.46 11.40 -56.08
CA GLU A 1013 32.94 12.69 -55.58
C GLU A 1013 32.78 13.83 -56.59
N ASN A 1014 33.25 13.58 -57.81
CA ASN A 1014 33.17 14.52 -58.92
C ASN A 1014 32.18 13.95 -59.94
N ALA A 1015 31.24 14.80 -60.37
CA ALA A 1015 30.22 14.40 -61.34
C ALA A 1015 30.88 13.83 -62.61
N GLY A 1016 30.49 12.63 -63.01
CA GLY A 1016 31.11 11.94 -64.14
C GLY A 1016 30.55 10.56 -64.41
N ARG A 1017 31.25 9.79 -65.27
CA ARG A 1017 30.82 8.47 -65.73
C ARG A 1017 31.17 7.36 -64.76
N LEU A 1018 30.25 6.44 -64.50
CA LEU A 1018 30.56 5.18 -63.83
C LEU A 1018 30.23 4.02 -64.78
N TYR A 1019 31.08 3.01 -64.81
CA TYR A 1019 30.95 1.89 -65.73
C TYR A 1019 30.42 0.68 -64.97
N PHE A 1020 29.26 0.15 -65.36
CA PHE A 1020 28.72 -1.07 -64.79
C PHE A 1020 28.97 -2.24 -65.73
N TYR A 1021 29.58 -3.29 -65.19
CA TYR A 1021 29.86 -4.54 -65.87
C TYR A 1021 29.04 -5.66 -65.23
N LEU A 1022 28.28 -6.41 -66.04
CA LEU A 1022 27.42 -7.47 -65.52
C LEU A 1022 28.10 -8.85 -65.49
N TYR A 1023 29.19 -9.06 -66.25
CA TYR A 1023 29.90 -10.35 -66.33
C TYR A 1023 31.37 -10.20 -66.77
N ASP A 1024 32.23 -11.19 -66.46
CA ASP A 1024 33.66 -11.22 -66.82
C ASP A 1024 34.00 -12.19 -67.97
N LEU A 1025 35.20 -12.11 -68.58
CA LEU A 1025 35.61 -12.76 -69.84
C LEU A 1025 36.08 -14.24 -69.71
N PHE A 1026 35.77 -14.92 -68.60
CA PHE A 1026 36.24 -16.30 -68.37
C PHE A 1026 35.18 -17.34 -68.73
N ALA A 1027 35.64 -18.48 -69.29
CA ALA A 1027 34.78 -19.58 -69.74
C ALA A 1027 33.82 -20.01 -68.62
N ASN A 1028 32.51 -19.97 -68.92
CA ASN A 1028 31.33 -20.24 -68.07
C ASN A 1028 30.47 -19.02 -67.66
N HIS A 1029 30.82 -17.80 -68.08
CA HIS A 1029 29.95 -16.61 -67.93
C HIS A 1029 29.07 -16.38 -69.18
N ILE A 1030 27.86 -15.83 -68.99
CA ILE A 1030 26.81 -15.76 -70.02
C ILE A 1030 26.75 -14.38 -70.67
N THR A 1031 26.51 -14.34 -71.99
CA THR A 1031 26.05 -13.16 -72.71
C THR A 1031 24.52 -13.02 -72.59
N SER A 1032 24.03 -11.94 -71.99
CA SER A 1032 22.61 -11.53 -72.06
C SER A 1032 22.36 -10.63 -73.27
N ASN A 1033 21.10 -10.31 -73.58
CA ASN A 1033 20.75 -9.28 -74.58
C ASN A 1033 21.19 -7.87 -74.15
N THR A 1034 21.49 -7.69 -72.87
CA THR A 1034 21.91 -6.41 -72.29
C THR A 1034 23.41 -6.21 -72.51
N PRO A 1035 23.85 -4.99 -72.88
CA PRO A 1035 25.27 -4.68 -73.06
C PRO A 1035 26.09 -5.12 -71.85
N ARG A 1036 27.24 -5.78 -72.10
CA ARG A 1036 28.21 -6.19 -71.06
C ARG A 1036 28.55 -5.05 -70.11
N GLU A 1037 28.75 -3.89 -70.72
CA GLU A 1037 29.14 -2.64 -70.11
C GLU A 1037 28.00 -1.65 -70.32
N THR A 1038 27.51 -1.09 -69.23
CA THR A 1038 26.57 0.02 -69.23
C THR A 1038 27.30 1.25 -68.70
N ILE A 1039 27.40 2.29 -69.53
CA ILE A 1039 27.95 3.58 -69.11
C ILE A 1039 26.84 4.35 -68.39
N ILE A 1040 27.09 4.69 -67.13
CA ILE A 1040 26.19 5.48 -66.31
C ILE A 1040 26.71 6.92 -66.34
N GLU A 1041 26.00 7.77 -67.08
CA GLU A 1041 26.32 9.19 -67.20
C GLU A 1041 25.88 9.96 -65.95
N ASN A 1042 26.57 11.06 -65.63
CA ASN A 1042 26.18 12.03 -64.60
C ASN A 1042 26.02 11.48 -63.16
N VAL A 1043 26.87 10.55 -62.74
CA VAL A 1043 26.92 10.12 -61.32
C VAL A 1043 27.54 11.24 -60.50
N THR A 1044 26.78 11.82 -59.57
CA THR A 1044 27.15 12.96 -58.71
C THR A 1044 27.46 12.49 -57.29
N ARG A 1045 27.72 13.45 -56.39
CA ARG A 1045 27.94 13.18 -54.95
C ARG A 1045 26.69 12.67 -54.22
N ASP A 1046 25.52 13.01 -54.75
CA ASP A 1046 24.25 12.55 -54.22
C ASP A 1046 24.06 11.07 -54.54
N ILE A 1047 23.43 10.35 -53.63
CA ILE A 1047 23.17 8.92 -53.81
C ILE A 1047 22.10 8.75 -54.88
N GLN A 1048 22.45 8.05 -55.95
CA GLN A 1048 21.56 7.74 -57.06
C GLN A 1048 21.33 6.23 -57.10
N MET A 1049 20.11 5.82 -57.45
CA MET A 1049 19.78 4.40 -57.62
C MET A 1049 20.02 3.97 -59.06
N PHE A 1050 20.97 3.07 -59.26
CA PHE A 1050 21.17 2.38 -60.54
C PHE A 1050 20.23 1.17 -60.65
N LYS A 1051 19.64 0.98 -61.83
CA LYS A 1051 18.79 -0.16 -62.16
C LYS A 1051 19.10 -0.68 -63.55
N VAL A 1052 19.21 -2.00 -63.68
CA VAL A 1052 19.29 -2.69 -64.97
C VAL A 1052 18.44 -3.95 -64.95
N THR A 1053 17.73 -4.21 -66.04
CA THR A 1053 16.92 -5.42 -66.23
C THR A 1053 17.46 -6.20 -67.42
N PHE A 1054 17.59 -7.51 -67.28
CA PHE A 1054 18.17 -8.37 -68.30
C PHE A 1054 17.53 -9.76 -68.29
N VAL A 1055 17.62 -10.44 -69.43
CA VAL A 1055 17.19 -11.83 -69.60
C VAL A 1055 18.42 -12.62 -70.08
N PRO A 1056 18.94 -13.59 -69.31
CA PRO A 1056 20.04 -14.43 -69.76
C PRO A 1056 19.62 -15.30 -70.95
N LEU A 1057 20.49 -15.43 -71.95
CA LEU A 1057 20.24 -16.25 -73.14
C LEU A 1057 20.53 -17.75 -72.93
N ARG A 1058 21.31 -18.09 -71.90
CA ARG A 1058 21.65 -19.46 -71.48
C ARG A 1058 21.88 -19.50 -69.96
N ASP A 1059 21.94 -20.68 -69.38
CA ASP A 1059 22.32 -20.89 -67.98
C ASP A 1059 23.82 -20.62 -67.75
N GLY A 1060 24.20 -20.21 -66.53
CA GLY A 1060 25.57 -19.83 -66.17
C GLY A 1060 25.63 -18.67 -65.17
N LYS A 1061 26.80 -18.01 -65.05
CA LYS A 1061 27.06 -17.02 -63.97
C LYS A 1061 27.11 -15.57 -64.45
N ILE A 1062 26.68 -14.67 -63.58
CA ILE A 1062 26.88 -13.22 -63.67
C ILE A 1062 27.78 -12.72 -62.54
N LYS A 1063 28.39 -11.55 -62.74
CA LYS A 1063 29.31 -10.90 -61.80
C LYS A 1063 29.16 -9.37 -61.90
N PRO A 1064 28.18 -8.76 -61.21
CA PRO A 1064 27.97 -7.32 -61.23
C PRO A 1064 29.14 -6.57 -60.59
N ARG A 1065 29.71 -5.60 -61.29
CA ARG A 1065 30.85 -4.79 -60.85
C ARG A 1065 30.75 -3.37 -61.41
N PHE A 1066 30.94 -2.37 -60.55
CA PHE A 1066 31.13 -0.99 -60.99
C PHE A 1066 32.61 -0.64 -61.07
N ALA A 1067 32.98 0.19 -62.03
CA ALA A 1067 34.34 0.67 -62.21
C ALA A 1067 34.36 2.13 -62.62
N MET A 1068 35.46 2.80 -62.29
CA MET A 1068 35.75 4.17 -62.67
C MET A 1068 37.12 4.19 -63.37
N LEU A 1069 37.30 5.03 -64.40
CA LEU A 1069 38.56 5.08 -65.13
C LEU A 1069 39.72 5.46 -64.21
N ALA A 1070 40.89 4.88 -64.45
CA ALA A 1070 42.09 5.17 -63.65
C ALA A 1070 42.42 6.68 -63.65
N SER A 1071 42.19 7.37 -64.78
CA SER A 1071 42.40 8.80 -65.00
C SER A 1071 41.44 9.72 -64.24
N ASP A 1072 40.27 9.23 -63.81
CA ASP A 1072 39.23 10.06 -63.22
C ASP A 1072 39.56 10.44 -61.77
N ALA A 1073 39.48 11.71 -61.38
CA ALA A 1073 39.77 12.13 -60.02
C ALA A 1073 38.61 11.83 -59.04
N GLY A 1074 38.97 11.58 -57.77
CA GLY A 1074 38.04 11.42 -56.65
C GLY A 1074 37.66 9.98 -56.33
N TRP A 1075 36.73 9.82 -55.39
CA TRP A 1075 36.17 8.52 -55.00
C TRP A 1075 34.85 8.22 -55.71
N PHE A 1076 34.48 6.94 -55.75
CA PHE A 1076 33.11 6.49 -55.99
C PHE A 1076 32.71 5.50 -54.90
N MET A 1077 31.42 5.36 -54.63
CA MET A 1077 30.92 4.41 -53.65
C MET A 1077 29.68 3.68 -54.17
N THR A 1078 29.53 2.44 -53.73
CA THR A 1078 28.40 1.58 -54.11
C THR A 1078 27.87 0.83 -52.88
N GLY A 1079 26.56 0.68 -52.77
CA GLY A 1079 25.89 0.01 -51.64
C GLY A 1079 24.57 -0.63 -52.07
N GLY A 1080 23.99 -1.47 -51.22
CA GLY A 1080 22.60 -1.92 -51.39
C GLY A 1080 22.34 -2.73 -52.64
N TYR A 1081 23.22 -3.68 -52.95
CA TYR A 1081 23.05 -4.51 -54.13
C TYR A 1081 21.83 -5.39 -53.94
N MET A 1082 20.97 -5.45 -54.95
CA MET A 1082 19.79 -6.29 -54.94
C MET A 1082 19.60 -6.92 -56.31
N LEU A 1083 19.39 -8.23 -56.35
CA LEU A 1083 18.98 -8.94 -57.56
C LEU A 1083 17.65 -9.61 -57.29
N VAL A 1084 16.66 -9.37 -58.15
CA VAL A 1084 15.33 -9.99 -58.04
C VAL A 1084 14.95 -10.67 -59.35
N LYS A 1085 14.08 -11.70 -59.27
CA LYS A 1085 13.39 -12.24 -60.46
C LYS A 1085 12.20 -11.35 -60.79
N GLY A 1086 12.07 -10.96 -62.05
CA GLY A 1086 11.02 -10.06 -62.53
C GLY A 1086 11.56 -8.71 -63.01
N ASN A 1087 10.66 -7.78 -63.33
CA ASN A 1087 10.96 -6.46 -63.88
C ASN A 1087 10.75 -5.30 -62.87
N LYS A 1088 10.21 -5.61 -61.68
CA LYS A 1088 9.95 -4.65 -60.59
C LYS A 1088 10.94 -4.91 -59.46
N SER A 1089 11.68 -3.87 -59.08
CA SER A 1089 12.50 -3.82 -57.87
C SER A 1089 11.79 -2.96 -56.84
N GLY A 1090 11.77 -3.39 -55.58
CA GLY A 1090 11.34 -2.56 -54.45
C GLY A 1090 12.54 -1.86 -53.79
N ASP A 1091 12.33 -1.31 -52.60
CA ASP A 1091 13.43 -0.91 -51.73
C ASP A 1091 14.32 -2.11 -51.40
N TRP A 1092 15.59 -1.86 -51.09
CA TRP A 1092 16.53 -2.92 -50.77
C TRP A 1092 16.02 -3.77 -49.59
N GLN A 1093 16.18 -5.09 -49.70
CA GLN A 1093 15.90 -6.05 -48.64
C GLN A 1093 17.07 -7.03 -48.49
N GLU A 1094 17.27 -7.58 -47.29
CA GLU A 1094 18.19 -8.70 -47.06
C GLU A 1094 17.70 -9.96 -47.78
N SER A 1095 18.64 -10.81 -48.20
CA SER A 1095 18.31 -12.14 -48.73
C SER A 1095 17.69 -13.02 -47.64
N GLU A 1096 16.90 -14.03 -48.02
CA GLU A 1096 16.34 -14.97 -47.03
C GLU A 1096 17.42 -15.82 -46.36
N ALA A 1097 18.55 -16.08 -47.03
CA ALA A 1097 19.68 -16.78 -46.44
C ALA A 1097 20.37 -15.93 -45.35
N ASP A 1098 20.51 -14.62 -45.56
CA ASP A 1098 21.02 -13.70 -44.53
C ASP A 1098 20.04 -13.59 -43.36
N LYS A 1099 18.73 -13.54 -43.62
CA LYS A 1099 17.71 -13.55 -42.56
C LYS A 1099 17.79 -14.82 -41.71
N ALA A 1100 17.95 -15.99 -42.33
CA ALA A 1100 18.11 -17.27 -41.64
C ALA A 1100 19.44 -17.39 -40.88
N SER A 1101 20.56 -16.94 -41.47
CA SER A 1101 21.88 -16.92 -40.80
C SER A 1101 21.90 -15.94 -39.62
N ASN A 1102 21.19 -14.81 -39.72
CA ASN A 1102 20.98 -13.88 -38.61
C ASN A 1102 20.07 -14.43 -37.51
N LEU A 1103 19.29 -15.49 -37.79
CA LEU A 1103 18.51 -16.26 -36.82
C LEU A 1103 19.38 -17.34 -36.14
N ASP A 1104 20.17 -18.10 -36.90
CA ASP A 1104 21.02 -19.17 -36.37
C ASP A 1104 22.26 -18.66 -35.61
N SER A 1105 22.87 -17.54 -36.02
CA SER A 1105 24.02 -16.93 -35.33
C SER A 1105 23.67 -16.23 -34.01
N LYS A 1106 22.38 -15.99 -33.73
CA LYS A 1106 21.88 -15.46 -32.45
C LYS A 1106 21.69 -16.54 -31.37
N ALA A 1107 21.85 -17.82 -31.72
CA ALA A 1107 21.70 -18.92 -30.79
C ALA A 1107 22.99 -19.27 -30.02
N ASP A 1108 24.17 -18.85 -30.49
CA ASP A 1108 25.44 -19.50 -30.08
C ASP A 1108 26.50 -18.63 -29.38
N GLN A 1109 26.22 -17.41 -28.90
CA GLN A 1109 27.18 -16.69 -28.04
C GLN A 1109 26.51 -15.96 -26.85
N GLU A 1110 26.77 -16.49 -25.65
CA GLU A 1110 26.31 -16.00 -24.34
C GLU A 1110 26.65 -14.53 -24.08
N LEU A 1111 25.64 -13.67 -24.22
CA LEU A 1111 25.56 -12.34 -23.60
C LEU A 1111 24.59 -12.43 -22.42
N THR A 1112 25.03 -12.01 -21.24
CA THR A 1112 24.27 -12.15 -19.99
C THR A 1112 22.89 -11.49 -20.07
N ARG A 1113 21.86 -12.14 -19.50
CA ARG A 1113 20.44 -11.72 -19.49
C ARG A 1113 20.21 -10.23 -19.18
N ALA A 1114 21.09 -9.60 -18.39
CA ALA A 1114 21.00 -8.18 -18.04
C ALA A 1114 21.35 -7.21 -19.18
N GLN A 1115 22.25 -7.61 -20.10
CA GLN A 1115 22.67 -6.77 -21.24
C GLN A 1115 21.67 -6.81 -22.39
N ILE A 1116 20.96 -7.93 -22.56
CA ILE A 1116 19.86 -8.10 -23.52
C ILE A 1116 18.65 -7.27 -23.07
N LEU A 1117 18.27 -7.35 -21.79
CA LEU A 1117 17.18 -6.54 -21.24
C LEU A 1117 17.46 -5.04 -21.38
N ALA A 1118 18.70 -4.61 -21.13
CA ALA A 1118 19.09 -3.20 -21.25
C ALA A 1118 19.14 -2.70 -22.71
N LEU A 1119 19.41 -3.56 -23.70
CA LEU A 1119 19.37 -3.19 -25.12
C LEU A 1119 17.95 -3.23 -25.69
N GLU A 1120 17.12 -4.17 -25.25
CA GLU A 1120 15.69 -4.23 -25.56
C GLU A 1120 14.96 -3.03 -24.97
N GLU A 1121 15.25 -2.65 -23.73
CA GLU A 1121 14.73 -1.43 -23.10
C GLU A 1121 15.20 -0.18 -23.86
N ARG A 1122 16.46 -0.12 -24.30
CA ARG A 1122 16.99 1.01 -25.09
C ARG A 1122 16.41 1.09 -26.52
N THR A 1123 16.08 -0.04 -27.14
CA THR A 1123 15.45 -0.08 -28.47
C THR A 1123 13.93 0.10 -28.40
N ALA A 1124 13.29 -0.32 -27.31
CA ALA A 1124 11.91 0.02 -26.98
C ALA A 1124 11.78 1.52 -26.74
N ILE A 1125 12.63 2.12 -25.90
CA ILE A 1125 12.68 3.57 -25.67
C ILE A 1125 12.98 4.35 -26.96
N ALA A 1126 13.89 3.88 -27.82
CA ALA A 1126 14.16 4.56 -29.09
C ALA A 1126 12.99 4.47 -30.09
N ARG A 1127 12.27 3.34 -30.12
CA ARG A 1127 11.06 3.17 -30.93
C ARG A 1127 9.90 3.99 -30.37
N GLU A 1128 9.72 4.01 -29.05
CA GLU A 1128 8.74 4.86 -28.36
C GLU A 1128 9.04 6.34 -28.55
N ASN A 1129 10.31 6.77 -28.51
CA ASN A 1129 10.71 8.15 -28.80
C ASN A 1129 10.46 8.53 -30.26
N ALA A 1130 10.74 7.66 -31.22
CA ALA A 1130 10.46 7.92 -32.64
C ALA A 1130 8.95 7.97 -32.93
N ILE A 1131 8.16 7.12 -32.27
CA ILE A 1131 6.69 7.15 -32.31
C ILE A 1131 6.19 8.44 -31.64
N ALA A 1132 6.76 8.82 -30.50
CA ALA A 1132 6.42 10.05 -29.78
C ALA A 1132 6.81 11.32 -30.56
N GLU A 1133 7.94 11.34 -31.27
CA GLU A 1133 8.37 12.44 -32.13
C GLU A 1133 7.45 12.59 -33.35
N ALA A 1134 7.10 11.50 -34.04
CA ALA A 1134 6.12 11.51 -35.12
C ALA A 1134 4.74 11.95 -34.62
N MET A 1135 4.33 11.47 -33.45
CA MET A 1135 3.08 11.85 -32.80
C MET A 1135 3.08 13.33 -32.38
N GLN A 1136 4.19 13.86 -31.85
CA GLN A 1136 4.34 15.28 -31.52
C GLN A 1136 4.33 16.17 -32.76
N HIS A 1137 4.92 15.75 -33.88
CA HIS A 1137 4.90 16.52 -35.12
C HIS A 1137 3.48 16.63 -35.68
N THR A 1138 2.73 15.52 -35.74
CA THR A 1138 1.33 15.52 -36.18
C THR A 1138 0.43 16.28 -35.21
N LEU A 1139 0.63 16.11 -33.88
CA LEU A 1139 -0.08 16.88 -32.87
C LEU A 1139 0.21 18.38 -32.97
N SER A 1140 1.44 18.78 -33.27
CA SER A 1140 1.82 20.19 -33.46
C SER A 1140 1.16 20.83 -34.69
N GLU A 1141 1.06 20.10 -35.82
CA GLU A 1141 0.33 20.57 -37.01
C GLU A 1141 -1.17 20.68 -36.73
N VAL A 1142 -1.75 19.71 -36.02
CA VAL A 1142 -3.14 19.72 -35.59
C VAL A 1142 -3.40 20.88 -34.62
N GLU A 1143 -2.54 21.11 -33.64
CA GLU A 1143 -2.64 22.24 -32.69
C GLU A 1143 -2.55 23.59 -33.40
N THR A 1144 -1.69 23.71 -34.41
CA THR A 1144 -1.55 24.95 -35.19
C THR A 1144 -2.81 25.23 -35.99
N LYS A 1145 -3.38 24.21 -36.63
CA LYS A 1145 -4.67 24.30 -37.35
C LYS A 1145 -5.83 24.53 -36.38
N TRP A 1146 -5.81 23.94 -35.19
CA TRP A 1146 -6.83 24.13 -34.16
C TRP A 1146 -6.82 25.55 -33.56
N LYS A 1147 -5.64 26.12 -33.30
CA LYS A 1147 -5.48 27.53 -32.91
C LYS A 1147 -6.06 28.45 -33.99
N LEU A 1148 -5.76 28.19 -35.25
CA LEU A 1148 -6.35 28.91 -36.38
C LEU A 1148 -7.89 28.78 -36.39
N TRP A 1149 -8.45 27.60 -36.11
CA TRP A 1149 -9.90 27.41 -36.03
C TRP A 1149 -10.57 28.26 -34.94
N TYR A 1150 -9.93 28.39 -33.77
CA TYR A 1150 -10.45 29.17 -32.66
C TYR A 1150 -10.40 30.68 -32.91
N ASP A 1151 -9.36 31.15 -33.61
CA ASP A 1151 -9.13 32.56 -33.95
C ASP A 1151 -9.97 33.07 -35.13
N LEU A 1152 -10.62 32.16 -35.88
CA LEU A 1152 -11.52 32.49 -36.99
C LEU A 1152 -12.92 32.88 -36.48
N ASN A 1153 -13.57 33.80 -37.17
CA ASN A 1153 -14.87 34.36 -36.75
C ASN A 1153 -16.04 33.94 -37.65
N THR A 1154 -15.79 33.28 -38.77
CA THR A 1154 -16.83 32.86 -39.72
C THR A 1154 -16.98 31.34 -39.78
N ILE A 1155 -18.22 30.88 -39.99
CA ILE A 1155 -18.56 29.45 -40.01
C ILE A 1155 -17.86 28.72 -41.17
N ASP A 1156 -17.77 29.34 -42.35
CA ASP A 1156 -17.15 28.73 -43.54
C ASP A 1156 -15.63 28.54 -43.40
N GLU A 1157 -14.92 29.49 -42.78
CA GLU A 1157 -13.48 29.38 -42.54
C GLU A 1157 -13.17 28.33 -41.48
N LYS A 1158 -14.00 28.26 -40.43
CA LYS A 1158 -13.96 27.20 -39.42
C LYS A 1158 -14.21 25.82 -40.04
N GLN A 1159 -15.18 25.71 -40.94
CA GLN A 1159 -15.48 24.46 -41.64
C GLN A 1159 -14.28 23.99 -42.49
N LYS A 1160 -13.60 24.93 -43.16
CA LYS A 1160 -12.43 24.63 -43.99
C LYS A 1160 -11.24 24.14 -43.17
N VAL A 1161 -10.97 24.77 -42.03
CA VAL A 1161 -9.92 24.33 -41.10
C VAL A 1161 -10.26 23.00 -40.43
N ALA A 1162 -11.54 22.74 -40.13
CA ALA A 1162 -12.00 21.44 -39.64
C ALA A 1162 -11.77 20.32 -40.69
N ASN A 1163 -12.00 20.60 -41.97
CA ASN A 1163 -11.72 19.66 -43.07
C ASN A 1163 -10.21 19.41 -43.27
N ASP A 1164 -9.36 20.43 -43.13
CA ASP A 1164 -7.90 20.27 -43.16
C ASP A 1164 -7.41 19.36 -42.01
N ILE A 1165 -7.99 19.53 -40.82
CA ILE A 1165 -7.71 18.68 -39.66
C ILE A 1165 -8.17 17.24 -39.93
N ALA A 1166 -9.36 17.05 -40.51
CA ALA A 1166 -9.85 15.73 -40.92
C ALA A 1166 -8.92 15.05 -41.95
N GLN A 1167 -8.36 15.80 -42.90
CA GLN A 1167 -7.39 15.27 -43.87
C GLN A 1167 -6.04 14.88 -43.25
N LEU A 1168 -5.60 15.59 -42.19
CA LEU A 1168 -4.41 15.21 -41.42
C LEU A 1168 -4.62 13.85 -40.72
N PHE A 1169 -5.84 13.56 -40.27
CA PHE A 1169 -6.22 12.25 -39.73
C PHE A 1169 -6.36 11.17 -40.82
N ASP A 1170 -6.90 11.48 -42.00
CA ASP A 1170 -7.05 10.52 -43.10
C ASP A 1170 -5.73 10.10 -43.76
N ARG A 1171 -4.69 10.95 -43.71
CA ARG A 1171 -3.33 10.59 -44.17
C ARG A 1171 -2.69 9.44 -43.39
N THR A 1172 -3.36 8.92 -42.36
CA THR A 1172 -2.80 7.96 -41.43
C THR A 1172 -3.63 6.68 -41.30
N THR A 1173 -3.80 5.97 -42.42
CA THR A 1173 -4.33 4.58 -42.39
C THR A 1173 -3.44 3.66 -41.52
N GLU A 1174 -2.13 3.96 -41.38
CA GLU A 1174 -1.22 3.32 -40.41
C GLU A 1174 -1.52 3.69 -38.94
N PHE A 1175 -2.08 4.85 -38.64
CA PHE A 1175 -2.32 5.34 -37.28
C PHE A 1175 -3.57 4.75 -36.64
N LYS A 1176 -4.63 4.47 -37.43
CA LYS A 1176 -5.76 3.63 -36.99
C LYS A 1176 -5.32 2.20 -36.67
N GLN A 1177 -4.34 1.68 -37.40
CA GLN A 1177 -3.79 0.34 -37.19
C GLN A 1177 -2.91 0.29 -35.94
N LEU A 1178 -2.06 1.30 -35.72
CA LEU A 1178 -1.24 1.45 -34.51
C LEU A 1178 -2.07 1.73 -33.24
N LEU A 1179 -3.15 2.51 -33.32
CA LEU A 1179 -4.10 2.70 -32.22
C LEU A 1179 -4.90 1.43 -31.91
N GLY A 1180 -5.29 0.68 -32.94
CA GLY A 1180 -5.93 -0.63 -32.78
C GLY A 1180 -5.01 -1.66 -32.12
N GLU A 1181 -3.73 -1.70 -32.52
CA GLU A 1181 -2.73 -2.59 -31.94
C GLU A 1181 -2.29 -2.16 -30.53
N ALA A 1182 -2.21 -0.85 -30.25
CA ALA A 1182 -1.89 -0.32 -28.92
C ALA A 1182 -3.06 -0.49 -27.93
N SER A 1183 -4.30 -0.26 -28.36
CA SER A 1183 -5.51 -0.48 -27.54
C SER A 1183 -5.73 -1.98 -27.25
N ALA A 1184 -5.47 -2.85 -28.23
CA ALA A 1184 -5.50 -4.30 -28.06
C ALA A 1184 -4.37 -4.81 -27.15
N LYS A 1185 -3.17 -4.23 -27.18
CA LYS A 1185 -2.09 -4.56 -26.23
C LYS A 1185 -2.36 -4.02 -24.82
N PHE A 1186 -2.92 -2.82 -24.66
CA PHE A 1186 -3.19 -2.24 -23.34
C PHE A 1186 -4.34 -2.96 -22.61
N SER A 1187 -5.35 -3.46 -23.32
CA SER A 1187 -6.40 -4.29 -22.72
C SER A 1187 -5.92 -5.71 -22.36
N PHE A 1188 -4.91 -6.23 -23.08
CA PHE A 1188 -4.34 -7.56 -22.81
C PHE A 1188 -3.28 -7.56 -21.69
N ILE A 1189 -2.48 -6.50 -21.57
CA ILE A 1189 -1.40 -6.38 -20.57
C ILE A 1189 -1.95 -6.04 -19.18
N ASN A 1190 -3.07 -5.31 -19.08
CA ASN A 1190 -3.54 -4.79 -17.80
C ASN A 1190 -4.54 -5.67 -17.04
N ASN A 1191 -4.93 -6.86 -17.52
CA ASN A 1191 -5.88 -7.66 -16.74
C ASN A 1191 -5.67 -9.17 -16.55
N GLU A 1192 -5.13 -10.01 -17.45
CA GLU A 1192 -5.26 -11.48 -17.20
C GLU A 1192 -4.13 -12.38 -17.73
N THR A 1193 -2.85 -12.10 -17.44
CA THR A 1193 -1.78 -13.10 -17.68
C THR A 1193 -0.66 -13.05 -16.64
N LEU A 1194 -0.39 -14.18 -15.98
CA LEU A 1194 0.79 -14.39 -15.14
C LEU A 1194 1.74 -15.33 -15.88
N ILE A 1195 2.97 -14.87 -16.14
CA ILE A 1195 4.04 -15.66 -16.76
C ILE A 1195 5.07 -15.99 -15.68
N GLY A 1196 5.29 -17.27 -15.40
CA GLY A 1196 6.28 -17.76 -14.43
C GLY A 1196 7.10 -18.92 -14.99
N GLU A 1197 8.11 -19.37 -14.25
CA GLU A 1197 9.07 -20.40 -14.71
C GLU A 1197 8.42 -21.76 -15.07
N GLU A 1198 7.19 -22.04 -14.61
CA GLU A 1198 6.47 -23.30 -14.87
C GLU A 1198 5.35 -23.21 -15.93
N GLY A 1199 5.07 -22.03 -16.52
CA GLY A 1199 4.03 -21.87 -17.56
C GLY A 1199 3.28 -20.52 -17.57
N ILE A 1200 2.26 -20.42 -18.44
CA ILE A 1200 1.39 -19.25 -18.64
C ILE A 1200 0.02 -19.50 -18.00
N ALA A 1201 -0.45 -18.59 -17.14
CA ALA A 1201 -1.77 -18.66 -16.50
C ALA A 1201 -2.68 -17.49 -16.93
N ILE A 1202 -3.92 -17.78 -17.33
CA ILE A 1202 -4.93 -16.80 -17.80
C ILE A 1202 -6.22 -16.95 -16.96
N GLY A 1203 -6.72 -15.88 -16.33
CA GLY A 1203 -8.02 -15.85 -15.64
C GLY A 1203 -8.18 -14.84 -14.48
N ASP A 1204 -9.44 -14.64 -14.06
CA ASP A 1204 -9.95 -13.69 -13.06
C ASP A 1204 -9.16 -13.63 -11.72
N LYS A 1205 -8.99 -12.40 -11.23
CA LYS A 1205 -8.33 -11.98 -9.99
C LYS A 1205 -8.91 -12.65 -8.73
N ASP A 1206 -10.19 -13.01 -8.75
CA ASP A 1206 -10.91 -13.61 -7.61
C ASP A 1206 -10.75 -15.14 -7.49
N GLY A 1207 -9.96 -15.78 -8.37
CA GLY A 1207 -9.49 -17.16 -8.19
C GLY A 1207 -10.47 -18.28 -8.51
N LYS A 1208 -11.60 -17.98 -9.17
CA LYS A 1208 -12.67 -18.95 -9.42
C LYS A 1208 -12.42 -19.86 -10.64
N ALA A 1209 -11.76 -19.39 -11.70
CA ALA A 1209 -11.39 -20.23 -12.86
C ALA A 1209 -10.11 -19.71 -13.54
N LYS A 1210 -9.19 -20.61 -13.92
CA LYS A 1210 -7.92 -20.29 -14.58
C LYS A 1210 -7.61 -21.31 -15.68
N LEU A 1211 -7.12 -20.84 -16.81
CA LEU A 1211 -6.46 -21.66 -17.83
C LEU A 1211 -4.95 -21.63 -17.56
N PHE A 1212 -4.33 -22.80 -17.45
CA PHE A 1212 -2.91 -22.95 -17.16
C PHE A 1212 -2.23 -23.77 -18.27
N LEU A 1213 -1.26 -23.16 -18.95
CA LEU A 1213 -0.45 -23.80 -19.99
C LEU A 1213 0.97 -24.00 -19.46
N SER A 1214 1.37 -25.24 -19.23
CA SER A 1214 2.76 -25.62 -18.96
C SER A 1214 3.40 -26.15 -20.25
N ASN A 1215 4.73 -26.36 -20.24
CA ASN A 1215 5.43 -26.92 -21.40
C ASN A 1215 4.84 -28.26 -21.89
N ASP A 1216 4.28 -29.06 -20.97
CA ASP A 1216 3.78 -30.40 -21.27
C ASP A 1216 2.25 -30.57 -21.14
N SER A 1217 1.48 -29.52 -20.78
CA SER A 1217 0.03 -29.67 -20.56
C SER A 1217 -0.80 -28.38 -20.68
N ILE A 1218 -2.07 -28.52 -21.04
CA ILE A 1218 -3.08 -27.45 -20.98
C ILE A 1218 -4.14 -27.86 -19.96
N SER A 1219 -4.31 -27.11 -18.88
CA SER A 1219 -5.23 -27.42 -17.78
C SER A 1219 -6.22 -26.30 -17.48
N PHE A 1220 -7.50 -26.65 -17.33
CA PHE A 1220 -8.53 -25.78 -16.79
C PHE A 1220 -8.67 -26.05 -15.29
N VAL A 1221 -8.36 -25.04 -14.48
CA VAL A 1221 -8.25 -25.13 -13.02
C VAL A 1221 -9.34 -24.27 -12.37
N THR A 1222 -10.12 -24.88 -11.47
CA THR A 1222 -11.18 -24.20 -10.71
C THR A 1222 -10.91 -24.43 -9.22
N ASN A 1223 -10.82 -23.37 -8.42
CA ASN A 1223 -10.49 -23.43 -6.98
C ASN A 1223 -9.22 -24.25 -6.65
N GLY A 1224 -8.19 -24.14 -7.49
CA GLY A 1224 -6.90 -24.83 -7.28
C GLY A 1224 -6.88 -26.30 -7.68
N VAL A 1225 -7.93 -26.84 -8.28
CA VAL A 1225 -7.98 -28.23 -8.77
C VAL A 1225 -8.18 -28.25 -10.28
N ALA A 1226 -7.32 -28.97 -11.01
CA ALA A 1226 -7.50 -29.20 -12.44
C ALA A 1226 -8.75 -30.05 -12.69
N GLN A 1227 -9.73 -29.47 -13.37
CA GLN A 1227 -11.00 -30.12 -13.73
C GLN A 1227 -10.92 -30.75 -15.13
N MET A 1228 -10.08 -30.20 -16.00
CA MET A 1228 -9.78 -30.75 -17.32
C MET A 1228 -8.30 -30.53 -17.63
N THR A 1229 -7.61 -31.55 -18.11
CA THR A 1229 -6.19 -31.49 -18.48
C THR A 1229 -5.96 -32.22 -19.79
N LEU A 1230 -5.28 -31.57 -20.73
CA LEU A 1230 -4.78 -32.12 -21.98
C LEU A 1230 -3.26 -32.29 -21.86
N THR A 1231 -2.79 -33.53 -21.97
CA THR A 1231 -1.35 -33.87 -21.90
C THR A 1231 -1.05 -34.85 -23.03
N GLY A 1232 -0.21 -34.44 -23.99
CA GLY A 1232 0.08 -35.26 -25.17
C GLY A 1232 -1.16 -35.60 -26.00
N ASP A 1233 -1.44 -36.88 -26.16
CA ASP A 1233 -2.59 -37.45 -26.87
C ASP A 1233 -3.83 -37.70 -25.97
N THR A 1234 -3.76 -37.36 -24.69
CA THR A 1234 -4.78 -37.72 -23.70
C THR A 1234 -5.49 -36.48 -23.14
N LEU A 1235 -6.82 -36.44 -23.29
CA LEU A 1235 -7.71 -35.48 -22.62
C LEU A 1235 -8.36 -36.13 -21.40
N THR A 1236 -8.10 -35.59 -20.20
CA THR A 1236 -8.71 -36.05 -18.94
C THR A 1236 -9.70 -35.00 -18.44
N ILE A 1237 -10.97 -35.37 -18.26
CA ILE A 1237 -12.02 -34.52 -17.69
C ILE A 1237 -12.48 -35.16 -16.37
N LYS A 1238 -12.33 -34.48 -15.23
CA LYS A 1238 -12.75 -34.99 -13.92
C LYS A 1238 -14.27 -34.92 -13.71
N ASN A 1239 -14.90 -33.82 -14.11
CA ASN A 1239 -16.36 -33.61 -14.07
C ASN A 1239 -16.75 -32.80 -15.30
N GLY A 1240 -17.61 -33.33 -16.17
CA GLY A 1240 -18.08 -32.64 -17.38
C GLY A 1240 -19.57 -32.89 -17.61
N LEU A 1241 -20.33 -31.83 -17.87
CA LEU A 1241 -21.72 -31.89 -18.32
C LEU A 1241 -21.75 -31.61 -19.82
N PHE A 1242 -22.07 -32.63 -20.62
CA PHE A 1242 -22.28 -32.48 -22.06
C PHE A 1242 -23.77 -32.26 -22.30
N THR A 1243 -24.16 -31.06 -22.71
CA THR A 1243 -25.57 -30.64 -22.72
C THR A 1243 -26.34 -31.03 -23.98
N GLU A 1244 -25.65 -31.39 -25.07
CA GLU A 1244 -26.29 -31.70 -26.36
C GLU A 1244 -26.00 -33.13 -26.86
N ARG A 1245 -24.74 -33.49 -27.16
CA ARG A 1245 -24.36 -34.87 -27.47
C ARG A 1245 -22.92 -35.17 -27.07
N ILE A 1246 -22.64 -36.43 -26.75
CA ILE A 1246 -21.27 -36.97 -26.71
C ILE A 1246 -21.21 -38.27 -27.51
N GLN A 1247 -20.24 -38.39 -28.41
CA GLN A 1247 -20.01 -39.59 -29.20
C GLN A 1247 -18.72 -40.27 -28.74
N ILE A 1248 -18.83 -41.53 -28.31
CA ILE A 1248 -17.71 -42.36 -27.90
C ILE A 1248 -17.69 -43.60 -28.79
N GLY A 1249 -16.76 -43.61 -29.76
CA GLY A 1249 -16.70 -44.64 -30.80
C GLY A 1249 -17.94 -44.60 -31.72
N ASN A 1250 -18.56 -45.77 -31.93
CA ASN A 1250 -19.79 -45.89 -32.74
C ASN A 1250 -21.06 -45.62 -31.94
N PHE A 1251 -20.98 -45.07 -30.72
CA PHE A 1251 -22.14 -44.83 -29.87
C PHE A 1251 -22.28 -43.35 -29.54
N VAL A 1252 -23.49 -42.81 -29.69
CA VAL A 1252 -23.85 -41.43 -29.34
C VAL A 1252 -24.84 -41.49 -28.19
N GLU A 1253 -24.56 -40.74 -27.13
CA GLU A 1253 -25.55 -40.43 -26.11
C GLU A 1253 -26.21 -39.09 -26.45
N GLU A 1254 -27.54 -39.10 -26.58
CA GLU A 1254 -28.36 -37.93 -26.88
C GLU A 1254 -29.66 -37.95 -26.07
N VAL A 1255 -30.27 -36.79 -25.87
CA VAL A 1255 -31.55 -36.65 -25.15
C VAL A 1255 -32.65 -37.34 -25.96
N TYR A 1256 -33.45 -38.17 -25.32
CA TYR A 1256 -34.52 -38.90 -25.99
C TYR A 1256 -35.60 -37.94 -26.47
N ASP A 1257 -35.73 -37.85 -27.78
CA ASP A 1257 -36.54 -36.89 -28.52
C ASP A 1257 -38.04 -36.93 -28.15
N ARG A 1258 -38.52 -38.02 -27.55
CA ARG A 1258 -39.91 -38.14 -27.04
C ARG A 1258 -40.07 -37.86 -25.55
N ASN A 1259 -38.99 -37.83 -24.79
CA ASN A 1259 -39.02 -37.44 -23.38
C ASN A 1259 -37.67 -36.83 -22.97
N PRO A 1260 -37.58 -35.51 -22.82
CA PRO A 1260 -36.33 -34.82 -22.55
C PRO A 1260 -35.74 -35.09 -21.15
N LEU A 1261 -36.41 -35.90 -20.32
CA LEU A 1261 -35.92 -36.33 -19.00
C LEU A 1261 -35.06 -37.62 -19.06
N PHE A 1262 -34.92 -38.25 -20.22
CA PHE A 1262 -34.12 -39.47 -20.38
C PHE A 1262 -33.10 -39.29 -21.51
N ASN A 1263 -31.86 -39.77 -21.30
CA ASN A 1263 -30.88 -39.92 -22.37
C ASN A 1263 -30.96 -41.34 -22.96
N VAL A 1264 -30.69 -41.46 -24.26
CA VAL A 1264 -30.55 -42.74 -24.95
C VAL A 1264 -29.19 -42.85 -25.61
N ILE A 1265 -28.60 -44.05 -25.55
CA ILE A 1265 -27.34 -44.37 -26.24
C ILE A 1265 -27.69 -45.10 -27.53
N ARG A 1266 -27.37 -44.51 -28.69
CA ARG A 1266 -27.61 -45.10 -30.02
C ARG A 1266 -26.30 -45.49 -30.69
N ALA A 1267 -26.29 -46.66 -31.33
CA ALA A 1267 -25.17 -47.07 -32.18
C ALA A 1267 -25.29 -46.46 -33.58
N ILE A 1268 -24.32 -45.67 -34.01
CA ILE A 1268 -24.17 -45.25 -35.40
C ILE A 1268 -23.67 -46.47 -36.19
N ARG A 1269 -24.55 -47.03 -37.03
CA ARG A 1269 -24.13 -47.93 -38.11
C ARG A 1269 -23.80 -47.05 -39.31
N ASN A 1270 -22.52 -47.02 -39.72
CA ASN A 1270 -22.13 -46.44 -41.00
C ASN A 1270 -22.84 -47.23 -42.12
N SER A 1271 -23.75 -46.55 -42.83
CA SER A 1271 -24.24 -46.94 -44.15
C SER A 1271 -23.77 -45.91 -45.16
#